data_AF-A0A520QKR1-F1
#
_entry.id   AF-A0A520QKR1-F1
#
_cell.length_a   1.000
_cell.length_b   1.000
_cell.length_c   1.000
_cell.angle_alpha   90.00
_cell.angle_beta   90.00
_cell.angle_gamma   90.00
#
_symmetry.space_group_name_H-M   'P 1'
#
loop_
_entity.id
_entity.type
_entity.pdbx_description
1 polymer ?
#
loop_
_entity_poly.entity_id
_entity_poly.type
_entity_poly.pdbx_seq_one_letter_code
_entity_poly.pdbx_strand_id
1 'polypeptide(L)'
;MPGGPRWVGDPVDVITGENVFSKKDLTVPGPVAFQFRRNYNHTWAGLAQGIGRGFRHSFDHWLCFDVDGLTYFNAEGGEIQFPFLDHDGDAAASGGYSLRRESAGEYHVSRHAQPTRVFRPSVDRRAWPLAELRKEGGSLRLAYERRRLQAAWIDEHRCLWFVYGEHGQITELQLRRTGEDPLPLIKYRYDAHQRLVEGIDVYKQRFGCGYDAAHRLTERVDEGGYRFHFEYDRSNRCIASHGEDGLLSVQMKYDLGARQTTVIDANGADWLYEYDDAQNLLSVTDPYGGVTLYERGPGSELVAEVDPEGRRTEYLRDAAGAQIAKRLPNGIVVPLPEGPSPPDPDAHRVPGIAIEWEYGDLWDLDFGLPDQYELPELPPSVRDALTTSESPQRGRVEEVRDQAGLLTREVLEDGSKRRYGYTHRGKVRRLRDFDGSDYKLETRSWDLPWRATDPLGHVTEYEYTNTAELSEVIDPAGNRVHYSYDLKDRIASIGRNATVHDRYEYDGSDNLVAKYDGNGRQLLELEYDGHGRLIRRELFSGDTHTFDYDEQGWVTRAATHQHTVEFAHDAWRRRTRDERDGKGVRHRFVGAHLARTTTLGRFDTEYHALDDGTVVIVDPSGATHRIRRHGRGVFTRDLANGWSETAQYSPRGWCLSKVAYATDAPDRAWARKYLYSGEGDLQRVIDTDKGVTQHHHDQAHRLVGTTHPNGAQDAYRYTKSGSLTHKPGLNEGTVGHLNQLRWADGHQLEYGLRQHVSVQTTPDGHRLEYKYDARDQLIAVRWNGHDWWSADYDAIGRRIRKTVAGQTHTYHWDTDRLAAETLPDGRLRVYVYPDAFAMVPLLFVDYESEDADPASGQRYYLFTDQRGCPEKVVDDAGDTVWEAYVEPYGTAHVLKGHDFYQPLRFPGHWWDPELGLHYNRFRYYSPWLGRYLQVDRIGEQGGMNVYAYASDPLGRVDLRGLNPNSKSGCGGGGGQQVSEREDGGDSAGTPDPTGAEVPSPPRAHDGPRPVIDDNIGAGRTPEDAARIMHERTRRHVEEQAAERARRVQSMADRDAQRAPLRAREREAAMEAGRTGRRVGETQRDPTASDSERARALQDHEQARAERNAAAEELAEFDRANPATDRVPEGSAEPGRVYEPAYDPETGRMVVASSGPEPASSRIARPSDAESLSSTTRPGRCGMPRAAGILVDDAAAAGRERPEVVTTQGGYSFERDGTIQHVNACANCHDIAQRPDNRIRTAGGLPDEVPPDTAAGERTPLQQQGETHDSE
;
A
#
# COMPACT_ATOMS: atom_id res chain seq x y z
N MET A 1 7.51 -5.69 24.02
CA MET A 1 8.55 -6.71 24.31
C MET A 1 9.91 -6.05 24.16
N PRO A 2 10.97 -6.51 24.85
CA PRO A 2 12.33 -6.07 24.57
C PRO A 2 12.81 -6.67 23.24
N GLY A 3 12.43 -6.05 22.12
CA GLY A 3 12.84 -6.48 20.78
C GLY A 3 14.31 -6.11 20.53
N GLY A 4 15.23 -7.00 20.92
CA GLY A 4 16.66 -6.81 20.72
C GLY A 4 17.40 -8.16 20.71
N PRO A 5 18.65 -8.20 20.23
CA PRO A 5 19.37 -9.43 19.88
C PRO A 5 19.62 -10.40 21.05
N ARG A 6 19.36 -10.00 22.29
CA ARG A 6 19.48 -10.85 23.50
C ARG A 6 18.32 -11.85 23.68
N TRP A 7 17.25 -11.76 22.88
CA TRP A 7 16.00 -12.51 23.12
C TRP A 7 15.64 -13.42 21.94
N VAL A 8 15.42 -14.71 22.22
CA VAL A 8 15.11 -15.76 21.21
C VAL A 8 13.93 -16.62 21.67
N GLY A 9 13.22 -17.27 20.74
CA GLY A 9 12.03 -18.08 21.07
C GLY A 9 10.87 -17.24 21.63
N ASP A 10 10.16 -17.74 22.65
CA ASP A 10 8.96 -17.10 23.20
C ASP A 10 9.10 -16.60 24.66
N PRO A 11 9.73 -15.45 24.88
CA PRO A 11 11.15 -15.23 24.64
C PRO A 11 12.02 -15.69 25.83
N VAL A 12 13.27 -16.00 25.51
CA VAL A 12 14.30 -16.43 26.45
C VAL A 12 15.53 -15.54 26.28
N ASP A 13 16.09 -15.10 27.39
CA ASP A 13 17.37 -14.39 27.46
C ASP A 13 18.54 -15.33 27.12
N VAL A 14 19.28 -15.07 26.04
CA VAL A 14 20.41 -15.93 25.62
C VAL A 14 21.59 -15.93 26.58
N ILE A 15 21.67 -15.00 27.54
CA ILE A 15 22.77 -14.89 28.49
C ILE A 15 22.40 -15.56 29.81
N THR A 16 21.24 -15.23 30.38
CA THR A 16 20.80 -15.76 31.69
C THR A 16 19.96 -17.03 31.58
N GLY A 17 19.39 -17.33 30.42
CA GLY A 17 18.36 -18.36 30.26
C GLY A 17 17.02 -17.99 30.90
N GLU A 18 16.77 -16.71 31.15
CA GLU A 18 15.50 -16.24 31.68
C GLU A 18 14.39 -16.30 30.63
N ASN A 19 13.45 -17.23 30.80
CA ASN A 19 12.16 -17.11 30.15
C ASN A 19 11.36 -15.95 30.80
N VAL A 20 10.94 -15.01 29.95
CA VAL A 20 10.14 -13.84 30.33
C VAL A 20 9.06 -13.61 29.27
N PHE A 21 7.94 -12.99 29.63
CA PHE A 21 7.05 -12.42 28.62
C PHE A 21 6.22 -11.26 29.17
N SER A 22 5.76 -10.36 28.29
CA SER A 22 4.72 -9.38 28.61
C SER A 22 3.49 -9.62 27.73
N LYS A 23 2.39 -10.06 28.33
CA LYS A 23 1.08 -10.21 27.66
C LYS A 23 0.18 -9.05 28.05
N LYS A 24 -0.34 -8.31 27.08
CA LYS A 24 -1.44 -7.36 27.28
C LYS A 24 -2.74 -8.15 27.38
N ASP A 25 -3.38 -8.13 28.54
CA ASP A 25 -4.64 -8.85 28.79
C ASP A 25 -5.86 -7.97 28.47
N LEU A 26 -5.78 -6.66 28.75
CA LEU A 26 -6.85 -5.72 28.37
C LEU A 26 -6.33 -4.28 28.18
N THR A 27 -7.08 -3.50 27.40
CA THR A 27 -6.94 -2.04 27.26
C THR A 27 -8.30 -1.39 27.48
N VAL A 28 -8.35 -0.23 28.16
CA VAL A 28 -9.55 0.62 28.20
C VAL A 28 -9.18 2.05 27.79
N PRO A 29 -9.78 2.61 26.72
CA PRO A 29 -9.48 3.96 26.25
C PRO A 29 -9.82 5.07 27.26
N GLY A 30 -8.97 6.10 27.31
CA GLY A 30 -9.10 7.31 28.11
C GLY A 30 -7.87 8.22 27.94
N PRO A 31 -7.84 9.41 28.57
CA PRO A 31 -6.76 10.40 28.39
C PRO A 31 -5.35 9.86 28.70
N VAL A 32 -5.27 8.95 29.67
CA VAL A 32 -4.18 7.97 29.78
C VAL A 32 -4.83 6.60 29.72
N ALA A 33 -4.65 5.87 28.62
CA ALA A 33 -5.29 4.57 28.41
C ALA A 33 -4.85 3.56 29.48
N PHE A 34 -5.82 2.90 30.12
CA PHE A 34 -5.53 1.84 31.08
C PHE A 34 -5.08 0.59 30.32
N GLN A 35 -3.82 0.18 30.47
CA GLN A 35 -3.28 -1.05 29.89
C GLN A 35 -2.86 -2.03 30.99
N PHE A 36 -3.63 -3.11 31.18
CA PHE A 36 -3.21 -4.18 32.08
C PHE A 36 -2.40 -5.23 31.30
N ARG A 37 -1.14 -5.37 31.69
CA ARG A 37 -0.19 -6.34 31.16
C ARG A 37 0.27 -7.24 32.30
N ARG A 38 0.34 -8.55 32.05
CA ARG A 38 1.08 -9.51 32.87
C ARG A 38 2.50 -9.58 32.38
N ASN A 39 3.44 -9.27 33.27
CA ASN A 39 4.87 -9.47 33.08
C ASN A 39 5.26 -10.75 33.82
N TYR A 40 5.70 -11.78 33.09
CA TYR A 40 6.30 -12.99 33.64
C TYR A 40 7.81 -12.89 33.64
N ASN A 41 8.44 -13.34 34.72
CA ASN A 41 9.84 -13.78 34.71
C ASN A 41 9.97 -14.98 35.65
N HIS A 42 10.54 -16.07 35.15
CA HIS A 42 10.67 -17.30 35.91
C HIS A 42 11.56 -17.15 37.18
N THR A 43 12.44 -16.15 37.26
CA THR A 43 13.21 -15.84 38.49
C THR A 43 12.30 -15.44 39.66
N TRP A 44 11.13 -14.88 39.39
CA TRP A 44 10.13 -14.50 40.40
C TRP A 44 9.22 -15.67 40.82
N ALA A 45 9.48 -16.92 40.38
CA ALA A 45 8.67 -18.10 40.73
C ALA A 45 8.51 -18.31 42.26
N GLY A 46 9.51 -17.88 43.05
CA GLY A 46 9.46 -17.87 44.51
C GLY A 46 8.48 -16.83 45.11
N LEU A 47 8.15 -15.77 44.39
CA LEU A 47 7.35 -14.63 44.84
C LEU A 47 5.86 -14.80 44.47
N ALA A 48 5.00 -15.04 45.45
CA ALA A 48 3.55 -15.01 45.28
C ALA A 48 3.01 -13.62 45.63
N GLN A 49 2.78 -12.77 44.63
CA GLN A 49 2.23 -11.42 44.77
C GLN A 49 1.25 -11.13 43.63
N GLY A 50 0.47 -10.04 43.71
CA GLY A 50 -0.32 -9.48 42.61
C GLY A 50 -1.19 -10.49 41.85
N ILE A 51 -0.67 -11.01 40.75
CA ILE A 51 -1.34 -11.93 39.82
C ILE A 51 -0.71 -13.34 39.78
N GLY A 52 -0.10 -13.76 40.90
CA GLY A 52 0.39 -15.12 41.13
C GLY A 52 1.91 -15.29 41.05
N ARG A 53 2.39 -16.51 41.34
CA ARG A 53 3.82 -16.85 41.32
C ARG A 53 4.47 -16.59 39.95
N GLY A 54 5.61 -15.90 39.94
CA GLY A 54 6.35 -15.59 38.73
C GLY A 54 5.85 -14.37 37.95
N PHE A 55 4.78 -13.70 38.40
CA PHE A 55 4.17 -12.58 37.68
C PHE A 55 4.17 -11.27 38.47
N ARG A 56 4.23 -10.18 37.71
CA ARG A 56 3.97 -8.78 38.11
C ARG A 56 3.05 -8.14 37.07
N HIS A 57 2.46 -6.99 37.35
CA HIS A 57 1.58 -6.27 36.41
C HIS A 57 1.96 -4.80 36.22
N SER A 58 1.39 -4.13 35.19
CA SER A 58 1.65 -2.72 34.78
C SER A 58 1.61 -1.63 35.88
N PHE A 59 1.23 -1.98 37.10
CA PHE A 59 1.04 -1.07 38.23
C PHE A 59 1.83 -1.49 39.48
N ASP A 60 2.68 -2.52 39.39
CA ASP A 60 3.65 -2.93 40.42
C ASP A 60 4.90 -2.01 40.45
N HIS A 61 4.64 -0.71 40.33
CA HIS A 61 5.62 0.37 40.38
C HIS A 61 5.78 0.87 41.82
N TRP A 62 7.02 0.93 42.31
CA TRP A 62 7.34 1.35 43.69
C TRP A 62 8.55 2.29 43.71
N LEU A 63 8.51 3.30 44.59
CA LEU A 63 9.67 4.11 44.95
C LEU A 63 10.05 3.77 46.40
N CYS A 64 11.20 3.14 46.57
CA CYS A 64 11.75 2.73 47.86
C CYS A 64 12.73 3.77 48.39
N PHE A 65 12.75 3.93 49.71
CA PHE A 65 13.61 4.85 50.45
C PHE A 65 14.46 4.00 51.40
N ASP A 66 15.74 3.89 51.09
CA ASP A 66 16.70 3.06 51.82
C ASP A 66 17.62 3.94 52.69
N VAL A 67 18.93 3.69 52.75
CA VAL A 67 19.90 4.50 53.49
C VAL A 67 20.98 5.12 52.60
N ASP A 68 21.03 4.71 51.34
CA ASP A 68 22.04 5.10 50.35
C ASP A 68 21.43 5.98 49.24
N GLY A 69 20.11 5.90 49.02
CA GLY A 69 19.36 6.79 48.13
C GLY A 69 17.86 6.48 48.04
N LEU A 70 17.31 6.64 46.82
CA LEU A 70 15.97 6.18 46.45
C LEU A 70 16.09 5.16 45.32
N THR A 71 15.42 4.02 45.46
CA THR A 71 15.40 2.96 44.44
C THR A 71 14.00 2.84 43.83
N TYR A 72 13.88 3.12 42.54
CA TYR A 72 12.65 2.96 41.76
C TYR A 72 12.59 1.57 41.12
N PHE A 73 11.47 0.87 41.35
CA PHE A 73 11.17 -0.43 40.76
C PHE A 73 10.09 -0.26 39.69
N ASN A 74 10.36 -0.67 38.46
CA ASN A 74 9.38 -0.66 37.37
C ASN A 74 8.48 -1.93 37.40
N ALA A 75 7.44 -1.97 36.56
CA ALA A 75 6.50 -3.11 36.49
C ALA A 75 7.15 -4.39 35.91
N GLU A 76 8.25 -4.24 35.18
CA GLU A 76 9.06 -5.29 34.57
C GLU A 76 10.14 -5.84 35.54
N GLY A 77 10.21 -5.33 36.77
CA GLY A 77 11.17 -5.76 37.80
C GLY A 77 12.58 -5.18 37.65
N GLY A 78 12.79 -4.23 36.73
CA GLY A 78 14.02 -3.45 36.66
C GLY A 78 14.11 -2.45 37.81
N GLU A 79 15.29 -2.37 38.41
CA GLU A 79 15.64 -1.48 39.53
C GLU A 79 16.47 -0.29 39.00
N ILE A 80 16.14 0.93 39.41
CA ILE A 80 16.85 2.15 39.04
C ILE A 80 17.15 2.95 40.32
N GLN A 81 18.42 3.10 40.64
CA GLN A 81 18.89 3.83 41.82
C GLN A 81 19.11 5.32 41.51
N PHE A 82 18.74 6.17 42.46
CA PHE A 82 18.89 7.62 42.46
C PHE A 82 19.49 8.09 43.79
N PRO A 83 20.26 9.20 43.82
CA PRO A 83 20.66 9.84 45.07
C PRO A 83 19.45 10.43 45.83
N PHE A 84 19.66 10.79 47.09
CA PHE A 84 18.68 11.59 47.84
C PHE A 84 18.44 12.96 47.20
N LEU A 85 17.20 13.44 47.36
CA LEU A 85 16.72 14.74 46.91
C LEU A 85 16.23 15.47 48.17
N ASP A 86 16.90 16.56 48.57
CA ASP A 86 16.76 17.18 49.89
C ASP A 86 15.71 18.30 49.91
N HIS A 87 15.45 18.93 48.77
CA HIS A 87 14.62 20.13 48.63
C HIS A 87 13.46 19.95 47.64
N ASP A 88 12.43 20.79 47.77
CA ASP A 88 11.27 20.76 46.86
C ASP A 88 11.70 21.41 45.53
N GLY A 89 11.60 20.66 44.43
CA GLY A 89 12.11 21.03 43.10
C GLY A 89 13.30 20.20 42.63
N ASP A 90 14.06 19.58 43.54
CA ASP A 90 15.26 18.77 43.25
C ASP A 90 14.98 17.62 42.29
N ALA A 91 15.94 17.30 41.41
CA ALA A 91 15.85 16.17 40.49
C ALA A 91 17.21 15.49 40.28
N ALA A 92 17.16 14.18 39.99
CA ALA A 92 18.28 13.37 39.56
C ALA A 92 17.86 12.44 38.41
N ALA A 93 18.82 11.95 37.64
CA ALA A 93 18.55 11.10 36.49
C ALA A 93 19.48 9.87 36.45
N SER A 94 18.94 8.73 36.05
CA SER A 94 19.58 7.41 36.15
C SER A 94 18.88 6.40 35.25
N GLY A 95 19.64 5.53 34.56
CA GLY A 95 19.09 4.40 33.79
C GLY A 95 18.07 4.76 32.68
N GLY A 96 18.05 5.99 32.18
CA GLY A 96 17.03 6.47 31.25
C GLY A 96 15.70 6.87 31.90
N TYR A 97 15.71 7.18 33.19
CA TYR A 97 14.61 7.74 33.96
C TYR A 97 15.07 9.01 34.70
N SER A 98 14.17 9.98 34.85
CA SER A 98 14.39 11.15 35.71
C SER A 98 13.45 11.08 36.91
N LEU A 99 14.00 11.22 38.11
CA LEU A 99 13.28 11.34 39.38
C LEU A 99 13.30 12.80 39.83
N ARG A 100 12.14 13.40 40.08
CA ARG A 100 11.99 14.74 40.64
C ARG A 100 11.15 14.73 41.91
N ARG A 101 11.52 15.55 42.89
CA ARG A 101 10.81 15.74 44.16
C ARG A 101 9.98 17.01 44.07
N GLU A 102 8.67 16.89 43.84
CA GLU A 102 7.77 18.06 43.77
C GLU A 102 7.37 18.55 45.17
N SER A 103 7.30 17.64 46.16
CA SER A 103 7.18 18.01 47.56
C SER A 103 7.68 16.91 48.48
N ALA A 104 7.77 17.19 49.79
CA ALA A 104 7.96 16.18 50.83
C ALA A 104 6.90 15.04 50.86
N GLY A 105 5.82 15.14 50.06
CA GLY A 105 4.80 14.10 49.89
C GLY A 105 4.53 13.68 48.43
N GLU A 106 5.35 14.08 47.46
CA GLU A 106 5.14 13.72 46.05
C GLU A 106 6.46 13.68 45.24
N TYR A 107 6.73 12.54 44.60
CA TYR A 107 7.85 12.35 43.65
C TYR A 107 7.32 11.97 42.27
N HIS A 108 7.98 12.43 41.21
CA HIS A 108 7.63 12.15 39.82
C HIS A 108 8.79 11.39 39.16
N VAL A 109 8.49 10.26 38.52
CA VAL A 109 9.43 9.53 37.65
C VAL A 109 8.97 9.65 36.20
N SER A 110 9.78 10.25 35.35
CA SER A 110 9.54 10.37 33.90
C SER A 110 10.58 9.58 33.08
N ARG A 111 10.23 9.30 31.83
CA ARG A 111 11.09 8.69 30.80
C ARG A 111 10.61 9.15 29.43
N HIS A 112 11.53 9.29 28.47
CA HIS A 112 11.21 9.70 27.10
C HIS A 112 10.04 8.90 26.51
N ALA A 113 9.11 9.61 25.86
CA ALA A 113 7.89 9.07 25.23
C ALA A 113 7.01 8.18 26.12
N GLN A 114 6.93 8.43 27.45
CA GLN A 114 6.06 7.68 28.36
C GLN A 114 5.36 8.57 29.39
N PRO A 115 4.17 8.19 29.89
CA PRO A 115 3.50 8.91 30.98
C PRO A 115 4.38 9.04 32.25
N THR A 116 4.34 10.22 32.86
CA THR A 116 4.98 10.50 34.14
C THR A 116 4.28 9.72 35.24
N ARG A 117 5.07 9.09 36.11
CA ARG A 117 4.65 8.22 37.20
C ARG A 117 4.79 8.96 38.51
N VAL A 118 3.67 9.25 39.17
CA VAL A 118 3.65 10.05 40.40
C VAL A 118 3.52 9.13 41.62
N PHE A 119 4.42 9.26 42.58
CA PHE A 119 4.52 8.45 43.80
C PHE A 119 4.16 9.30 45.03
N ARG A 120 3.35 8.73 45.94
CA ARG A 120 2.84 9.41 47.15
C ARG A 120 2.96 8.49 48.37
N PRO A 121 3.11 9.02 49.60
CA PRO A 121 3.31 8.21 50.81
C PRO A 121 2.21 7.16 51.02
N SER A 122 2.61 5.97 51.46
CA SER A 122 1.67 4.93 51.90
C SER A 122 1.72 4.73 53.42
N VAL A 123 0.96 3.75 53.91
CA VAL A 123 1.05 3.27 55.31
C VAL A 123 2.47 2.75 55.62
N ASP A 124 3.17 2.20 54.62
CA ASP A 124 4.62 2.01 54.68
C ASP A 124 5.32 3.27 54.16
N ARG A 125 6.10 3.92 55.03
CA ARG A 125 6.88 5.11 54.70
C ARG A 125 8.14 4.81 53.88
N ARG A 126 8.60 3.56 53.84
CA ARG A 126 9.83 3.15 53.11
C ARG A 126 9.57 2.70 51.67
N ALA A 127 8.32 2.43 51.29
CA ALA A 127 7.96 2.01 49.94
C ALA A 127 6.65 2.68 49.51
N TRP A 128 6.77 3.66 48.61
CA TRP A 128 5.65 4.44 48.10
C TRP A 128 5.17 3.82 46.78
N PRO A 129 3.87 3.49 46.62
CA PRO A 129 3.33 2.99 45.36
C PRO A 129 3.16 4.13 44.36
N LEU A 130 3.06 3.76 43.09
CA LEU A 130 2.52 4.62 42.04
C LEU A 130 1.09 5.05 42.41
N ALA A 131 0.85 6.35 42.50
CA ALA A 131 -0.46 6.93 42.81
C ALA A 131 -1.20 7.44 41.55
N GLU A 132 -0.49 7.74 40.46
CA GLU A 132 -1.05 8.36 39.26
C GLU A 132 -0.11 8.23 38.06
N LEU A 133 -0.66 7.97 36.87
CA LEU A 133 0.04 8.16 35.58
C LEU A 133 -0.49 9.42 34.89
N ARG A 134 0.39 10.29 34.40
CA ARG A 134 0.03 11.59 33.80
C ARG A 134 0.68 11.75 32.41
N LYS A 135 -0.12 12.15 31.41
CA LYS A 135 0.31 12.61 30.07
C LYS A 135 -0.33 13.98 29.84
N GLU A 136 0.08 14.71 28.81
CA GLU A 136 -0.71 15.86 28.35
C GLU A 136 -2.13 15.41 28.01
N GLY A 137 -3.14 16.23 28.36
CA GLY A 137 -4.55 15.87 28.23
C GLY A 137 -5.18 15.10 29.40
N GLY A 138 -4.43 14.49 30.33
CA GLY A 138 -5.05 13.91 31.53
C GLY A 138 -4.23 12.95 32.39
N SER A 139 -4.91 12.23 33.29
CA SER A 139 -4.28 11.30 34.23
C SER A 139 -5.15 10.07 34.57
N LEU A 140 -4.49 8.93 34.76
CA LEU A 140 -5.05 7.72 35.36
C LEU A 140 -4.69 7.70 36.86
N ARG A 141 -5.67 7.80 37.75
CA ARG A 141 -5.44 7.91 39.22
C ARG A 141 -5.66 6.57 39.92
N LEU A 142 -4.71 6.16 40.76
CA LEU A 142 -4.69 4.86 41.42
C LEU A 142 -5.02 4.97 42.92
N ALA A 143 -5.87 4.09 43.43
CA ALA A 143 -6.31 4.07 44.83
C ALA A 143 -5.96 2.73 45.50
N TYR A 144 -5.30 2.79 46.66
CA TYR A 144 -4.75 1.62 47.35
C TYR A 144 -5.37 1.43 48.74
N GLU A 145 -5.60 0.17 49.14
CA GLU A 145 -5.92 -0.22 50.51
C GLU A 145 -4.88 -1.23 51.00
N ARG A 146 -4.25 -0.98 52.15
CA ARG A 146 -3.26 -1.90 52.78
C ARG A 146 -2.20 -2.43 51.78
N ARG A 147 -1.70 -1.54 50.91
CA ARG A 147 -0.76 -1.79 49.79
C ARG A 147 -1.30 -2.55 48.57
N ARG A 148 -2.57 -2.94 48.52
CA ARG A 148 -3.21 -3.50 47.31
C ARG A 148 -3.88 -2.40 46.50
N LEU A 149 -3.74 -2.43 45.18
CA LEU A 149 -4.41 -1.53 44.25
C LEU A 149 -5.89 -1.92 44.16
N GLN A 150 -6.79 -1.11 44.72
CA GLN A 150 -8.23 -1.41 44.71
C GLN A 150 -8.93 -0.85 43.46
N ALA A 151 -8.54 0.34 43.00
CA ALA A 151 -9.15 0.97 41.84
C ALA A 151 -8.18 1.84 41.02
N ALA A 152 -8.42 1.91 39.71
CA ALA A 152 -7.77 2.83 38.78
C ALA A 152 -8.85 3.66 38.04
N TRP A 153 -8.89 4.95 38.29
CA TRP A 153 -9.85 5.89 37.70
C TRP A 153 -9.33 6.41 36.38
N ILE A 154 -10.07 6.14 35.30
CA ILE A 154 -9.77 6.61 33.93
C ILE A 154 -10.25 8.06 33.75
N ASP A 155 -11.42 8.35 34.31
CA ASP A 155 -12.08 9.66 34.30
C ASP A 155 -12.99 9.76 35.53
N GLU A 156 -13.96 10.67 35.53
CA GLU A 156 -14.90 10.89 36.63
C GLU A 156 -16.09 9.91 36.66
N HIS A 157 -16.32 9.16 35.57
CA HIS A 157 -17.43 8.23 35.44
C HIS A 157 -17.00 6.76 35.37
N ARG A 158 -15.74 6.47 35.00
CA ARG A 158 -15.24 5.11 34.74
C ARG A 158 -14.00 4.78 35.59
N CYS A 159 -14.04 3.64 36.28
CA CYS A 159 -12.87 3.08 36.95
C CYS A 159 -12.76 1.57 36.76
N LEU A 160 -11.52 1.06 36.75
CA LEU A 160 -11.23 -0.36 36.87
C LEU A 160 -11.14 -0.71 38.35
N TRP A 161 -11.93 -1.69 38.78
CA TRP A 161 -11.92 -2.23 40.13
C TRP A 161 -11.22 -3.59 40.17
N PHE A 162 -10.39 -3.79 41.17
CA PHE A 162 -9.59 -4.99 41.37
C PHE A 162 -10.26 -5.87 42.43
N VAL A 163 -10.56 -7.11 42.08
CA VAL A 163 -11.13 -8.10 43.01
C VAL A 163 -10.03 -9.07 43.42
N TYR A 164 -9.93 -9.33 44.73
CA TYR A 164 -8.87 -10.16 45.31
C TYR A 164 -9.45 -11.41 45.98
N GLY A 165 -8.79 -12.57 45.77
CA GLY A 165 -9.06 -13.80 46.51
C GLY A 165 -8.47 -13.80 47.92
N GLU A 166 -8.77 -14.85 48.70
CA GLU A 166 -8.36 -14.98 50.12
C GLU A 166 -6.84 -14.84 50.32
N HIS A 167 -6.05 -15.43 49.44
CA HIS A 167 -4.58 -15.34 49.46
C HIS A 167 -4.02 -14.01 48.92
N GLY A 168 -4.87 -13.07 48.49
CA GLY A 168 -4.45 -11.75 48.01
C GLY A 168 -4.02 -11.68 46.55
N GLN A 169 -4.35 -12.69 45.74
CA GLN A 169 -4.19 -12.65 44.29
C GLN A 169 -5.36 -11.90 43.64
N ILE A 170 -5.11 -11.18 42.54
CA ILE A 170 -6.16 -10.59 41.70
C ILE A 170 -6.93 -11.74 41.03
N THR A 171 -8.20 -11.93 41.39
CA THR A 171 -9.07 -12.96 40.80
C THR A 171 -9.94 -12.41 39.67
N GLU A 172 -10.17 -11.10 39.61
CA GLU A 172 -11.01 -10.46 38.58
C GLU A 172 -10.72 -8.96 38.47
N LEU A 173 -10.81 -8.43 37.25
CA LEU A 173 -10.80 -7.00 36.95
C LEU A 173 -12.17 -6.60 36.39
N GLN A 174 -12.80 -5.59 37.01
CA GLN A 174 -14.13 -5.11 36.63
C GLN A 174 -14.05 -3.68 36.09
N LEU A 175 -14.69 -3.38 34.97
CA LEU A 175 -15.04 -2.00 34.64
C LEU A 175 -16.28 -1.61 35.42
N ARG A 176 -16.23 -0.51 36.17
CA ARG A 176 -17.39 0.09 36.84
C ARG A 176 -17.66 1.46 36.21
N ARG A 177 -18.94 1.76 35.99
CA ARG A 177 -19.39 3.07 35.51
C ARG A 177 -20.47 3.64 36.43
N THR A 178 -20.59 4.96 36.50
CA THR A 178 -21.64 5.62 37.29
C THR A 178 -23.04 5.21 36.80
N GLY A 179 -23.76 4.43 37.60
CA GLY A 179 -25.12 3.97 37.28
C GLY A 179 -25.21 2.69 36.44
N GLU A 180 -24.10 2.00 36.17
CA GLU A 180 -24.09 0.67 35.52
C GLU A 180 -23.58 -0.41 36.49
N ASP A 181 -24.02 -1.66 36.28
CA ASP A 181 -23.49 -2.82 37.01
C ASP A 181 -21.99 -3.05 36.73
N PRO A 182 -21.21 -3.57 37.70
CA PRO A 182 -19.81 -3.94 37.49
C PRO A 182 -19.63 -5.01 36.40
N LEU A 183 -18.97 -4.64 35.31
CA LEU A 183 -18.69 -5.51 34.16
C LEU A 183 -17.36 -6.25 34.35
N PRO A 184 -17.32 -7.59 34.48
CA PRO A 184 -16.07 -8.35 34.54
C PRO A 184 -15.37 -8.38 33.17
N LEU A 185 -14.20 -7.73 33.06
CA LEU A 185 -13.41 -7.72 31.83
C LEU A 185 -12.51 -8.96 31.69
N ILE A 186 -11.96 -9.44 32.81
CA ILE A 186 -11.16 -10.67 32.86
C ILE A 186 -11.19 -11.27 34.27
N LYS A 187 -11.20 -12.61 34.35
CA LYS A 187 -11.15 -13.40 35.58
C LYS A 187 -9.92 -14.32 35.53
N TYR A 188 -9.29 -14.57 36.67
CA TYR A 188 -8.08 -15.39 36.80
C TYR A 188 -8.29 -16.53 37.81
N ARG A 189 -7.74 -17.71 37.50
CA ARG A 189 -7.77 -18.89 38.38
C ARG A 189 -6.37 -19.34 38.76
N TYR A 190 -6.24 -19.75 40.02
CA TYR A 190 -4.98 -20.17 40.63
C TYR A 190 -5.04 -21.64 41.07
N ASP A 191 -3.88 -22.26 41.25
CA ASP A 191 -3.75 -23.55 41.93
C ASP A 191 -3.47 -23.40 43.44
N ALA A 192 -3.43 -24.52 44.16
CA ALA A 192 -3.12 -24.56 45.59
C ALA A 192 -1.70 -24.07 45.95
N HIS A 193 -0.80 -23.91 44.96
CA HIS A 193 0.54 -23.35 45.13
C HIS A 193 0.60 -21.85 44.82
N GLN A 194 -0.53 -21.22 44.49
CA GLN A 194 -0.64 -19.80 44.11
C GLN A 194 -0.05 -19.46 42.74
N ARG A 195 0.01 -20.44 41.83
CA ARG A 195 0.40 -20.25 40.41
C ARG A 195 -0.83 -19.89 39.58
N LEU A 196 -0.72 -18.91 38.69
CA LEU A 196 -1.78 -18.54 37.74
C LEU A 196 -1.93 -19.65 36.70
N VAL A 197 -3.04 -20.38 36.66
CA VAL A 197 -3.20 -21.55 35.77
C VAL A 197 -4.14 -21.30 34.59
N GLU A 198 -5.01 -20.30 34.68
CA GLU A 198 -5.98 -19.94 33.64
C GLU A 198 -6.42 -18.48 33.80
N GLY A 199 -6.72 -17.81 32.69
CA GLY A 199 -7.48 -16.57 32.68
C GLY A 199 -8.57 -16.60 31.61
N ILE A 200 -9.71 -15.98 31.90
CA ILE A 200 -10.91 -15.98 31.05
C ILE A 200 -11.39 -14.54 30.86
N ASP A 201 -11.44 -14.08 29.61
CA ASP A 201 -11.80 -12.71 29.27
C ASP A 201 -13.33 -12.47 29.16
N VAL A 202 -13.70 -11.24 28.80
CA VAL A 202 -15.10 -10.84 28.58
C VAL A 202 -15.76 -11.63 27.45
N TYR A 203 -15.00 -11.99 26.40
CA TYR A 203 -15.44 -12.78 25.24
C TYR A 203 -15.45 -14.31 25.49
N LYS A 204 -15.07 -14.75 26.71
CA LYS A 204 -14.95 -16.15 27.17
C LYS A 204 -13.79 -16.95 26.55
N GLN A 205 -12.84 -16.27 25.93
CA GLN A 205 -11.57 -16.84 25.46
C GLN A 205 -10.69 -17.17 26.67
N ARG A 206 -9.77 -18.13 26.53
CA ARG A 206 -9.05 -18.73 27.68
C ARG A 206 -7.57 -18.98 27.41
N PHE A 207 -6.68 -18.29 28.12
CA PHE A 207 -5.27 -18.72 28.19
C PHE A 207 -5.06 -19.70 29.34
N GLY A 208 -4.00 -20.51 29.26
CA GLY A 208 -3.57 -21.45 30.29
C GLY A 208 -2.07 -21.38 30.56
N CYS A 209 -1.64 -21.83 31.75
CA CYS A 209 -0.23 -21.92 32.13
C CYS A 209 0.03 -23.20 32.95
N GLY A 210 1.01 -24.00 32.51
CA GLY A 210 1.49 -25.22 33.16
C GLY A 210 2.90 -25.03 33.74
N TYR A 211 3.20 -25.71 34.85
CA TYR A 211 4.40 -25.44 35.65
C TYR A 211 5.03 -26.68 36.28
N ASP A 212 6.35 -26.65 36.44
CA ASP A 212 7.09 -27.66 37.19
C ASP A 212 7.02 -27.50 38.73
N ALA A 213 7.72 -28.38 39.45
CA ALA A 213 7.81 -28.38 40.91
C ALA A 213 8.57 -27.18 41.50
N ALA A 214 9.35 -26.44 40.70
CA ALA A 214 10.01 -25.20 41.08
C ALA A 214 9.14 -23.95 40.78
N HIS A 215 7.89 -24.16 40.35
CA HIS A 215 6.93 -23.13 39.95
C HIS A 215 7.33 -22.34 38.68
N ARG A 216 8.16 -22.94 37.82
CA ARG A 216 8.60 -22.36 36.54
C ARG A 216 7.64 -22.78 35.44
N LEU A 217 7.38 -21.88 34.49
CA LEU A 217 6.45 -22.10 33.39
C LEU A 217 7.04 -23.11 32.40
N THR A 218 6.44 -24.28 32.27
CA THR A 218 6.83 -25.33 31.31
C THR A 218 5.88 -25.44 30.12
N GLU A 219 4.69 -24.85 30.25
CA GLU A 219 3.69 -24.78 29.18
C GLU A 219 2.96 -23.43 29.27
N ARG A 220 2.75 -22.77 28.12
CA ARG A 220 1.85 -21.62 27.97
C ARG A 220 0.87 -21.91 26.86
N VAL A 221 -0.42 -21.87 27.18
CA VAL A 221 -1.52 -22.04 26.22
C VAL A 221 -2.10 -20.66 25.94
N ASP A 222 -2.15 -20.24 24.68
CA ASP A 222 -2.73 -18.97 24.29
C ASP A 222 -4.27 -19.02 24.23
N GLU A 223 -4.92 -17.89 24.00
CA GLU A 223 -6.39 -17.79 24.06
C GLU A 223 -7.11 -18.47 22.87
N GLY A 224 -6.37 -18.89 21.84
CA GLY A 224 -6.84 -19.77 20.76
C GLY A 224 -6.59 -21.26 21.04
N GLY A 225 -5.92 -21.60 22.15
CA GLY A 225 -5.60 -22.95 22.55
C GLY A 225 -4.21 -23.45 22.12
N TYR A 226 -3.42 -22.64 21.42
CA TYR A 226 -2.12 -23.04 20.90
C TYR A 226 -1.04 -23.01 22.00
N ARG A 227 -0.13 -23.99 22.00
CA ARG A 227 0.83 -24.22 23.10
C ARG A 227 2.27 -23.86 22.74
N PHE A 228 2.93 -23.19 23.68
CA PHE A 228 4.38 -23.09 23.78
C PHE A 228 4.89 -23.89 24.98
N HIS A 229 6.05 -24.52 24.84
CA HIS A 229 6.71 -25.35 25.83
C HIS A 229 8.11 -24.81 26.16
N PHE A 230 8.55 -25.04 27.40
CA PHE A 230 9.83 -24.56 27.92
C PHE A 230 10.52 -25.63 28.74
N GLU A 231 11.76 -25.97 28.37
CA GLU A 231 12.64 -26.87 29.14
C GLU A 231 13.74 -26.08 29.87
N TYR A 232 14.17 -26.58 31.03
CA TYR A 232 15.17 -25.92 31.88
C TYR A 232 16.22 -26.90 32.42
N ASP A 233 17.45 -26.42 32.59
CA ASP A 233 18.51 -27.16 33.26
C ASP A 233 18.39 -27.13 34.81
N ARG A 234 19.34 -27.82 35.46
CA ARG A 234 19.48 -27.89 36.93
C ARG A 234 20.02 -26.60 37.56
N SER A 235 20.57 -25.69 36.75
CA SER A 235 21.08 -24.38 37.16
C SER A 235 20.05 -23.27 36.96
N ASN A 236 18.80 -23.64 36.67
CA ASN A 236 17.67 -22.76 36.46
C ASN A 236 17.72 -21.89 35.20
N ARG A 237 18.26 -22.42 34.09
CA ARG A 237 18.30 -21.73 32.80
C ARG A 237 17.43 -22.45 31.79
N CYS A 238 16.64 -21.74 31.01
CA CYS A 238 15.86 -22.32 29.92
C CYS A 238 16.80 -22.81 28.81
N ILE A 239 16.68 -24.08 28.41
CA ILE A 239 17.54 -24.75 27.42
C ILE A 239 16.82 -25.09 26.12
N ALA A 240 15.48 -25.08 26.11
CA ALA A 240 14.69 -25.11 24.89
C ALA A 240 13.37 -24.37 25.07
N SER A 241 12.90 -23.71 24.01
CA SER A 241 11.58 -23.09 23.90
C SER A 241 11.02 -23.44 22.53
N HIS A 242 9.78 -23.91 22.43
CA HIS A 242 9.16 -24.23 21.13
C HIS A 242 7.63 -24.26 21.18
N GLY A 243 6.98 -24.02 20.05
CA GLY A 243 5.57 -24.32 19.84
C GLY A 243 5.29 -25.82 19.74
N GLU A 244 4.04 -26.25 19.90
CA GLU A 244 3.65 -27.68 19.88
C GLU A 244 3.88 -28.40 18.54
N ASP A 245 3.96 -27.65 17.44
CA ASP A 245 4.31 -28.12 16.09
C ASP A 245 5.77 -27.81 15.70
N GLY A 246 6.57 -27.23 16.60
CA GLY A 246 7.95 -26.83 16.37
C GLY A 246 8.14 -25.40 15.82
N LEU A 247 7.07 -24.61 15.71
CA LEU A 247 7.14 -23.18 15.39
C LEU A 247 7.93 -22.41 16.47
N LEU A 248 8.77 -21.45 16.06
CA LEU A 248 9.71 -20.68 16.89
C LEU A 248 10.54 -21.53 17.87
N SER A 249 10.86 -22.77 17.46
CA SER A 249 11.74 -23.66 18.22
C SER A 249 13.16 -23.10 18.32
N VAL A 250 13.70 -23.08 19.54
CA VAL A 250 15.09 -22.72 19.83
C VAL A 250 15.68 -23.67 20.88
N GLN A 251 16.95 -24.06 20.69
CA GLN A 251 17.75 -24.82 21.66
C GLN A 251 18.98 -24.01 22.08
N MET A 252 19.28 -23.93 23.37
CA MET A 252 20.34 -23.07 23.93
C MET A 252 21.41 -23.89 24.66
N LYS A 253 22.67 -23.66 24.29
CA LYS A 253 23.85 -24.32 24.87
C LYS A 253 24.77 -23.28 25.49
N TYR A 254 24.81 -23.25 26.82
CA TYR A 254 25.55 -22.26 27.60
C TYR A 254 26.94 -22.76 28.02
N ASP A 255 28.01 -22.16 27.50
CA ASP A 255 29.37 -22.31 28.02
C ASP A 255 29.72 -21.13 28.94
N LEU A 256 29.58 -21.35 30.25
CA LEU A 256 29.91 -20.36 31.29
C LEU A 256 31.43 -20.13 31.44
N GLY A 257 32.27 -21.04 30.95
CA GLY A 257 33.74 -20.89 31.00
C GLY A 257 34.25 -20.00 29.87
N ALA A 258 33.62 -20.09 28.69
CA ALA A 258 33.86 -19.19 27.56
C ALA A 258 33.07 -17.87 27.64
N ARG A 259 31.98 -17.83 28.42
CA ARG A 259 30.93 -16.80 28.39
C ARG A 259 30.29 -16.68 27.00
N GLN A 260 29.94 -17.84 26.46
CA GLN A 260 29.31 -18.01 25.16
C GLN A 260 27.99 -18.78 25.30
N THR A 261 27.00 -18.42 24.49
CA THR A 261 25.80 -19.24 24.27
C THR A 261 25.67 -19.53 22.78
N THR A 262 25.47 -20.80 22.43
CA THR A 262 25.03 -21.18 21.08
C THR A 262 23.52 -21.38 21.09
N VAL A 263 22.81 -20.70 20.21
CA VAL A 263 21.39 -20.93 19.93
C VAL A 263 21.26 -21.67 18.61
N ILE A 264 20.43 -22.71 18.58
CA ILE A 264 20.00 -23.37 17.36
C ILE A 264 18.53 -23.08 17.15
N ASP A 265 18.17 -22.46 16.03
CA ASP A 265 16.79 -22.12 15.70
C ASP A 265 16.02 -23.26 14.99
N ALA A 266 14.79 -22.97 14.57
CA ALA A 266 13.88 -23.93 13.96
C ALA A 266 14.25 -24.30 12.51
N ASN A 267 15.11 -23.53 11.85
CA ASN A 267 15.72 -23.86 10.56
C ASN A 267 16.98 -24.73 10.74
N GLY A 268 17.53 -24.75 11.96
CA GLY A 268 18.75 -25.46 12.33
C GLY A 268 20.00 -24.60 12.20
N ALA A 269 19.88 -23.27 12.27
CA ALA A 269 21.01 -22.36 12.15
C ALA A 269 21.72 -22.15 13.50
N ASP A 270 23.05 -22.27 13.51
CA ASP A 270 23.89 -22.10 14.70
C ASP A 270 24.28 -20.61 14.89
N TRP A 271 23.61 -19.92 15.80
CA TRP A 271 23.95 -18.54 16.22
C TRP A 271 24.83 -18.55 17.48
N LEU A 272 25.84 -17.67 17.55
CA LEU A 272 26.70 -17.50 18.73
C LEU A 272 26.51 -16.14 19.39
N TYR A 273 26.34 -16.13 20.71
CA TYR A 273 26.25 -14.93 21.55
C TYR A 273 27.42 -14.93 22.53
N GLU A 274 28.19 -13.84 22.61
CA GLU A 274 29.29 -13.69 23.57
C GLU A 274 29.02 -12.52 24.53
N TYR A 275 29.43 -12.66 25.80
CA TYR A 275 29.13 -11.67 26.84
C TYR A 275 30.29 -11.46 27.85
N ASP A 276 30.24 -10.34 28.56
CA ASP A 276 31.18 -9.99 29.63
C ASP A 276 30.77 -10.53 31.02
N ASP A 277 31.61 -10.30 32.02
CA ASP A 277 31.34 -10.70 33.42
C ASP A 277 30.17 -9.95 34.07
N ALA A 278 29.73 -8.84 33.46
CA ALA A 278 28.54 -8.08 33.86
C ALA A 278 27.28 -8.49 33.07
N GLN A 279 27.35 -9.58 32.30
CA GLN A 279 26.27 -10.12 31.46
C GLN A 279 25.81 -9.17 30.34
N ASN A 280 26.67 -8.26 29.87
CA ASN A 280 26.40 -7.48 28.66
C ASN A 280 26.68 -8.32 27.41
N LEU A 281 25.77 -8.29 26.44
CA LEU A 281 26.03 -8.83 25.10
C LEU A 281 27.14 -8.01 24.42
N LEU A 282 28.22 -8.67 24.01
CA LEU A 282 29.37 -8.07 23.33
C LEU A 282 29.34 -8.29 21.82
N SER A 283 28.93 -9.49 21.39
CA SER A 283 28.88 -9.87 19.98
C SER A 283 27.76 -10.86 19.70
N VAL A 284 27.29 -10.87 18.45
CA VAL A 284 26.51 -11.95 17.84
C VAL A 284 27.23 -12.39 16.58
N THR A 285 27.57 -13.68 16.48
CA THR A 285 27.99 -14.29 15.22
C THR A 285 26.80 -15.00 14.58
N ASP A 286 26.53 -14.66 13.32
CA ASP A 286 25.49 -15.30 12.53
C ASP A 286 25.95 -16.67 11.94
N PRO A 287 25.04 -17.45 11.35
CA PRO A 287 25.34 -18.79 10.83
C PRO A 287 26.34 -18.82 9.66
N TYR A 288 26.60 -17.68 9.03
CA TYR A 288 27.59 -17.51 7.96
C TYR A 288 28.96 -17.04 8.49
N GLY A 289 29.04 -16.67 9.77
CA GLY A 289 30.25 -16.16 10.41
C GLY A 289 30.36 -14.63 10.41
N GLY A 290 29.33 -13.91 9.97
CA GLY A 290 29.25 -12.45 10.12
C GLY A 290 29.12 -12.09 11.60
N VAL A 291 29.91 -11.13 12.09
CA VAL A 291 29.91 -10.74 13.50
C VAL A 291 29.40 -9.31 13.69
N THR A 292 28.24 -9.17 14.33
CA THR A 292 27.76 -7.88 14.83
C THR A 292 28.31 -7.64 16.24
N LEU A 293 28.96 -6.51 16.48
CA LEU A 293 29.50 -6.10 17.78
C LEU A 293 28.60 -5.08 18.47
N TYR A 294 28.58 -5.11 19.81
CA TYR A 294 27.77 -4.23 20.65
C TYR A 294 28.66 -3.49 21.65
N GLU A 295 28.96 -2.23 21.36
CA GLU A 295 29.83 -1.39 22.19
C GLU A 295 29.11 -0.96 23.47
N ARG A 296 29.80 -1.10 24.61
CA ARG A 296 29.31 -0.73 25.94
C ARG A 296 30.08 0.47 26.48
N GLY A 297 29.35 1.45 27.03
CA GLY A 297 29.94 2.55 27.77
C GLY A 297 30.30 2.16 29.21
N PRO A 298 30.88 3.10 30.00
CA PRO A 298 31.36 2.82 31.35
C PRO A 298 30.27 2.37 32.35
N GLY A 299 28.99 2.63 32.06
CA GLY A 299 27.83 2.20 32.84
C GLY A 299 27.13 0.97 32.26
N SER A 300 27.80 0.17 31.41
CA SER A 300 27.24 -0.99 30.68
C SER A 300 26.17 -0.64 29.62
N GLU A 301 25.94 0.64 29.36
CA GLU A 301 24.95 1.12 28.41
C GLU A 301 25.39 0.87 26.95
N LEU A 302 24.45 0.47 26.08
CA LEU A 302 24.72 0.31 24.65
C LEU A 302 25.02 1.67 24.00
N VAL A 303 26.25 1.90 23.56
CA VAL A 303 26.66 3.18 22.92
C VAL A 303 26.70 3.08 21.40
N ALA A 304 27.00 1.91 20.84
CA ALA A 304 26.91 1.65 19.40
C ALA A 304 26.71 0.16 19.09
N GLU A 305 26.21 -0.12 17.90
CA GLU A 305 26.27 -1.41 17.23
C GLU A 305 27.17 -1.28 15.99
N VAL A 306 27.97 -2.31 15.69
CA VAL A 306 28.85 -2.37 14.51
C VAL A 306 28.49 -3.64 13.75
N ASP A 307 28.13 -3.53 12.48
CA ASP A 307 27.74 -4.68 11.65
C ASP A 307 28.96 -5.43 11.07
N PRO A 308 28.76 -6.61 10.43
CA PRO A 308 29.87 -7.44 9.96
C PRO A 308 30.83 -6.78 8.95
N GLU A 309 30.37 -5.78 8.18
CA GLU A 309 31.22 -4.98 7.27
C GLU A 309 31.90 -3.78 7.99
N GLY A 310 31.75 -3.68 9.32
CA GLY A 310 32.39 -2.67 10.16
C GLY A 310 31.65 -1.32 10.21
N ARG A 311 30.42 -1.24 9.70
CA ARG A 311 29.64 0.00 9.66
C ARG A 311 29.00 0.22 11.04
N ARG A 312 29.21 1.41 11.62
CA ARG A 312 28.90 1.69 13.04
C ARG A 312 27.70 2.63 13.20
N THR A 313 26.69 2.15 13.93
CA THR A 313 25.47 2.88 14.29
C THR A 313 25.51 3.27 15.76
N GLU A 314 25.46 4.56 16.08
CA GLU A 314 25.52 5.07 17.46
C GLU A 314 24.14 5.16 18.10
N TYR A 315 24.04 5.05 19.43
CA TYR A 315 22.81 5.27 20.19
C TYR A 315 22.88 6.60 20.95
N LEU A 316 22.15 7.60 20.46
CA LEU A 316 22.07 8.92 21.07
C LEU A 316 21.14 8.90 22.28
N ARG A 317 21.55 9.59 23.35
CA ARG A 317 20.87 9.60 24.65
C ARG A 317 20.53 11.02 25.11
N ASP A 318 19.46 11.15 25.88
CA ASP A 318 19.16 12.38 26.61
C ASP A 318 20.04 12.53 27.87
N ALA A 319 19.87 13.66 28.59
CA ALA A 319 20.58 13.93 29.84
C ALA A 319 20.22 12.97 31.00
N ALA A 320 19.20 12.12 30.84
CA ALA A 320 18.85 11.04 31.76
C ALA A 320 19.43 9.68 31.36
N GLY A 321 20.14 9.61 30.23
CA GLY A 321 20.69 8.39 29.66
C GLY A 321 19.67 7.56 28.88
N ALA A 322 18.45 8.05 28.62
CA ALA A 322 17.46 7.33 27.82
C ALA A 322 17.85 7.41 26.35
N GLN A 323 17.78 6.29 25.62
CA GLN A 323 17.99 6.29 24.17
C GLN A 323 16.84 7.03 23.48
N ILE A 324 17.16 8.11 22.76
CA ILE A 324 16.20 9.00 22.09
C ILE A 324 16.33 8.96 20.56
N ALA A 325 17.45 8.49 20.03
CA ALA A 325 17.67 8.27 18.60
C ALA A 325 18.82 7.27 18.37
N LYS A 326 18.89 6.71 17.15
CA LYS A 326 20.13 6.16 16.59
C LYS A 326 20.77 7.18 15.65
N ARG A 327 22.11 7.17 15.54
CA ARG A 327 22.84 7.75 14.41
C ARG A 327 23.28 6.60 13.50
N LEU A 328 22.70 6.52 12.31
CA LEU A 328 23.08 5.54 11.29
C LEU A 328 24.52 5.81 10.79
N PRO A 329 25.18 4.86 10.09
CA PRO A 329 26.58 5.01 9.68
C PRO A 329 26.82 6.20 8.73
N ASN A 330 25.81 6.63 7.97
CA ASN A 330 25.82 7.84 7.13
C ASN A 330 25.64 9.17 7.91
N GLY A 331 25.49 9.12 9.24
CA GLY A 331 25.29 10.29 10.09
C GLY A 331 23.83 10.68 10.35
N ILE A 332 22.86 10.11 9.60
CA ILE A 332 21.43 10.38 9.77
C ILE A 332 20.98 10.00 11.19
N VAL A 333 20.21 10.88 11.82
CA VAL A 333 19.63 10.65 13.14
C VAL A 333 18.18 10.16 12.99
N VAL A 334 17.91 8.94 13.44
CA VAL A 334 16.58 8.29 13.45
C VAL A 334 16.05 8.30 14.88
N PRO A 335 14.96 9.04 15.20
CA PRO A 335 14.38 9.06 16.54
C PRO A 335 13.93 7.67 17.04
N LEU A 336 13.90 7.50 18.37
CA LEU A 336 13.45 6.28 19.05
C LEU A 336 12.12 6.51 19.81
N PRO A 337 11.15 5.56 19.76
CA PRO A 337 11.20 4.27 19.07
C PRO A 337 11.30 4.42 17.55
N GLU A 338 11.97 3.46 16.90
CA GLU A 338 12.14 3.49 15.44
C GLU A 338 10.76 3.51 14.76
N GLY A 339 10.61 4.37 13.76
CA GLY A 339 9.49 4.32 12.84
C GLY A 339 9.55 3.08 11.94
N PRO A 340 8.74 3.00 10.88
CA PRO A 340 9.03 2.09 9.78
C PRO A 340 10.46 2.34 9.24
N SER A 341 11.02 1.33 8.58
CA SER A 341 12.39 1.28 8.06
C SER A 341 12.89 2.61 7.46
N PRO A 342 14.20 2.93 7.59
CA PRO A 342 14.76 4.17 7.06
C PRO A 342 14.31 4.39 5.62
N PRO A 343 13.84 5.61 5.27
CA PRO A 343 13.15 5.83 4.01
C PRO A 343 14.06 5.47 2.83
N ASP A 344 13.51 4.72 1.88
CA ASP A 344 14.11 4.49 0.57
C ASP A 344 14.52 5.86 -0.02
N PRO A 345 15.79 6.04 -0.44
CA PRO A 345 16.29 7.35 -0.87
C PRO A 345 15.75 7.81 -2.23
N ASP A 346 15.08 6.94 -3.00
CA ASP A 346 14.26 7.31 -4.17
C ASP A 346 12.79 7.61 -3.78
N ALA A 347 12.36 7.27 -2.55
CA ALA A 347 10.97 7.39 -2.12
C ALA A 347 10.54 8.83 -1.88
N HIS A 348 9.49 9.18 -2.60
CA HIS A 348 8.72 10.41 -2.49
C HIS A 348 7.23 10.05 -2.42
N ARG A 349 6.41 10.97 -1.89
CA ARG A 349 4.95 10.79 -1.79
C ARG A 349 4.35 10.56 -3.18
N VAL A 350 3.32 9.73 -3.26
CA VAL A 350 2.54 9.46 -4.48
C VAL A 350 1.07 9.80 -4.20
N PRO A 351 0.36 10.50 -5.11
CA PRO A 351 -1.08 10.77 -4.98
C PRO A 351 -1.95 9.51 -4.88
N GLY A 352 -2.75 9.37 -3.81
CA GLY A 352 -3.58 8.18 -3.56
C GLY A 352 -5.03 8.28 -4.02
N ILE A 353 -5.55 9.50 -4.24
CA ILE A 353 -6.97 9.79 -4.50
C ILE A 353 -7.16 10.82 -5.62
N ALA A 354 -8.32 10.81 -6.29
CA ALA A 354 -8.57 11.63 -7.50
C ALA A 354 -8.37 13.15 -7.28
N ILE A 355 -8.74 13.67 -6.10
CA ILE A 355 -8.47 15.07 -5.75
C ILE A 355 -6.96 15.40 -5.70
N GLU A 356 -6.10 14.48 -5.26
CA GLU A 356 -4.64 14.64 -5.32
C GLU A 356 -4.10 14.43 -6.74
N TRP A 357 -4.70 13.53 -7.53
CA TRP A 357 -4.34 13.35 -8.94
C TRP A 357 -4.50 14.64 -9.74
N GLU A 358 -5.57 15.40 -9.47
CA GLU A 358 -5.88 16.62 -10.22
C GLU A 358 -5.37 17.92 -9.57
N TYR A 359 -5.34 18.04 -8.24
CA TYR A 359 -5.00 19.31 -7.57
C TYR A 359 -3.74 19.26 -6.69
N GLY A 360 -3.05 18.11 -6.59
CA GLY A 360 -1.84 17.98 -5.79
C GLY A 360 -2.09 18.34 -4.32
N ASP A 361 -1.25 19.20 -3.74
CA ASP A 361 -1.38 19.62 -2.35
C ASP A 361 -2.42 20.74 -2.09
N LEU A 362 -3.00 21.35 -3.14
CA LEU A 362 -3.92 22.50 -3.02
C LEU A 362 -5.20 22.22 -2.20
N TRP A 363 -5.53 20.95 -1.94
CA TRP A 363 -6.70 20.55 -1.14
C TRP A 363 -6.43 20.41 0.36
N ASP A 364 -5.19 20.14 0.77
CA ASP A 364 -4.82 19.95 2.19
C ASP A 364 -3.97 21.10 2.73
N LEU A 365 -3.39 21.93 1.86
CA LEU A 365 -2.82 23.23 2.23
C LEU A 365 -3.85 24.10 2.97
N ASP A 366 -3.42 24.68 4.10
CA ASP A 366 -4.18 25.71 4.81
C ASP A 366 -3.92 27.08 4.18
N PHE A 367 -5.00 27.82 3.94
CA PHE A 367 -4.99 29.17 3.39
C PHE A 367 -5.50 30.21 4.42
N GLY A 368 -5.73 29.82 5.68
CA GLY A 368 -6.25 30.71 6.74
C GLY A 368 -7.72 31.12 6.56
N LEU A 369 -8.46 30.39 5.73
CA LEU A 369 -9.83 30.71 5.33
C LEU A 369 -10.87 30.30 6.41
N PRO A 370 -12.04 30.96 6.45
CA PRO A 370 -13.18 30.46 7.22
C PRO A 370 -13.65 29.08 6.72
N ASP A 371 -14.24 28.26 7.61
CA ASP A 371 -14.73 26.90 7.31
C ASP A 371 -15.74 26.83 6.13
N GLN A 372 -16.35 27.95 5.76
CA GLN A 372 -17.29 28.07 4.66
C GLN A 372 -16.96 29.31 3.81
N TYR A 373 -16.89 29.10 2.50
CA TYR A 373 -16.78 30.14 1.48
C TYR A 373 -17.98 29.96 0.53
N GLU A 374 -18.59 31.06 0.06
CA GLU A 374 -19.76 30.97 -0.82
C GLU A 374 -19.35 30.57 -2.24
N LEU A 375 -20.13 29.69 -2.88
CA LEU A 375 -20.01 29.48 -4.33
C LEU A 375 -20.17 30.82 -5.05
N PRO A 376 -19.40 31.09 -6.13
CA PRO A 376 -19.61 32.28 -6.94
C PRO A 376 -21.01 32.26 -7.58
N GLU A 377 -21.42 33.36 -8.22
CA GLU A 377 -22.66 33.38 -9.01
C GLU A 377 -22.54 32.51 -10.29
N LEU A 378 -22.58 31.20 -10.09
CA LEU A 378 -22.62 30.20 -11.15
C LEU A 378 -23.94 30.33 -11.93
N PRO A 379 -23.90 30.18 -13.27
CA PRO A 379 -25.10 30.08 -14.10
C PRO A 379 -26.07 29.03 -13.56
N PRO A 380 -27.40 29.19 -13.71
CA PRO A 380 -28.37 28.23 -13.16
C PRO A 380 -28.12 26.79 -13.63
N SER A 381 -27.82 26.59 -14.92
CA SER A 381 -27.43 25.31 -15.51
C SER A 381 -26.22 24.66 -14.84
N VAL A 382 -25.23 25.47 -14.43
CA VAL A 382 -24.02 25.01 -13.72
C VAL A 382 -24.31 24.72 -12.25
N ARG A 383 -25.16 25.53 -11.61
CA ARG A 383 -25.57 25.35 -10.21
C ARG A 383 -26.42 24.10 -9.99
N ASP A 384 -27.41 23.88 -10.86
CA ASP A 384 -28.26 22.70 -10.86
C ASP A 384 -27.45 21.42 -11.18
N ALA A 385 -26.30 21.57 -11.84
CA ALA A 385 -25.35 20.53 -12.16
C ALA A 385 -24.32 20.19 -11.05
N LEU A 386 -24.28 20.95 -9.95
CA LEU A 386 -23.55 20.54 -8.74
C LEU A 386 -24.36 19.58 -7.87
N THR A 387 -23.74 18.96 -6.86
CA THR A 387 -24.42 18.08 -5.92
C THR A 387 -25.01 18.92 -4.79
N THR A 388 -26.34 18.98 -4.70
CA THR A 388 -27.07 19.75 -3.69
C THR A 388 -27.06 19.06 -2.32
N SER A 389 -25.94 19.17 -1.62
CA SER A 389 -25.86 19.11 -0.16
C SER A 389 -25.08 20.33 0.33
N GLU A 390 -25.29 20.70 1.58
CA GLU A 390 -24.43 21.67 2.28
C GLU A 390 -22.97 21.19 2.26
N SER A 391 -22.03 22.14 2.37
CA SER A 391 -20.58 21.91 2.21
C SER A 391 -20.12 20.64 2.92
N PRO A 392 -19.46 19.68 2.22
CA PRO A 392 -19.12 18.40 2.81
C PRO A 392 -18.08 18.59 3.93
N GLN A 393 -18.58 18.60 5.17
CA GLN A 393 -17.76 18.46 6.36
C GLN A 393 -17.05 17.09 6.30
N ARG A 394 -16.02 16.85 7.13
CA ARG A 394 -15.41 15.51 7.21
C ARG A 394 -16.46 14.55 7.76
N GLY A 395 -17.13 13.84 6.85
CA GLY A 395 -18.34 13.09 7.15
C GLY A 395 -18.11 12.13 8.32
N ARG A 396 -18.77 12.39 9.45
CA ARG A 396 -18.27 11.86 10.73
C ARG A 396 -18.63 10.38 10.85
N VAL A 397 -17.64 9.54 10.59
CA VAL A 397 -17.76 8.09 10.81
C VAL A 397 -18.09 7.83 12.29
N GLU A 398 -19.25 7.23 12.56
CA GLU A 398 -19.60 6.75 13.90
C GLU A 398 -18.83 5.45 14.16
N GLU A 399 -17.64 5.58 14.75
CA GLU A 399 -16.91 4.44 15.27
C GLU A 399 -17.60 3.88 16.53
N VAL A 400 -18.07 2.64 16.46
CA VAL A 400 -18.52 1.89 17.64
C VAL A 400 -17.48 0.86 18.02
N ARG A 401 -16.77 1.18 19.10
CA ARG A 401 -15.79 0.31 19.73
C ARG A 401 -16.44 -0.52 20.83
N ASP A 402 -15.90 -1.72 21.06
CA ASP A 402 -16.36 -2.60 22.14
C ASP A 402 -15.72 -2.26 23.49
N GLN A 403 -15.96 -3.13 24.47
CA GLN A 403 -15.51 -2.97 25.86
C GLN A 403 -13.98 -3.07 26.02
N ALA A 404 -13.25 -3.58 25.01
CA ALA A 404 -11.78 -3.60 24.95
C ALA A 404 -11.19 -2.52 24.01
N GLY A 405 -12.04 -1.71 23.36
CA GLY A 405 -11.62 -0.63 22.46
C GLY A 405 -11.45 -1.03 20.99
N LEU A 406 -11.75 -2.28 20.62
CA LEU A 406 -11.67 -2.76 19.23
C LEU A 406 -12.83 -2.20 18.41
N LEU A 407 -12.58 -1.78 17.16
CA LEU A 407 -13.56 -1.14 16.28
C LEU A 407 -14.52 -2.18 15.71
N THR A 408 -15.72 -2.33 16.28
CA THR A 408 -16.68 -3.36 15.83
C THR A 408 -17.60 -2.93 14.69
N ARG A 409 -17.83 -1.62 14.55
CA ARG A 409 -18.67 -1.03 13.50
C ARG A 409 -18.19 0.39 13.17
N GLU A 410 -18.24 0.72 11.89
CA GLU A 410 -18.25 2.10 11.39
C GLU A 410 -19.65 2.40 10.81
N VAL A 411 -20.12 3.63 10.91
CA VAL A 411 -21.34 4.11 10.23
C VAL A 411 -21.03 5.39 9.47
N LEU A 412 -21.45 5.50 8.21
CA LEU A 412 -21.33 6.74 7.45
C LEU A 412 -22.61 7.60 7.57
N GLU A 413 -22.55 8.84 7.08
CA GLU A 413 -23.66 9.79 7.18
C GLU A 413 -24.90 9.37 6.35
N ASP A 414 -24.71 8.53 5.33
CA ASP A 414 -25.80 7.87 4.58
C ASP A 414 -26.44 6.68 5.34
N GLY A 415 -25.87 6.29 6.49
CA GLY A 415 -26.32 5.17 7.31
C GLY A 415 -25.78 3.79 6.92
N SER A 416 -24.90 3.69 5.92
CA SER A 416 -24.17 2.46 5.53
C SER A 416 -23.17 2.02 6.62
N LYS A 417 -22.91 0.71 6.75
CA LYS A 417 -22.36 0.10 7.97
C LYS A 417 -21.34 -1.02 7.75
N ARG A 418 -20.05 -0.67 7.77
CA ARG A 418 -18.94 -1.63 7.88
C ARG A 418 -18.88 -2.22 9.29
N ARG A 419 -18.50 -3.50 9.43
CA ARG A 419 -18.43 -4.25 10.69
C ARG A 419 -17.23 -5.18 10.73
N TYR A 420 -16.70 -5.40 11.94
CA TYR A 420 -15.52 -6.22 12.15
C TYR A 420 -15.77 -7.31 13.20
N GLY A 421 -15.12 -8.45 13.03
CA GLY A 421 -14.99 -9.52 14.02
C GLY A 421 -13.53 -9.98 14.09
N TYR A 422 -13.03 -10.24 15.30
CA TYR A 422 -11.61 -10.36 15.58
C TYR A 422 -11.15 -11.77 16.01
N THR A 423 -9.86 -12.05 15.87
CA THR A 423 -9.16 -13.17 16.55
C THR A 423 -8.90 -12.79 18.01
N HIS A 424 -8.46 -13.75 18.83
CA HIS A 424 -8.03 -13.51 20.21
C HIS A 424 -6.81 -12.59 20.37
N ARG A 425 -6.11 -12.30 19.27
CA ARG A 425 -4.99 -11.35 19.22
C ARG A 425 -5.38 -10.00 18.60
N GLY A 426 -6.66 -9.77 18.33
CA GLY A 426 -7.15 -8.52 17.72
C GLY A 426 -6.89 -8.40 16.21
N LYS A 427 -6.53 -9.48 15.51
CA LYS A 427 -6.50 -9.48 14.03
C LYS A 427 -7.92 -9.56 13.48
N VAL A 428 -8.22 -8.92 12.35
CA VAL A 428 -9.55 -8.99 11.74
C VAL A 428 -9.77 -10.40 11.17
N ARG A 429 -10.66 -11.19 11.78
CA ARG A 429 -11.07 -12.53 11.33
C ARG A 429 -12.23 -12.46 10.34
N ARG A 430 -13.09 -11.45 10.46
CA ARG A 430 -14.19 -11.18 9.53
C ARG A 430 -14.35 -9.68 9.36
N LEU A 431 -14.48 -9.26 8.11
CA LEU A 431 -14.87 -7.91 7.73
C LEU A 431 -16.17 -8.02 6.94
N ARG A 432 -17.17 -7.23 7.32
CA ARG A 432 -18.28 -6.90 6.43
C ARG A 432 -18.17 -5.44 6.03
N ASP A 433 -18.03 -5.16 4.75
CA ASP A 433 -17.88 -3.81 4.18
C ASP A 433 -19.15 -2.94 4.27
N PHE A 434 -19.08 -1.68 3.81
CA PHE A 434 -20.23 -0.76 3.81
C PHE A 434 -21.40 -1.21 2.93
N ASP A 435 -21.12 -1.94 1.84
CA ASP A 435 -22.12 -2.43 0.88
C ASP A 435 -22.71 -3.81 1.29
N GLY A 436 -22.08 -4.50 2.23
CA GLY A 436 -22.62 -5.65 2.97
C GLY A 436 -21.98 -7.00 2.65
N SER A 437 -20.94 -7.03 1.83
CA SER A 437 -20.15 -8.20 1.45
C SER A 437 -19.30 -8.72 2.62
N ASP A 438 -18.93 -10.02 2.63
CA ASP A 438 -18.26 -10.67 3.77
C ASP A 438 -16.88 -11.26 3.40
N TYR A 439 -15.81 -10.60 3.85
CA TYR A 439 -14.45 -11.14 3.84
C TYR A 439 -14.17 -11.96 5.10
N LYS A 440 -13.41 -13.06 4.97
CA LYS A 440 -13.07 -13.96 6.09
C LYS A 440 -11.58 -14.32 6.07
N LEU A 441 -11.01 -14.47 7.26
CA LEU A 441 -9.66 -14.95 7.51
C LEU A 441 -9.72 -16.13 8.48
N GLU A 442 -8.97 -17.18 8.21
CA GLU A 442 -8.81 -18.32 9.11
C GLU A 442 -7.34 -18.45 9.49
N THR A 443 -7.08 -18.55 10.79
CA THR A 443 -5.75 -18.63 11.38
C THR A 443 -5.51 -20.00 12.01
N ARG A 444 -4.24 -20.38 12.13
CA ARG A 444 -3.78 -21.63 12.75
C ARG A 444 -2.75 -21.34 13.85
N SER A 445 -1.74 -22.19 13.99
CA SER A 445 -0.56 -22.01 14.85
C SER A 445 -0.17 -20.54 15.02
N TRP A 446 -0.09 -20.09 16.28
CA TRP A 446 0.30 -18.73 16.66
C TRP A 446 -0.53 -17.56 16.08
N ASP A 447 -1.77 -17.84 15.65
CA ASP A 447 -2.66 -16.92 14.93
C ASP A 447 -2.11 -16.53 13.53
N LEU A 448 -1.26 -17.37 12.91
CA LEU A 448 -0.80 -17.20 11.54
C LEU A 448 -1.97 -17.44 10.55
N PRO A 449 -2.27 -16.51 9.63
CA PRO A 449 -3.36 -16.69 8.65
C PRO A 449 -3.00 -17.75 7.62
N TRP A 450 -3.69 -18.89 7.61
CA TRP A 450 -3.46 -19.94 6.60
C TRP A 450 -4.45 -19.87 5.43
N ARG A 451 -5.53 -19.10 5.58
CA ARG A 451 -6.61 -19.05 4.60
C ARG A 451 -7.33 -17.71 4.61
N ALA A 452 -7.50 -17.10 3.45
CA ALA A 452 -8.38 -15.95 3.24
C ALA A 452 -9.53 -16.37 2.31
N THR A 453 -10.74 -15.88 2.56
CA THR A 453 -11.91 -16.07 1.67
C THR A 453 -12.51 -14.73 1.30
N ASP A 454 -12.71 -14.48 0.02
CA ASP A 454 -13.39 -13.28 -0.49
C ASP A 454 -14.93 -13.41 -0.43
N PRO A 455 -15.69 -12.34 -0.70
CA PRO A 455 -17.15 -12.38 -0.66
C PRO A 455 -17.80 -13.30 -1.70
N LEU A 456 -17.09 -13.66 -2.77
CA LEU A 456 -17.52 -14.59 -3.83
C LEU A 456 -17.23 -16.06 -3.46
N GLY A 457 -16.53 -16.30 -2.35
CA GLY A 457 -16.11 -17.64 -1.90
C GLY A 457 -14.82 -18.14 -2.55
N HIS A 458 -14.05 -17.27 -3.21
CA HIS A 458 -12.69 -17.59 -3.65
C HIS A 458 -11.76 -17.67 -2.45
N VAL A 459 -10.79 -18.59 -2.50
CA VAL A 459 -9.90 -18.92 -1.38
C VAL A 459 -8.45 -18.72 -1.79
N THR A 460 -7.69 -18.00 -0.97
CA THR A 460 -6.22 -17.94 -1.02
C THR A 460 -5.67 -18.62 0.22
N GLU A 461 -4.67 -19.50 0.05
CA GLU A 461 -4.09 -20.29 1.15
C GLU A 461 -2.59 -19.96 1.34
N TYR A 462 -2.09 -20.08 2.57
CA TYR A 462 -0.76 -19.60 2.98
C TYR A 462 -0.01 -20.62 3.86
N GLU A 463 1.19 -21.00 3.45
CA GLU A 463 2.12 -21.82 4.23
C GLU A 463 3.26 -21.00 4.85
N TYR A 464 3.81 -21.47 5.98
CA TYR A 464 4.88 -20.78 6.72
C TYR A 464 6.10 -21.69 6.95
N THR A 465 7.24 -21.10 7.30
CA THR A 465 8.39 -21.79 7.87
C THR A 465 8.17 -22.05 9.36
N ASN A 466 9.03 -22.85 9.99
CA ASN A 466 9.02 -22.98 11.46
C ASN A 466 9.54 -21.70 12.17
N THR A 467 10.18 -20.77 11.45
CA THR A 467 10.52 -19.42 11.92
C THR A 467 9.37 -18.41 11.76
N ALA A 468 8.22 -18.85 11.24
CA ALA A 468 7.00 -18.08 10.96
C ALA A 468 7.05 -17.14 9.72
N GLU A 469 8.04 -17.31 8.85
CA GLU A 469 8.14 -16.64 7.55
C GLU A 469 7.25 -17.28 6.48
N LEU A 470 6.79 -16.52 5.47
CA LEU A 470 5.80 -16.97 4.48
C LEU A 470 6.41 -17.90 3.43
N SER A 471 6.20 -19.22 3.56
CA SER A 471 6.86 -20.22 2.71
C SER A 471 6.09 -20.59 1.44
N GLU A 472 4.76 -20.54 1.40
CA GLU A 472 3.98 -20.73 0.16
C GLU A 472 2.72 -19.85 0.14
N VAL A 473 2.28 -19.47 -1.06
CA VAL A 473 0.96 -18.88 -1.32
C VAL A 473 0.29 -19.63 -2.46
N ILE A 474 -1.00 -19.92 -2.29
CA ILE A 474 -1.84 -20.62 -3.27
C ILE A 474 -3.01 -19.71 -3.65
N ASP A 475 -3.13 -19.35 -4.93
CA ASP A 475 -4.23 -18.49 -5.42
C ASP A 475 -5.55 -19.26 -5.63
N PRO A 476 -6.70 -18.57 -5.83
CA PRO A 476 -7.99 -19.22 -6.05
C PRO A 476 -8.15 -20.05 -7.34
N ALA A 477 -7.12 -20.09 -8.20
CA ALA A 477 -7.01 -20.97 -9.37
C ALA A 477 -6.01 -22.13 -9.15
N GLY A 478 -5.39 -22.23 -7.96
CA GLY A 478 -4.43 -23.27 -7.59
C GLY A 478 -2.99 -22.98 -8.01
N ASN A 479 -2.68 -21.75 -8.44
CA ASN A 479 -1.31 -21.35 -8.76
C ASN A 479 -0.50 -21.16 -7.47
N ARG A 480 0.74 -21.68 -7.47
CA ARG A 480 1.60 -21.75 -6.28
C ARG A 480 2.83 -20.86 -6.44
N VAL A 481 3.09 -20.03 -5.43
CA VAL A 481 4.33 -19.27 -5.27
C VAL A 481 5.01 -19.76 -4.00
N HIS A 482 6.26 -20.23 -4.10
CA HIS A 482 7.04 -20.77 -3.00
C HIS A 482 8.26 -19.88 -2.74
N TYR A 483 8.48 -19.54 -1.47
CA TYR A 483 9.66 -18.80 -1.00
C TYR A 483 10.58 -19.77 -0.26
N SER A 484 11.84 -19.82 -0.68
CA SER A 484 12.90 -20.46 0.11
C SER A 484 13.72 -19.39 0.82
N TYR A 485 14.13 -19.72 2.04
CA TYR A 485 14.81 -18.83 2.96
C TYR A 485 16.19 -19.38 3.32
N ASP A 486 17.13 -18.47 3.60
CA ASP A 486 18.47 -18.79 4.05
C ASP A 486 18.53 -18.96 5.59
N LEU A 487 19.73 -19.17 6.15
CA LEU A 487 19.91 -19.40 7.59
C LEU A 487 19.74 -18.14 8.46
N LYS A 488 19.48 -16.96 7.85
CA LYS A 488 19.13 -15.71 8.53
C LYS A 488 17.69 -15.27 8.19
N ASP A 489 16.85 -16.19 7.70
CA ASP A 489 15.49 -15.92 7.21
C ASP A 489 15.44 -14.84 6.09
N ARG A 490 16.50 -14.73 5.27
CA ARG A 490 16.51 -13.89 4.05
C ARG A 490 15.99 -14.70 2.86
N ILE A 491 15.28 -14.09 1.92
CA ILE A 491 14.69 -14.81 0.76
C ILE A 491 15.80 -15.27 -0.19
N ALA A 492 16.14 -16.56 -0.16
CA ALA A 492 17.17 -17.15 -1.03
C ALA A 492 16.66 -17.40 -2.46
N SER A 493 15.38 -17.77 -2.62
CA SER A 493 14.77 -17.95 -3.95
C SER A 493 13.25 -17.80 -3.97
N ILE A 494 12.73 -17.31 -5.08
CA ILE A 494 11.31 -17.37 -5.41
C ILE A 494 11.09 -18.44 -6.49
N GLY A 495 10.18 -19.37 -6.23
CA GLY A 495 9.71 -20.37 -7.20
C GLY A 495 8.22 -20.21 -7.50
N ARG A 496 7.81 -20.58 -8.71
CA ARG A 496 6.40 -20.58 -9.14
C ARG A 496 6.07 -21.93 -9.78
N ASN A 497 5.01 -22.60 -9.31
CA ASN A 497 4.65 -23.98 -9.65
C ASN A 497 5.87 -24.92 -9.72
N ALA A 498 6.62 -25.03 -8.61
CA ALA A 498 7.85 -25.82 -8.43
C ALA A 498 9.05 -25.45 -9.33
N THR A 499 8.95 -24.47 -10.23
CA THR A 499 10.09 -23.95 -11.01
C THR A 499 10.71 -22.76 -10.29
N VAL A 500 12.02 -22.80 -10.00
CA VAL A 500 12.75 -21.63 -9.46
C VAL A 500 12.79 -20.53 -10.52
N HIS A 501 12.47 -19.29 -10.14
CA HIS A 501 12.33 -18.15 -11.04
C HIS A 501 13.41 -17.09 -10.79
N ASP A 502 13.60 -16.72 -9.53
CA ASP A 502 14.64 -15.78 -9.07
C ASP A 502 15.46 -16.44 -7.94
N ARG A 503 16.76 -16.15 -7.88
CA ARG A 503 17.61 -16.38 -6.69
C ARG A 503 18.35 -15.12 -6.30
N TYR A 504 18.69 -15.01 -5.03
CA TYR A 504 19.26 -13.80 -4.42
C TYR A 504 20.49 -14.15 -3.59
N GLU A 505 21.51 -13.30 -3.64
CA GLU A 505 22.72 -13.41 -2.83
C GLU A 505 22.96 -12.10 -2.06
N TYR A 506 23.46 -12.22 -0.84
CA TYR A 506 23.55 -11.14 0.15
C TYR A 506 24.95 -11.10 0.77
N ASP A 507 25.40 -9.91 1.17
CA ASP A 507 26.65 -9.75 1.94
C ASP A 507 26.50 -10.10 3.44
N GLY A 508 27.57 -9.85 4.21
CA GLY A 508 27.59 -10.09 5.65
C GLY A 508 26.68 -9.16 6.46
N SER A 509 26.37 -7.97 5.93
CA SER A 509 25.48 -6.98 6.55
C SER A 509 24.11 -6.90 5.86
N ASP A 510 23.67 -8.03 5.31
CA ASP A 510 22.31 -8.30 4.81
C ASP A 510 21.85 -7.43 3.63
N ASN A 511 22.77 -6.74 2.94
CA ASN A 511 22.47 -6.02 1.71
C ASN A 511 22.43 -7.02 0.54
N LEU A 512 21.47 -6.84 -0.40
CA LEU A 512 21.35 -7.69 -1.58
C LEU A 512 22.45 -7.35 -2.59
N VAL A 513 23.40 -8.25 -2.83
CA VAL A 513 24.53 -8.00 -3.75
C VAL A 513 24.35 -8.57 -5.15
N ALA A 514 23.55 -9.63 -5.33
CA ALA A 514 23.28 -10.16 -6.67
C ALA A 514 21.90 -10.81 -6.81
N LYS A 515 21.36 -10.77 -8.04
CA LYS A 515 20.11 -11.44 -8.43
C LYS A 515 20.38 -12.35 -9.64
N TYR A 516 19.83 -13.56 -9.62
CA TYR A 516 19.96 -14.56 -10.69
C TYR A 516 18.59 -15.01 -11.20
N ASP A 517 18.52 -15.45 -12.46
CA ASP A 517 17.35 -16.16 -12.99
C ASP A 517 17.32 -17.64 -12.56
N GLY A 518 16.20 -18.33 -12.86
CA GLY A 518 16.02 -19.75 -12.56
C GLY A 518 17.08 -20.69 -13.13
N ASN A 519 17.74 -20.31 -14.24
CA ASN A 519 18.83 -21.08 -14.84
C ASN A 519 20.20 -20.77 -14.19
N GLY A 520 20.27 -19.80 -13.27
CA GLY A 520 21.50 -19.37 -12.61
C GLY A 520 22.32 -18.35 -13.39
N ARG A 521 21.72 -17.67 -14.38
CA ARG A 521 22.34 -16.51 -15.01
C ARG A 521 22.20 -15.31 -14.08
N GLN A 522 23.31 -14.67 -13.74
CA GLN A 522 23.29 -13.39 -13.01
C GLN A 522 22.55 -12.35 -13.85
N LEU A 523 21.53 -11.71 -13.29
CA LEU A 523 20.77 -10.64 -13.92
C LEU A 523 21.39 -9.29 -13.59
N LEU A 524 21.77 -9.08 -12.34
CA LEU A 524 22.43 -7.86 -11.88
C LEU A 524 23.33 -8.11 -10.67
N GLU A 525 24.26 -7.18 -10.46
CA GLU A 525 25.16 -7.04 -9.31
C GLU A 525 24.96 -5.65 -8.67
N LEU A 526 25.17 -5.53 -7.37
CA LEU A 526 24.90 -4.36 -6.55
C LEU A 526 26.05 -4.12 -5.56
N GLU A 527 26.64 -2.92 -5.58
CA GLU A 527 27.73 -2.52 -4.68
C GLU A 527 27.29 -1.37 -3.78
N TYR A 528 27.68 -1.43 -2.51
CA TYR A 528 27.29 -0.48 -1.48
C TYR A 528 28.49 0.31 -0.93
N ASP A 529 28.27 1.54 -0.49
CA ASP A 529 29.28 2.30 0.25
C ASP A 529 29.44 1.81 1.69
N GLY A 530 30.46 2.33 2.38
CA GLY A 530 30.70 2.09 3.82
C GLY A 530 29.59 2.60 4.76
N HIS A 531 28.46 3.07 4.21
CA HIS A 531 27.27 3.44 4.95
C HIS A 531 26.02 2.64 4.53
N GLY A 532 26.15 1.65 3.63
CA GLY A 532 25.05 0.81 3.17
C GLY A 532 24.15 1.42 2.09
N ARG A 533 24.64 2.41 1.33
CA ARG A 533 23.91 3.02 0.21
C ARG A 533 24.40 2.45 -1.13
N LEU A 534 23.47 2.16 -2.05
CA LEU A 534 23.77 1.54 -3.34
C LEU A 534 24.53 2.50 -4.25
N ILE A 535 25.84 2.35 -4.40
CA ILE A 535 26.67 3.26 -5.22
C ILE A 535 26.85 2.79 -6.66
N ARG A 536 26.80 1.48 -6.92
CA ARG A 536 26.92 0.91 -8.27
C ARG A 536 25.97 -0.27 -8.44
N ARG A 537 25.42 -0.40 -9.65
CA ARG A 537 24.63 -1.54 -10.11
C ARG A 537 25.06 -1.91 -11.51
N GLU A 538 25.51 -3.14 -11.71
CA GLU A 538 25.84 -3.68 -13.02
C GLU A 538 24.72 -4.61 -13.51
N LEU A 539 24.30 -4.47 -14.76
CA LEU A 539 23.28 -5.31 -15.38
C LEU A 539 23.93 -6.35 -16.29
N PHE A 540 23.25 -7.49 -16.53
CA PHE A 540 23.72 -8.52 -17.46
C PHE A 540 24.06 -7.98 -18.87
N SER A 541 23.43 -6.90 -19.32
CA SER A 541 23.74 -6.24 -20.60
C SER A 541 25.15 -5.61 -20.66
N GLY A 542 25.84 -5.47 -19.53
CA GLY A 542 27.05 -4.67 -19.37
C GLY A 542 26.77 -3.21 -18.97
N ASP A 543 25.49 -2.81 -18.87
CA ASP A 543 25.11 -1.46 -18.43
C ASP A 543 25.46 -1.28 -16.94
N THR A 544 26.35 -0.33 -16.66
CA THR A 544 26.65 0.12 -15.31
C THR A 544 25.82 1.36 -14.97
N HIS A 545 25.15 1.33 -13.84
CA HIS A 545 24.46 2.46 -13.21
C HIS A 545 25.20 2.86 -11.93
N THR A 546 25.35 4.16 -11.66
CA THR A 546 25.99 4.68 -10.44
C THR A 546 25.14 5.74 -9.75
N PHE A 547 25.31 5.90 -8.43
CA PHE A 547 24.54 6.83 -7.61
C PHE A 547 25.44 7.60 -6.64
N ASP A 548 25.21 8.92 -6.54
CA ASP A 548 25.82 9.78 -5.53
C ASP A 548 24.73 10.29 -4.56
N TYR A 549 25.11 10.54 -3.31
CA TYR A 549 24.20 10.85 -2.20
C TYR A 549 24.65 12.08 -1.41
N ASP A 550 23.71 12.79 -0.77
CA ASP A 550 24.03 13.86 0.19
C ASP A 550 24.35 13.32 1.61
N GLU A 551 24.66 14.24 2.53
CA GLU A 551 24.88 13.98 3.97
C GLU A 551 23.60 13.52 4.70
N GLN A 552 22.42 13.67 4.08
CA GLN A 552 21.13 13.25 4.60
C GLN A 552 20.63 11.95 3.96
N GLY A 553 21.43 11.33 3.08
CA GLY A 553 21.17 10.05 2.44
C GLY A 553 20.30 10.08 1.19
N TRP A 554 19.88 11.25 0.68
CA TRP A 554 19.09 11.33 -0.55
C TRP A 554 19.95 11.17 -1.79
N VAL A 555 19.41 10.57 -2.84
CA VAL A 555 20.08 10.52 -4.15
C VAL A 555 20.20 11.95 -4.67
N THR A 556 21.44 12.41 -4.89
CA THR A 556 21.74 13.70 -5.55
C THR A 556 22.08 13.51 -7.02
N ARG A 557 22.53 12.31 -7.41
CA ARG A 557 22.82 11.96 -8.79
C ARG A 557 22.59 10.47 -9.04
N ALA A 558 22.04 10.14 -10.20
CA ALA A 558 21.91 8.78 -10.70
C ALA A 558 22.29 8.75 -12.19
N ALA A 559 23.31 7.96 -12.57
CA ALA A 559 23.89 7.99 -13.90
C ALA A 559 23.96 6.61 -14.56
N THR A 560 23.91 6.59 -15.89
CA THR A 560 24.28 5.48 -16.77
C THR A 560 25.59 5.83 -17.49
N HIS A 561 26.07 4.94 -18.37
CA HIS A 561 27.24 5.22 -19.21
C HIS A 561 27.01 6.33 -20.27
N GLN A 562 25.77 6.77 -20.48
CA GLN A 562 25.40 7.83 -21.46
C GLN A 562 24.75 9.06 -20.83
N HIS A 563 23.97 8.87 -19.76
CA HIS A 563 23.05 9.89 -19.25
C HIS A 563 23.22 10.07 -17.74
N THR A 564 23.23 11.30 -17.26
CA THR A 564 23.28 11.64 -15.83
C THR A 564 22.00 12.38 -15.44
N VAL A 565 21.29 11.88 -14.43
CA VAL A 565 20.21 12.60 -13.74
C VAL A 565 20.77 13.24 -12.47
N GLU A 566 20.49 14.52 -12.25
CA GLU A 566 20.83 15.25 -11.03
C GLU A 566 19.56 15.73 -10.31
N PHE A 567 19.57 15.59 -8.98
CA PHE A 567 18.48 15.97 -8.10
C PHE A 567 18.93 17.03 -7.08
N ALA A 568 17.96 17.73 -6.50
CA ALA A 568 18.14 18.56 -5.32
C ALA A 568 16.82 18.59 -4.54
N HIS A 569 16.92 18.77 -3.22
CA HIS A 569 15.76 18.86 -2.33
C HIS A 569 15.85 20.12 -1.46
N ASP A 570 14.73 20.62 -0.96
CA ASP A 570 14.70 21.69 0.05
C ASP A 570 14.73 21.13 1.49
N ALA A 571 14.73 22.01 2.49
CA ALA A 571 14.72 21.63 3.91
C ALA A 571 13.46 20.85 4.34
N TRP A 572 12.39 20.89 3.55
CA TRP A 572 11.17 20.10 3.74
C TRP A 572 11.17 18.81 2.90
N ARG A 573 12.30 18.45 2.28
CA ARG A 573 12.52 17.29 1.41
C ARG A 573 11.73 17.31 0.09
N ARG A 574 11.18 18.45 -0.32
CA ARG A 574 10.54 18.60 -1.64
C ARG A 574 11.60 18.70 -2.72
N ARG A 575 11.39 18.03 -3.85
CA ARG A 575 12.33 18.06 -4.98
C ARG A 575 12.33 19.44 -5.63
N THR A 576 13.50 20.07 -5.69
CA THR A 576 13.73 21.40 -6.30
C THR A 576 14.47 21.32 -7.63
N ARG A 577 15.03 20.16 -7.97
CA ARG A 577 15.68 19.86 -9.26
C ARG A 577 15.45 18.40 -9.63
N ASP A 578 15.13 18.17 -10.90
CA ASP A 578 15.11 16.86 -11.55
C ASP A 578 15.56 17.07 -13.01
N GLU A 579 16.85 16.93 -13.28
CA GLU A 579 17.43 17.24 -14.59
C GLU A 579 18.27 16.09 -15.14
N ARG A 580 17.97 15.64 -16.36
CA ARG A 580 18.83 14.72 -17.11
C ARG A 580 19.72 15.51 -18.06
N ASP A 581 21.03 15.37 -17.95
CA ASP A 581 22.03 16.03 -18.80
C ASP A 581 21.87 17.56 -18.85
N GLY A 582 21.45 18.17 -17.72
CA GLY A 582 21.11 19.60 -17.61
C GLY A 582 19.74 20.00 -18.18
N LYS A 583 18.91 19.04 -18.63
CA LYS A 583 17.55 19.25 -19.14
C LYS A 583 16.49 18.51 -18.31
N GLY A 584 15.59 19.26 -17.70
CA GLY A 584 14.45 18.72 -16.96
C GLY A 584 13.69 19.84 -16.28
N VAL A 585 13.48 19.74 -14.97
CA VAL A 585 12.69 20.70 -14.19
C VAL A 585 13.45 21.23 -12.99
N ARG A 586 13.20 22.50 -12.65
CA ARG A 586 13.52 23.10 -11.36
C ARG A 586 12.26 23.68 -10.72
N HIS A 587 12.04 23.39 -9.45
CA HIS A 587 10.96 24.00 -8.68
C HIS A 587 11.52 25.00 -7.66
N ARG A 588 10.81 26.12 -7.51
CA ARG A 588 11.00 27.08 -6.42
C ARG A 588 9.73 27.13 -5.60
N PHE A 589 9.87 26.90 -4.30
CA PHE A 589 8.78 27.01 -3.33
C PHE A 589 8.93 28.29 -2.48
N VAL A 590 7.82 28.76 -1.91
CA VAL A 590 7.76 29.84 -0.91
C VAL A 590 6.86 29.36 0.22
N GLY A 591 7.45 29.07 1.39
CA GLY A 591 6.75 28.36 2.45
C GLY A 591 6.24 27.00 1.97
N ALA A 592 4.97 26.71 2.20
CA ALA A 592 4.33 25.48 1.77
C ALA A 592 3.99 25.45 0.25
N HIS A 593 3.88 26.61 -0.41
CA HIS A 593 3.40 26.71 -1.79
C HIS A 593 4.50 26.57 -2.83
N LEU A 594 4.18 25.96 -3.97
CA LEU A 594 4.95 26.12 -5.21
C LEU A 594 4.84 27.59 -5.69
N ALA A 595 5.93 28.15 -6.19
CA ALA A 595 6.00 29.55 -6.67
C ALA A 595 6.52 29.66 -8.12
N ARG A 596 7.39 28.74 -8.56
CA ARG A 596 7.80 28.62 -9.97
C ARG A 596 8.20 27.19 -10.32
N THR A 597 7.87 26.76 -11.53
CA THR A 597 8.39 25.56 -12.21
C THR A 597 9.09 26.00 -13.49
N THR A 598 10.40 25.83 -13.56
CA THR A 598 11.22 26.13 -14.75
C THR A 598 11.48 24.83 -15.52
N THR A 599 10.88 24.68 -16.69
CA THR A 599 11.05 23.50 -17.56
C THR A 599 12.08 23.79 -18.66
N LEU A 600 13.00 22.84 -18.88
CA LEU A 600 14.14 22.92 -19.82
C LEU A 600 15.00 24.19 -19.68
N GLY A 601 15.05 24.78 -18.49
CA GLY A 601 15.81 25.99 -18.19
C GLY A 601 15.28 27.29 -18.82
N ARG A 602 14.10 27.27 -19.49
CA ARG A 602 13.54 28.46 -20.16
C ARG A 602 12.01 28.63 -20.08
N PHE A 603 11.26 27.54 -19.93
CA PHE A 603 9.79 27.58 -19.91
C PHE A 603 9.29 27.70 -18.47
N ASP A 604 9.18 28.94 -17.99
CA ASP A 604 8.79 29.26 -16.62
C ASP A 604 7.27 29.28 -16.46
N THR A 605 6.72 28.38 -15.65
CA THR A 605 5.38 28.51 -15.07
C THR A 605 5.49 29.18 -13.70
N GLU A 606 4.79 30.28 -13.47
CA GLU A 606 4.72 30.93 -12.15
C GLU A 606 3.41 30.63 -11.41
N TYR A 607 3.49 30.62 -10.08
CA TYR A 607 2.39 30.29 -9.18
C TYR A 607 2.30 31.36 -8.10
N HIS A 608 1.19 32.07 -8.05
CA HIS A 608 0.94 33.18 -7.12
C HIS A 608 -0.29 32.83 -6.27
N ALA A 609 -0.06 32.33 -5.06
CA ALA A 609 -1.12 32.10 -4.08
C ALA A 609 -1.61 33.43 -3.49
N LEU A 610 -2.92 33.57 -3.31
CA LEU A 610 -3.59 34.74 -2.76
C LEU A 610 -4.30 34.40 -1.44
N ASP A 611 -4.51 35.43 -0.61
CA ASP A 611 -5.15 35.33 0.72
C ASP A 611 -6.61 34.79 0.68
N ASP A 612 -7.24 34.72 -0.50
CA ASP A 612 -8.59 34.19 -0.72
C ASP A 612 -8.61 32.70 -1.10
N GLY A 613 -7.45 32.02 -1.10
CA GLY A 613 -7.32 30.63 -1.55
C GLY A 613 -7.29 30.45 -3.07
N THR A 614 -7.17 31.53 -3.84
CA THR A 614 -6.87 31.45 -5.27
C THR A 614 -5.38 31.19 -5.49
N VAL A 615 -5.05 30.20 -6.31
CA VAL A 615 -3.73 30.11 -6.95
C VAL A 615 -3.85 30.63 -8.37
N VAL A 616 -3.15 31.72 -8.66
CA VAL A 616 -3.00 32.26 -10.02
C VAL A 616 -1.80 31.59 -10.66
N ILE A 617 -2.02 30.93 -11.81
CA ILE A 617 -0.97 30.22 -12.55
C ILE A 617 -0.70 31.03 -13.82
N VAL A 618 0.54 31.45 -14.02
CA VAL A 618 1.01 32.05 -15.28
C VAL A 618 1.80 30.99 -16.02
N ASP A 619 1.32 30.57 -17.19
CA ASP A 619 2.00 29.56 -18.00
C ASP A 619 3.23 30.14 -18.74
N PRO A 620 4.10 29.30 -19.35
CA PRO A 620 5.32 29.78 -20.02
C PRO A 620 5.10 30.70 -21.22
N SER A 621 3.86 30.81 -21.73
CA SER A 621 3.47 31.77 -22.77
C SER A 621 2.91 33.09 -22.23
N GLY A 622 2.89 33.25 -20.90
CA GLY A 622 2.39 34.43 -20.20
C GLY A 622 0.88 34.48 -20.02
N ALA A 623 0.15 33.43 -20.42
CA ALA A 623 -1.29 33.36 -20.20
C ALA A 623 -1.59 33.07 -18.71
N THR A 624 -2.71 33.61 -18.21
CA THR A 624 -3.04 33.58 -16.78
C THR A 624 -4.31 32.76 -16.52
N HIS A 625 -4.17 31.72 -15.71
CA HIS A 625 -5.22 30.82 -15.25
C HIS A 625 -5.41 31.02 -13.74
N ARG A 626 -6.55 30.57 -13.19
CA ARG A 626 -6.82 30.66 -11.74
C ARG A 626 -7.47 29.40 -11.24
N ILE A 627 -7.02 28.88 -10.11
CA ILE A 627 -7.69 27.81 -9.37
C ILE A 627 -8.15 28.40 -8.04
N ARG A 628 -9.47 28.45 -7.82
CA ARG A 628 -10.09 28.90 -6.57
C ARG A 628 -10.62 27.71 -5.79
N ARG A 629 -10.43 27.73 -4.47
CA ARG A 629 -11.00 26.77 -3.54
C ARG A 629 -12.21 27.39 -2.84
N HIS A 630 -13.41 26.88 -3.11
CA HIS A 630 -14.67 27.40 -2.55
C HIS A 630 -15.13 26.67 -1.28
N GLY A 631 -14.20 25.98 -0.59
CA GLY A 631 -14.48 25.22 0.64
C GLY A 631 -13.74 23.89 0.68
N ARG A 632 -14.24 22.93 1.46
CA ARG A 632 -13.75 21.55 1.44
C ARG A 632 -14.28 20.83 0.19
N GLY A 633 -13.35 20.34 -0.64
CA GLY A 633 -13.67 19.54 -1.82
C GLY A 633 -14.23 20.29 -3.04
N VAL A 634 -14.33 21.63 -3.04
CA VAL A 634 -14.89 22.38 -4.18
C VAL A 634 -13.83 23.29 -4.80
N PHE A 635 -13.60 23.13 -6.11
CA PHE A 635 -12.59 23.86 -6.87
C PHE A 635 -13.20 24.42 -8.16
N THR A 636 -12.85 25.67 -8.50
CA THR A 636 -13.13 26.26 -9.82
C THR A 636 -11.82 26.61 -10.49
N ARG A 637 -11.60 26.12 -11.72
CA ARG A 637 -10.47 26.50 -12.57
C ARG A 637 -10.95 27.38 -13.72
N ASP A 638 -10.45 28.62 -13.77
CA ASP A 638 -10.65 29.56 -14.88
C ASP A 638 -9.43 29.54 -15.80
N LEU A 639 -9.66 29.52 -17.12
CA LEU A 639 -8.64 29.34 -18.14
C LEU A 639 -8.54 30.58 -19.04
N ALA A 640 -7.35 30.85 -19.58
CA ALA A 640 -7.08 32.08 -20.33
C ALA A 640 -7.86 32.19 -21.66
N ASN A 641 -8.36 31.07 -22.20
CA ASN A 641 -9.24 31.03 -23.37
C ASN A 641 -10.73 31.31 -23.05
N GLY A 642 -11.05 31.71 -21.81
CA GLY A 642 -12.42 32.05 -21.39
C GLY A 642 -13.30 30.87 -21.00
N TRP A 643 -12.77 29.65 -20.92
CA TRP A 643 -13.45 28.51 -20.30
C TRP A 643 -13.20 28.47 -18.78
N SER A 644 -14.19 27.95 -18.04
CA SER A 644 -14.05 27.57 -16.63
C SER A 644 -14.55 26.13 -16.43
N GLU A 645 -14.04 25.43 -15.41
CA GLU A 645 -14.64 24.21 -14.88
C GLU A 645 -14.77 24.28 -13.36
N THR A 646 -15.94 23.94 -12.82
CA THR A 646 -16.16 23.73 -11.38
C THR A 646 -16.25 22.24 -11.09
N ALA A 647 -15.49 21.75 -10.11
CA ALA A 647 -15.44 20.36 -9.69
C ALA A 647 -15.71 20.23 -8.18
N GLN A 648 -16.44 19.18 -7.80
CA GLN A 648 -16.80 18.87 -6.41
C GLN A 648 -16.35 17.45 -6.06
N TYR A 649 -15.75 17.29 -4.89
CA TYR A 649 -15.19 16.03 -4.37
C TYR A 649 -15.75 15.73 -2.97
N SER A 650 -15.86 14.44 -2.64
CA SER A 650 -16.23 13.97 -1.30
C SER A 650 -15.07 14.15 -0.30
N PRO A 651 -15.31 14.05 1.02
CA PRO A 651 -14.25 14.00 2.03
C PRO A 651 -13.28 12.80 1.90
N ARG A 652 -13.59 11.84 1.03
CA ARG A 652 -12.73 10.69 0.66
C ARG A 652 -11.96 10.91 -0.66
N GLY A 653 -12.09 12.09 -1.28
CA GLY A 653 -11.44 12.43 -2.54
C GLY A 653 -12.10 11.87 -3.80
N TRP A 654 -13.32 11.35 -3.71
CA TRP A 654 -14.09 10.88 -4.88
C TRP A 654 -14.73 12.08 -5.59
N CYS A 655 -14.52 12.23 -6.89
CA CYS A 655 -15.13 13.30 -7.70
C CYS A 655 -16.65 13.07 -7.81
N LEU A 656 -17.46 13.97 -7.25
CA LEU A 656 -18.93 13.91 -7.23
C LEU A 656 -19.58 14.63 -8.42
N SER A 657 -19.00 15.74 -8.88
CA SER A 657 -19.43 16.41 -10.11
C SER A 657 -18.32 17.23 -10.76
N LYS A 658 -18.43 17.43 -12.08
CA LYS A 658 -17.62 18.37 -12.88
C LYS A 658 -18.51 19.09 -13.88
N VAL A 659 -18.37 20.41 -13.99
CA VAL A 659 -19.12 21.24 -14.94
C VAL A 659 -18.20 22.23 -15.64
N ALA A 660 -18.00 22.04 -16.93
CA ALA A 660 -17.19 22.90 -17.78
C ALA A 660 -18.10 23.83 -18.60
N TYR A 661 -17.76 25.11 -18.73
CA TYR A 661 -18.55 26.09 -19.47
C TYR A 661 -17.68 27.22 -20.06
N ALA A 662 -18.11 27.79 -21.18
CA ALA A 662 -17.56 29.04 -21.70
C ALA A 662 -18.18 30.24 -20.97
N THR A 663 -17.35 31.16 -20.49
CA THR A 663 -17.79 32.32 -19.67
C THR A 663 -18.52 33.40 -20.47
N ASP A 664 -18.24 33.50 -21.78
CA ASP A 664 -18.90 34.41 -22.72
C ASP A 664 -20.23 33.85 -23.26
N ALA A 665 -20.37 32.53 -23.29
CA ALA A 665 -21.56 31.81 -23.72
C ALA A 665 -21.90 30.65 -22.77
N PRO A 666 -22.49 30.90 -21.58
CA PRO A 666 -22.76 29.87 -20.56
C PRO A 666 -23.73 28.75 -20.98
N ASP A 667 -24.45 28.90 -22.10
CA ASP A 667 -25.23 27.82 -22.70
C ASP A 667 -24.33 26.73 -23.33
N ARG A 668 -23.04 27.02 -23.59
CA ARG A 668 -21.99 26.04 -23.92
C ARG A 668 -21.47 25.35 -22.65
N ALA A 669 -22.37 24.82 -21.83
CA ALA A 669 -22.03 24.09 -20.60
C ALA A 669 -22.16 22.57 -20.80
N TRP A 670 -21.18 21.82 -20.29
CA TRP A 670 -21.14 20.36 -20.25
C TRP A 670 -20.93 19.91 -18.80
N ALA A 671 -21.86 19.11 -18.27
CA ALA A 671 -21.91 18.70 -16.88
C ALA A 671 -21.94 17.19 -16.70
N ARG A 672 -21.23 16.71 -15.67
CA ARG A 672 -21.14 15.31 -15.26
C ARG A 672 -21.38 15.20 -13.74
N LYS A 673 -22.30 14.31 -13.33
CA LYS A 673 -22.47 13.88 -11.92
C LYS A 673 -22.12 12.41 -11.78
N TYR A 674 -21.48 12.06 -10.66
CA TYR A 674 -20.94 10.73 -10.38
C TYR A 674 -21.53 10.21 -9.05
N LEU A 675 -22.11 9.01 -9.06
CA LEU A 675 -22.75 8.39 -7.90
C LEU A 675 -22.02 7.08 -7.55
N TYR A 676 -21.72 6.88 -6.27
CA TYR A 676 -20.86 5.80 -5.76
C TYR A 676 -21.58 4.92 -4.73
N SER A 677 -21.03 3.73 -4.47
CA SER A 677 -21.39 2.86 -3.34
C SER A 677 -20.76 3.32 -2.01
N GLY A 678 -21.04 2.62 -0.90
CA GLY A 678 -20.46 2.91 0.42
C GLY A 678 -18.95 2.61 0.52
N GLU A 679 -18.43 1.63 -0.23
CA GLU A 679 -16.98 1.39 -0.38
C GLU A 679 -16.33 2.24 -1.48
N GLY A 680 -17.12 2.82 -2.40
CA GLY A 680 -16.64 3.75 -3.43
C GLY A 680 -16.68 3.24 -4.87
N ASP A 681 -17.43 2.17 -5.14
CA ASP A 681 -17.65 1.68 -6.51
C ASP A 681 -18.47 2.71 -7.29
N LEU A 682 -17.99 3.18 -8.44
CA LEU A 682 -18.74 4.14 -9.27
C LEU A 682 -19.94 3.45 -9.92
N GLN A 683 -21.14 3.70 -9.42
CA GLN A 683 -22.38 3.06 -9.90
C GLN A 683 -23.00 3.76 -11.11
N ARG A 684 -22.93 5.10 -11.18
CA ARG A 684 -23.60 5.86 -12.25
C ARG A 684 -22.84 7.13 -12.63
N VAL A 685 -22.83 7.41 -13.93
CA VAL A 685 -22.43 8.72 -14.50
C VAL A 685 -23.66 9.33 -15.16
N ILE A 686 -23.93 10.61 -14.88
CA ILE A 686 -24.98 11.40 -15.51
C ILE A 686 -24.29 12.56 -16.23
N ASP A 687 -24.15 12.45 -17.55
CA ASP A 687 -23.52 13.44 -18.44
C ASP A 687 -24.60 14.15 -19.28
N THR A 688 -24.49 15.47 -19.45
CA THR A 688 -25.46 16.28 -20.24
C THR A 688 -25.41 16.02 -21.74
N ASP A 689 -24.22 15.69 -22.25
CA ASP A 689 -23.92 15.58 -23.67
C ASP A 689 -24.01 14.10 -24.09
N LYS A 690 -23.49 13.21 -23.23
CA LYS A 690 -23.39 11.76 -23.48
C LYS A 690 -24.58 10.98 -22.92
N GLY A 691 -25.25 11.48 -21.87
CA GLY A 691 -26.40 10.83 -21.22
C GLY A 691 -26.05 10.04 -19.95
N VAL A 692 -26.89 9.07 -19.57
CA VAL A 692 -26.71 8.30 -18.32
C VAL A 692 -26.06 6.94 -18.58
N THR A 693 -24.87 6.73 -18.01
CA THR A 693 -24.19 5.44 -17.96
C THR A 693 -24.37 4.82 -16.57
N GLN A 694 -24.56 3.49 -16.51
CA GLN A 694 -24.63 2.74 -15.26
C GLN A 694 -23.55 1.65 -15.26
N HIS A 695 -22.90 1.43 -14.14
CA HIS A 695 -21.92 0.37 -13.96
C HIS A 695 -22.40 -0.59 -12.87
N HIS A 696 -22.00 -1.86 -13.00
CA HIS A 696 -22.45 -2.94 -12.13
C HIS A 696 -21.24 -3.70 -11.63
N HIS A 697 -21.10 -3.83 -10.31
CA HIS A 697 -19.98 -4.50 -9.65
C HIS A 697 -20.43 -5.80 -8.98
N ASP A 698 -19.53 -6.77 -8.87
CA ASP A 698 -19.76 -7.99 -8.08
C ASP A 698 -19.41 -7.79 -6.59
N GLN A 699 -19.73 -8.81 -5.79
CA GLN A 699 -19.54 -8.77 -4.33
C GLN A 699 -18.08 -8.60 -3.87
N ALA A 700 -17.09 -8.74 -4.75
CA ALA A 700 -15.68 -8.48 -4.46
C ALA A 700 -15.20 -7.11 -4.98
N HIS A 701 -16.13 -6.18 -5.29
CA HIS A 701 -15.84 -4.84 -5.81
C HIS A 701 -15.04 -4.88 -7.13
N ARG A 702 -15.53 -5.71 -8.06
CA ARG A 702 -15.00 -5.84 -9.42
C ARG A 702 -16.07 -5.44 -10.43
N LEU A 703 -15.73 -4.59 -11.38
CA LEU A 703 -16.64 -4.17 -12.45
C LEU A 703 -17.04 -5.38 -13.31
N VAL A 704 -18.32 -5.76 -13.34
CA VAL A 704 -18.83 -6.90 -14.14
C VAL A 704 -19.74 -6.49 -15.30
N GLY A 705 -20.24 -5.25 -15.33
CA GLY A 705 -21.05 -4.77 -16.45
C GLY A 705 -21.11 -3.25 -16.57
N THR A 706 -21.44 -2.75 -17.75
CA THR A 706 -21.76 -1.33 -17.99
C THR A 706 -22.95 -1.22 -18.93
N THR A 707 -23.96 -0.44 -18.56
CA THR A 707 -25.13 -0.13 -19.38
C THR A 707 -25.01 1.29 -19.90
N HIS A 708 -24.99 1.41 -21.23
CA HIS A 708 -24.81 2.67 -21.95
C HIS A 708 -26.12 3.46 -22.08
N PRO A 709 -26.05 4.79 -22.36
CA PRO A 709 -27.22 5.66 -22.53
C PRO A 709 -28.22 5.20 -23.60
N ASN A 710 -27.77 4.44 -24.60
CA ASN A 710 -28.59 3.85 -25.66
C ASN A 710 -29.20 2.47 -25.29
N GLY A 711 -28.96 1.97 -24.09
CA GLY A 711 -29.39 0.65 -23.62
C GLY A 711 -28.48 -0.53 -24.03
N ALA A 712 -27.38 -0.29 -24.73
CA ALA A 712 -26.36 -1.31 -24.97
C ALA A 712 -25.68 -1.73 -23.66
N GLN A 713 -25.17 -2.95 -23.59
CA GLN A 713 -24.55 -3.51 -22.39
C GLN A 713 -23.20 -4.15 -22.69
N ASP A 714 -22.17 -3.66 -22.00
CA ASP A 714 -20.86 -4.31 -21.90
C ASP A 714 -20.88 -5.30 -20.74
N ALA A 715 -20.20 -6.43 -20.91
CA ALA A 715 -19.94 -7.39 -19.85
C ALA A 715 -18.43 -7.49 -19.60
N TYR A 716 -18.05 -7.72 -18.34
CA TYR A 716 -16.67 -7.92 -17.92
C TYR A 716 -16.59 -9.25 -17.16
N ARG A 717 -15.66 -10.15 -17.52
CA ARG A 717 -15.56 -11.50 -16.93
C ARG A 717 -14.14 -11.79 -16.46
N TYR A 718 -14.03 -12.50 -15.35
CA TYR A 718 -12.76 -12.79 -14.68
C TYR A 718 -12.62 -14.27 -14.32
N THR A 719 -11.38 -14.75 -14.23
CA THR A 719 -11.07 -15.97 -13.48
C THR A 719 -11.31 -15.79 -11.98
N LYS A 720 -11.29 -16.88 -11.21
CA LYS A 720 -11.29 -16.85 -9.73
C LYS A 720 -10.09 -16.07 -9.18
N SER A 721 -8.96 -16.13 -9.87
CA SER A 721 -7.74 -15.37 -9.62
C SER A 721 -7.75 -13.94 -10.20
N GLY A 722 -8.89 -13.44 -10.69
CA GLY A 722 -9.04 -12.04 -11.14
C GLY A 722 -8.42 -11.70 -12.50
N SER A 723 -8.00 -12.67 -13.31
CA SER A 723 -7.57 -12.39 -14.68
C SER A 723 -8.79 -12.08 -15.55
N LEU A 724 -8.83 -10.90 -16.18
CA LEU A 724 -9.87 -10.52 -17.14
C LEU A 724 -9.81 -11.44 -18.38
N THR A 725 -10.96 -11.97 -18.81
CA THR A 725 -11.09 -12.89 -19.96
C THR A 725 -12.12 -12.44 -21.00
N HIS A 726 -12.89 -11.39 -20.69
CA HIS A 726 -13.86 -10.78 -21.61
C HIS A 726 -14.10 -9.33 -21.21
N LYS A 727 -14.11 -8.42 -22.19
CA LYS A 727 -14.53 -7.00 -22.08
C LYS A 727 -14.85 -6.44 -23.49
N PRO A 728 -15.30 -5.18 -23.66
CA PRO A 728 -15.33 -4.53 -24.98
C PRO A 728 -13.97 -4.62 -25.70
N GLY A 729 -13.95 -5.13 -26.93
CA GLY A 729 -12.72 -5.39 -27.70
C GLY A 729 -11.90 -6.62 -27.29
N LEU A 730 -12.32 -7.38 -26.27
CA LEU A 730 -11.74 -8.69 -25.90
C LEU A 730 -12.89 -9.70 -25.74
N ASN A 731 -13.17 -10.46 -26.78
CA ASN A 731 -14.33 -11.35 -26.84
C ASN A 731 -14.09 -12.66 -26.06
N GLU A 732 -12.90 -13.24 -26.16
CA GLU A 732 -12.52 -14.47 -25.46
C GLU A 732 -11.00 -14.50 -25.16
N GLY A 733 -10.64 -14.91 -23.94
CA GLY A 733 -9.26 -15.04 -23.49
C GLY A 733 -9.00 -16.31 -22.67
N THR A 734 -8.00 -17.10 -23.05
CA THR A 734 -7.63 -18.35 -22.38
C THR A 734 -6.47 -18.14 -21.41
N VAL A 735 -6.74 -18.22 -20.11
CA VAL A 735 -5.74 -18.09 -19.04
C VAL A 735 -5.27 -19.47 -18.58
N GLY A 736 -3.96 -19.70 -18.65
CA GLY A 736 -3.30 -20.91 -18.15
C GLY A 736 -2.72 -20.73 -16.75
N HIS A 737 -1.77 -21.61 -16.40
CA HIS A 737 -1.04 -21.55 -15.14
C HIS A 737 -0.33 -20.19 -14.92
N LEU A 738 -0.12 -19.88 -13.64
CA LEU A 738 0.51 -18.64 -13.17
C LEU A 738 -0.18 -17.38 -13.71
N ASN A 739 -1.50 -17.44 -13.92
CA ASN A 739 -2.34 -16.35 -14.44
C ASN A 739 -1.90 -15.81 -15.82
N GLN A 740 -1.15 -16.59 -16.60
CA GLN A 740 -0.68 -16.21 -17.94
C GLN A 740 -1.79 -16.35 -18.98
N LEU A 741 -2.09 -15.27 -19.71
CA LEU A 741 -3.09 -15.27 -20.78
C LEU A 741 -2.42 -15.80 -22.05
N ARG A 742 -2.69 -17.04 -22.45
CA ARG A 742 -1.99 -17.73 -23.55
C ARG A 742 -2.62 -17.50 -24.92
N TRP A 743 -3.89 -17.08 -24.96
CA TRP A 743 -4.61 -16.78 -26.19
C TRP A 743 -5.67 -15.69 -25.92
N ALA A 744 -5.88 -14.80 -26.90
CA ALA A 744 -6.88 -13.73 -26.84
C ALA A 744 -7.35 -13.33 -28.25
N ASP A 745 -8.63 -13.43 -28.57
CA ASP A 745 -9.25 -13.07 -29.86
C ASP A 745 -8.46 -13.51 -31.11
N GLY A 746 -7.92 -14.74 -31.08
CA GLY A 746 -7.12 -15.33 -32.15
C GLY A 746 -5.61 -15.12 -32.02
N HIS A 747 -5.15 -14.15 -31.23
CA HIS A 747 -3.73 -13.94 -30.95
C HIS A 747 -3.21 -15.00 -29.97
N GLN A 748 -2.02 -15.53 -30.21
CA GLN A 748 -1.30 -16.42 -29.29
C GLN A 748 -0.23 -15.64 -28.53
N LEU A 749 -0.06 -15.93 -27.23
CA LEU A 749 0.89 -15.25 -26.35
C LEU A 749 1.86 -16.24 -25.70
N GLU A 750 3.15 -16.05 -25.97
CA GLU A 750 4.27 -16.79 -25.40
C GLU A 750 4.93 -15.97 -24.29
N TYR A 751 5.38 -16.66 -23.24
CA TYR A 751 5.99 -16.05 -22.05
C TYR A 751 7.43 -16.54 -21.91
N GLY A 752 8.35 -15.61 -21.62
CA GLY A 752 9.76 -15.91 -21.44
C GLY A 752 10.09 -16.55 -20.09
N LEU A 753 11.37 -16.86 -19.86
CA LEU A 753 11.86 -17.44 -18.59
C LEU A 753 11.51 -16.58 -17.36
N ARG A 754 11.55 -15.24 -17.50
CA ARG A 754 11.13 -14.27 -16.47
C ARG A 754 9.62 -13.97 -16.46
N GLN A 755 8.84 -14.82 -17.13
CA GLN A 755 7.37 -14.79 -17.15
C GLN A 755 6.75 -13.48 -17.66
N HIS A 756 7.46 -12.68 -18.46
CA HIS A 756 6.84 -11.58 -19.23
C HIS A 756 6.40 -12.10 -20.61
N VAL A 757 5.38 -11.47 -21.21
CA VAL A 757 4.98 -11.74 -22.59
C VAL A 757 6.17 -11.45 -23.51
N SER A 758 6.72 -12.49 -24.13
CA SER A 758 7.94 -12.43 -24.96
C SER A 758 7.64 -12.53 -26.45
N VAL A 759 6.54 -13.17 -26.85
CA VAL A 759 6.04 -13.12 -28.24
C VAL A 759 4.52 -13.02 -28.23
N GLN A 760 3.99 -12.18 -29.12
CA GLN A 760 2.59 -12.23 -29.54
C GLN A 760 2.55 -12.62 -31.03
N THR A 761 1.83 -13.69 -31.36
CA THR A 761 1.53 -14.07 -32.75
C THR A 761 0.10 -13.65 -33.06
N THR A 762 -0.12 -12.93 -34.16
CA THR A 762 -1.44 -12.42 -34.59
C THR A 762 -2.24 -13.46 -35.39
N PRO A 763 -3.56 -13.30 -35.60
CA PRO A 763 -4.39 -14.26 -36.33
C PRO A 763 -3.99 -14.49 -37.80
N ASP A 764 -3.33 -13.51 -38.42
CA ASP A 764 -2.75 -13.56 -39.76
C ASP A 764 -1.28 -14.05 -39.78
N GLY A 765 -0.72 -14.43 -38.63
CA GLY A 765 0.58 -15.08 -38.51
C GLY A 765 1.78 -14.15 -38.38
N HIS A 766 1.57 -12.84 -38.22
CA HIS A 766 2.64 -11.90 -37.87
C HIS A 766 3.09 -12.08 -36.42
N ARG A 767 4.37 -11.80 -36.13
CA ARG A 767 4.97 -11.95 -34.79
C ARG A 767 5.55 -10.64 -34.28
N LEU A 768 5.17 -10.28 -33.06
CA LEU A 768 5.80 -9.25 -32.24
C LEU A 768 6.68 -9.93 -31.19
N GLU A 769 8.00 -9.73 -31.22
CA GLU A 769 8.92 -10.24 -30.20
C GLU A 769 9.31 -9.12 -29.22
N TYR A 770 9.02 -9.29 -27.93
CA TYR A 770 9.27 -8.32 -26.88
C TYR A 770 10.57 -8.66 -26.12
N LYS A 771 11.50 -7.71 -26.06
CA LYS A 771 12.80 -7.85 -25.37
C LYS A 771 12.85 -6.97 -24.12
N TYR A 772 13.20 -7.56 -22.97
CA TYR A 772 13.31 -6.87 -21.68
C TYR A 772 14.75 -6.92 -21.15
N ASP A 773 15.22 -5.81 -20.56
CA ASP A 773 16.52 -5.72 -19.89
C ASP A 773 16.55 -6.49 -18.55
N ALA A 774 17.67 -6.48 -17.83
CA ALA A 774 17.79 -7.15 -16.53
C ALA A 774 16.93 -6.52 -15.41
N ARG A 775 16.43 -5.29 -15.60
CA ARG A 775 15.50 -4.60 -14.69
C ARG A 775 14.05 -4.75 -15.13
N ASP A 776 13.72 -5.72 -15.98
CA ASP A 776 12.36 -6.03 -16.45
C ASP A 776 11.69 -4.87 -17.23
N GLN A 777 12.50 -3.97 -17.83
CA GLN A 777 12.08 -2.84 -18.67
C GLN A 777 12.06 -3.26 -20.15
N LEU A 778 10.99 -2.93 -20.90
CA LEU A 778 10.88 -3.25 -22.33
C LEU A 778 11.81 -2.34 -23.15
N ILE A 779 12.86 -2.90 -23.74
CA ILE A 779 13.91 -2.15 -24.47
C ILE A 779 13.78 -2.25 -25.99
N ALA A 780 13.12 -3.28 -26.53
CA ALA A 780 12.87 -3.41 -27.97
C ALA A 780 11.65 -4.29 -28.29
N VAL A 781 11.00 -4.01 -29.42
CA VAL A 781 10.02 -4.89 -30.07
C VAL A 781 10.41 -5.13 -31.52
N ARG A 782 10.37 -6.40 -31.96
CA ARG A 782 10.63 -6.80 -33.34
C ARG A 782 9.35 -7.20 -34.05
N TRP A 783 9.15 -6.69 -35.25
CA TRP A 783 8.04 -7.06 -36.13
C TRP A 783 8.53 -8.05 -37.18
N ASN A 784 8.03 -9.29 -37.14
CA ASN A 784 8.43 -10.39 -38.04
C ASN A 784 9.95 -10.59 -38.13
N GLY A 785 10.67 -10.41 -37.01
CA GLY A 785 12.13 -10.51 -36.94
C GLY A 785 12.91 -9.26 -37.36
N HIS A 786 12.26 -8.18 -37.77
CA HIS A 786 12.90 -6.88 -38.01
C HIS A 786 12.79 -6.00 -36.76
N ASP A 787 13.89 -5.37 -36.33
CA ASP A 787 13.85 -4.40 -35.23
C ASP A 787 13.03 -3.17 -35.68
N TRP A 788 11.97 -2.85 -34.94
CA TRP A 788 10.95 -1.86 -35.34
C TRP A 788 10.75 -0.76 -34.29
N TRP A 789 10.80 -1.14 -33.02
CA TRP A 789 10.65 -0.25 -31.87
C TRP A 789 11.78 -0.48 -30.86
N SER A 790 12.28 0.59 -30.24
CA SER A 790 13.22 0.53 -29.12
C SER A 790 13.02 1.68 -28.13
N ALA A 791 13.52 1.52 -26.90
CA ALA A 791 13.45 2.55 -25.87
C ALA A 791 14.67 2.55 -24.93
N ASP A 792 15.14 3.77 -24.60
CA ASP A 792 16.23 4.01 -23.66
C ASP A 792 15.67 4.47 -22.31
N TYR A 793 16.40 4.20 -21.22
CA TYR A 793 15.98 4.52 -19.86
C TYR A 793 17.11 5.16 -19.02
N ASP A 794 16.75 5.95 -18.01
CA ASP A 794 17.70 6.47 -17.03
C ASP A 794 18.00 5.47 -15.88
N ALA A 795 18.95 5.84 -15.02
CA ALA A 795 19.36 5.04 -13.87
C ALA A 795 18.22 4.77 -12.86
N ILE A 796 17.23 5.66 -12.74
CA ILE A 796 16.01 5.44 -11.92
C ILE A 796 14.83 4.84 -12.72
N GLY A 797 15.11 4.37 -13.94
CA GLY A 797 14.23 3.53 -14.75
C GLY A 797 13.14 4.27 -15.52
N ARG A 798 13.23 5.60 -15.66
CA ARG A 798 12.27 6.37 -16.48
C ARG A 798 12.64 6.26 -17.95
N ARG A 799 11.66 6.08 -18.84
CA ARG A 799 11.90 6.07 -20.29
C ARG A 799 12.31 7.46 -20.77
N ILE A 800 13.51 7.59 -21.32
CA ILE A 800 14.06 8.88 -21.75
C ILE A 800 13.95 9.09 -23.27
N ARG A 801 13.84 8.01 -24.03
CA ARG A 801 13.67 8.00 -25.48
C ARG A 801 12.80 6.81 -25.90
N LYS A 802 12.04 6.95 -26.98
CA LYS A 802 11.63 5.82 -27.83
C LYS A 802 11.97 6.10 -29.29
N THR A 803 12.24 5.04 -30.06
CA THR A 803 12.57 5.12 -31.48
C THR A 803 11.71 4.11 -32.24
N VAL A 804 11.01 4.57 -33.27
CA VAL A 804 10.03 3.79 -34.05
C VAL A 804 10.36 3.96 -35.53
N ALA A 805 10.72 2.88 -36.23
CA ALA A 805 11.13 2.92 -37.65
C ALA A 805 12.22 3.99 -37.98
N GLY A 806 13.06 4.34 -37.00
CA GLY A 806 14.09 5.38 -37.11
C GLY A 806 13.65 6.80 -36.71
N GLN A 807 12.35 7.04 -36.53
CA GLN A 807 11.84 8.29 -35.94
C GLN A 807 12.01 8.27 -34.42
N THR A 808 12.57 9.32 -33.84
CA THR A 808 12.95 9.38 -32.42
C THR A 808 12.09 10.38 -31.66
N HIS A 809 11.62 9.98 -30.48
CA HIS A 809 10.83 10.79 -29.56
C HIS A 809 11.53 10.84 -28.19
N THR A 810 11.68 12.04 -27.61
CA THR A 810 12.46 12.25 -26.37
C THR A 810 11.57 12.73 -25.23
N TYR A 811 11.79 12.20 -24.02
CA TYR A 811 11.00 12.49 -22.83
C TYR A 811 11.79 13.28 -21.78
N HIS A 812 11.12 14.22 -21.12
CA HIS A 812 11.65 14.95 -19.96
C HIS A 812 10.70 14.81 -18.78
N TRP A 813 11.25 14.44 -17.63
CA TRP A 813 10.50 14.03 -16.46
C TRP A 813 10.56 15.10 -15.37
N ASP A 814 9.46 15.24 -14.66
CA ASP A 814 9.42 15.73 -13.29
C ASP A 814 9.01 14.52 -12.44
N THR A 815 9.93 14.00 -11.63
CA THR A 815 9.62 12.96 -10.66
C THR A 815 9.06 11.70 -11.37
N ASP A 816 7.77 11.38 -11.21
CA ASP A 816 7.06 10.25 -11.87
C ASP A 816 6.08 10.70 -12.98
N ARG A 817 6.03 12.00 -13.33
CA ARG A 817 5.20 12.59 -14.40
C ARG A 817 6.07 13.21 -15.52
N LEU A 818 5.50 13.43 -16.71
CA LEU A 818 6.22 14.11 -17.80
C LEU A 818 6.13 15.63 -17.63
N ALA A 819 7.28 16.29 -17.67
CA ALA A 819 7.38 17.75 -17.74
C ALA A 819 7.29 18.27 -19.18
N ALA A 820 7.90 17.53 -20.12
CA ALA A 820 7.91 17.88 -21.54
C ALA A 820 8.21 16.66 -22.43
N GLU A 821 7.84 16.76 -23.71
CA GLU A 821 8.16 15.81 -24.77
C GLU A 821 8.70 16.53 -26.02
N THR A 822 9.72 15.96 -26.68
CA THR A 822 10.19 16.42 -27.99
C THR A 822 9.80 15.38 -29.05
N LEU A 823 8.93 15.80 -29.96
CA LEU A 823 8.32 15.00 -31.02
C LEU A 823 9.32 14.70 -32.17
N PRO A 824 9.09 13.67 -33.00
CA PRO A 824 10.00 13.31 -34.09
C PRO A 824 10.16 14.35 -35.20
N ASP A 825 9.24 15.31 -35.30
CA ASP A 825 9.32 16.46 -36.21
C ASP A 825 10.09 17.67 -35.62
N GLY A 826 10.57 17.54 -34.37
CA GLY A 826 11.33 18.57 -33.65
C GLY A 826 10.48 19.47 -32.74
N ARG A 827 9.15 19.40 -32.81
CA ARG A 827 8.27 20.18 -31.93
C ARG A 827 8.43 19.77 -30.48
N LEU A 828 8.36 20.76 -29.58
CA LEU A 828 8.37 20.57 -28.14
C LEU A 828 6.95 20.76 -27.60
N ARG A 829 6.52 19.90 -26.68
CA ARG A 829 5.35 20.15 -25.82
C ARG A 829 5.78 20.22 -24.37
N VAL A 830 5.25 21.20 -23.64
CA VAL A 830 5.46 21.40 -22.19
C VAL A 830 4.16 21.19 -21.44
N TYR A 831 4.19 20.42 -20.35
CA TYR A 831 3.03 20.16 -19.51
C TYR A 831 2.97 21.15 -18.34
N VAL A 832 1.80 21.75 -18.12
CA VAL A 832 1.56 22.74 -17.07
C VAL A 832 0.64 22.12 -16.02
N TYR A 833 1.21 21.85 -14.85
CA TYR A 833 0.51 21.25 -13.71
C TYR A 833 0.05 22.33 -12.71
N PRO A 834 -1.05 22.11 -11.97
CA PRO A 834 -1.54 23.07 -10.99
C PRO A 834 -0.70 23.16 -9.72
N ASP A 835 0.12 22.13 -9.45
CA ASP A 835 0.97 22.01 -8.27
C ASP A 835 2.16 21.05 -8.55
N ALA A 836 3.14 20.98 -7.65
CA ALA A 836 4.26 20.03 -7.71
C ALA A 836 3.83 18.55 -7.57
N PHE A 837 2.73 18.27 -6.87
CA PHE A 837 2.34 16.90 -6.51
C PHE A 837 1.31 16.26 -7.47
N ALA A 838 0.55 17.06 -8.23
CA ALA A 838 -0.53 16.58 -9.12
C ALA A 838 -0.03 15.65 -10.25
N MET A 839 -0.80 14.63 -10.63
CA MET A 839 -0.47 13.73 -11.76
C MET A 839 -1.17 14.10 -13.08
N VAL A 840 -2.17 14.97 -13.03
CA VAL A 840 -2.93 15.45 -14.19
C VAL A 840 -2.55 16.89 -14.52
N PRO A 841 -2.13 17.23 -15.75
CA PRO A 841 -1.85 18.61 -16.13
C PRO A 841 -3.15 19.40 -16.34
N LEU A 842 -3.09 20.71 -16.07
CA LEU A 842 -4.16 21.67 -16.34
C LEU A 842 -4.35 21.87 -17.85
N LEU A 843 -3.21 21.98 -18.53
CA LEU A 843 -3.05 22.22 -19.97
C LEU A 843 -1.66 21.76 -20.41
N PHE A 844 -1.44 21.73 -21.73
CA PHE A 844 -0.11 21.67 -22.30
C PHE A 844 0.09 22.78 -23.34
N VAL A 845 1.35 23.07 -23.66
CA VAL A 845 1.73 24.13 -24.61
C VAL A 845 2.68 23.56 -25.65
N ASP A 846 2.32 23.69 -26.94
CA ASP A 846 3.08 23.21 -28.09
C ASP A 846 3.92 24.35 -28.71
N TYR A 847 5.17 24.03 -29.07
CA TYR A 847 6.18 24.92 -29.63
C TYR A 847 6.78 24.34 -30.91
N GLU A 848 7.23 25.22 -31.82
CA GLU A 848 7.91 24.80 -33.06
C GLU A 848 9.20 23.99 -32.78
N SER A 849 9.91 24.31 -31.70
CA SER A 849 11.07 23.54 -31.23
C SER A 849 11.42 23.85 -29.77
N GLU A 850 12.37 23.11 -29.20
CA GLU A 850 12.99 23.44 -27.90
C GLU A 850 13.66 24.83 -27.85
N ASP A 851 13.97 25.43 -29.01
CA ASP A 851 14.60 26.74 -29.11
C ASP A 851 13.63 27.90 -29.40
N ALA A 852 12.32 27.64 -29.41
CA ALA A 852 11.28 28.65 -29.58
C ALA A 852 11.26 29.71 -28.46
N ASP A 853 10.63 30.85 -28.76
CA ASP A 853 10.26 31.86 -27.77
C ASP A 853 9.13 31.29 -26.88
N PRO A 854 9.26 31.27 -25.53
CA PRO A 854 8.18 30.85 -24.64
C PRO A 854 6.84 31.55 -24.91
N ALA A 855 6.85 32.81 -25.34
CA ALA A 855 5.64 33.57 -25.71
C ALA A 855 4.97 33.12 -27.02
N SER A 856 5.60 32.26 -27.84
CA SER A 856 5.01 31.75 -29.10
C SER A 856 4.26 30.42 -28.95
N GLY A 857 4.06 29.93 -27.73
CA GLY A 857 3.44 28.62 -27.48
C GLY A 857 1.93 28.60 -27.71
N GLN A 858 1.44 27.53 -28.36
CA GLN A 858 0.00 27.27 -28.53
C GLN A 858 -0.52 26.43 -27.36
N ARG A 859 -1.46 26.97 -26.58
CA ARG A 859 -2.04 26.28 -25.40
C ARG A 859 -3.17 25.33 -25.80
N TYR A 860 -3.28 24.21 -25.07
CA TYR A 860 -4.30 23.20 -25.21
C TYR A 860 -4.80 22.73 -23.82
N TYR A 861 -6.07 23.00 -23.54
CA TYR A 861 -6.69 22.89 -22.23
C TYR A 861 -7.35 21.52 -22.03
N LEU A 862 -7.09 20.88 -20.89
CA LEU A 862 -7.51 19.50 -20.62
C LEU A 862 -8.76 19.43 -19.75
N PHE A 863 -9.79 18.71 -20.21
CA PHE A 863 -10.97 18.35 -19.40
C PHE A 863 -11.04 16.83 -19.25
N THR A 864 -11.30 16.39 -18.02
CA THR A 864 -11.02 15.02 -17.56
C THR A 864 -12.22 14.39 -16.87
N ASP A 865 -12.33 13.06 -16.92
CA ASP A 865 -13.34 12.27 -16.18
C ASP A 865 -13.07 12.24 -14.66
N GLN A 866 -13.83 11.45 -13.89
CA GLN A 866 -13.66 11.31 -12.43
C GLN A 866 -12.32 10.71 -11.97
N ARG A 867 -11.49 10.20 -12.90
CA ARG A 867 -10.18 9.58 -12.65
C ARG A 867 -9.02 10.46 -13.11
N GLY A 868 -9.29 11.61 -13.70
CA GLY A 868 -8.27 12.43 -14.36
C GLY A 868 -7.91 11.98 -15.78
N CYS A 869 -8.67 11.07 -16.41
CA CYS A 869 -8.42 10.67 -17.81
C CYS A 869 -8.94 11.77 -18.76
N PRO A 870 -8.17 12.22 -19.76
CA PRO A 870 -8.65 13.21 -20.74
C PRO A 870 -9.87 12.72 -21.52
N GLU A 871 -10.93 13.53 -21.53
CA GLU A 871 -12.13 13.33 -22.34
C GLU A 871 -12.28 14.37 -23.46
N LYS A 872 -11.77 15.60 -23.25
CA LYS A 872 -11.98 16.74 -24.16
C LYS A 872 -10.78 17.69 -24.08
N VAL A 873 -10.28 18.13 -25.24
CA VAL A 873 -9.20 19.13 -25.37
C VAL A 873 -9.72 20.33 -26.17
N VAL A 874 -9.50 21.53 -25.63
CA VAL A 874 -9.90 22.80 -26.24
C VAL A 874 -8.65 23.64 -26.52
N ASP A 875 -8.63 24.45 -27.57
CA ASP A 875 -7.53 25.38 -27.89
C ASP A 875 -7.76 26.82 -27.36
N ASP A 876 -6.92 27.76 -27.76
CA ASP A 876 -7.06 29.19 -27.41
C ASP A 876 -8.19 29.92 -28.14
N ALA A 877 -8.72 29.38 -29.23
CA ALA A 877 -9.93 29.92 -29.88
C ALA A 877 -11.21 29.49 -29.14
N GLY A 878 -11.09 28.57 -28.17
CA GLY A 878 -12.23 27.98 -27.49
C GLY A 878 -12.91 26.89 -28.31
N ASP A 879 -12.22 26.31 -29.30
CA ASP A 879 -12.67 25.22 -30.15
C ASP A 879 -12.19 23.86 -29.60
N THR A 880 -13.08 22.86 -29.57
CA THR A 880 -12.71 21.49 -29.20
C THR A 880 -11.86 20.87 -30.30
N VAL A 881 -10.57 20.66 -30.08
CA VAL A 881 -9.65 20.04 -31.05
C VAL A 881 -9.61 18.52 -30.96
N TRP A 882 -9.90 17.95 -29.78
CA TRP A 882 -9.97 16.50 -29.55
C TRP A 882 -11.08 16.18 -28.53
N GLU A 883 -11.79 15.07 -28.74
CA GLU A 883 -12.81 14.58 -27.81
C GLU A 883 -12.90 13.05 -27.88
N ALA A 884 -13.15 12.38 -26.75
CA ALA A 884 -13.19 10.93 -26.66
C ALA A 884 -14.20 10.40 -25.61
N TYR A 885 -14.49 9.10 -25.71
CA TYR A 885 -15.00 8.27 -24.62
C TYR A 885 -13.89 7.31 -24.17
N VAL A 886 -13.59 7.27 -22.87
CA VAL A 886 -12.55 6.41 -22.30
C VAL A 886 -13.20 5.24 -21.56
N GLU A 887 -12.98 4.02 -22.07
CA GLU A 887 -13.45 2.78 -21.44
C GLU A 887 -12.99 2.66 -19.97
N PRO A 888 -13.67 1.82 -19.15
CA PRO A 888 -13.18 1.48 -17.82
C PRO A 888 -11.71 1.03 -17.82
N TYR A 889 -11.32 0.15 -18.75
CA TYR A 889 -9.94 -0.33 -18.89
C TYR A 889 -9.02 0.57 -19.76
N GLY A 890 -9.42 1.81 -20.06
CA GLY A 890 -8.53 2.84 -20.59
C GLY A 890 -8.39 2.93 -22.11
N THR A 891 -9.11 2.11 -22.88
CA THR A 891 -9.24 2.30 -24.34
C THR A 891 -9.91 3.65 -24.62
N ALA A 892 -9.29 4.52 -25.41
CA ALA A 892 -9.83 5.84 -25.75
C ALA A 892 -10.43 5.84 -27.16
N HIS A 893 -11.76 5.84 -27.23
CA HIS A 893 -12.54 5.93 -28.47
C HIS A 893 -12.67 7.41 -28.86
N VAL A 894 -11.89 7.84 -29.85
CA VAL A 894 -11.88 9.24 -30.30
C VAL A 894 -13.16 9.55 -31.08
N LEU A 895 -13.85 10.60 -30.65
CA LEU A 895 -15.10 11.11 -31.23
C LEU A 895 -14.87 12.35 -32.11
N LYS A 896 -13.78 13.10 -31.86
CA LYS A 896 -13.34 14.24 -32.66
C LYS A 896 -11.81 14.33 -32.61
N GLY A 897 -11.18 14.66 -33.74
CA GLY A 897 -9.75 14.95 -33.80
C GLY A 897 -8.84 13.72 -33.84
N HIS A 898 -9.13 12.74 -34.71
CA HIS A 898 -8.34 11.50 -34.84
C HIS A 898 -6.85 11.76 -35.14
N ASP A 899 -6.53 12.79 -35.91
CA ASP A 899 -5.16 13.21 -36.23
C ASP A 899 -4.47 14.03 -35.12
N PHE A 900 -5.18 14.40 -34.05
CA PHE A 900 -4.64 15.21 -32.96
C PHE A 900 -3.88 14.34 -31.94
N TYR A 901 -2.60 14.62 -31.75
CA TYR A 901 -1.74 13.83 -30.87
C TYR A 901 -2.04 14.10 -29.37
N GLN A 902 -3.00 13.34 -28.84
CA GLN A 902 -3.32 13.24 -27.40
C GLN A 902 -2.89 11.87 -26.84
N PRO A 903 -1.67 11.76 -26.29
CA PRO A 903 -1.12 10.52 -25.72
C PRO A 903 -1.45 10.28 -24.23
N LEU A 904 -1.93 11.27 -23.48
CA LEU A 904 -2.24 11.12 -22.05
C LEU A 904 -3.43 10.15 -21.86
N ARG A 905 -3.38 9.32 -20.82
CA ARG A 905 -4.42 8.32 -20.50
C ARG A 905 -4.86 8.44 -19.04
N PHE A 906 -4.78 7.38 -18.24
CA PHE A 906 -4.86 7.52 -16.79
C PHE A 906 -3.75 8.48 -16.29
N PRO A 907 -3.88 9.11 -15.11
CA PRO A 907 -2.80 9.93 -14.54
C PRO A 907 -1.47 9.17 -14.51
N GLY A 908 -0.39 9.80 -14.98
CA GLY A 908 0.94 9.17 -15.14
C GLY A 908 1.09 8.19 -16.31
N HIS A 909 0.02 7.75 -16.97
CA HIS A 909 0.07 6.77 -18.08
C HIS A 909 0.22 7.45 -19.44
N TRP A 910 0.99 6.80 -20.31
CA TRP A 910 1.36 7.33 -21.62
C TRP A 910 1.08 6.35 -22.76
N TRP A 911 0.26 6.75 -23.73
CA TRP A 911 -0.06 5.91 -24.90
C TRP A 911 1.07 5.89 -25.93
N ASP A 912 1.51 4.68 -26.26
CA ASP A 912 2.33 4.38 -27.43
C ASP A 912 1.40 3.91 -28.57
N PRO A 913 0.96 4.80 -29.49
CA PRO A 913 0.04 4.45 -30.56
C PRO A 913 0.57 3.31 -31.43
N GLU A 914 1.88 3.26 -31.65
CA GLU A 914 2.52 2.24 -32.48
C GLU A 914 2.48 0.83 -31.85
N LEU A 915 2.37 0.70 -30.52
CA LEU A 915 2.28 -0.60 -29.84
C LEU A 915 0.86 -0.93 -29.36
N GLY A 916 -0.07 0.04 -29.35
CA GLY A 916 -1.37 -0.10 -28.69
C GLY A 916 -1.28 -0.23 -27.15
N LEU A 917 -0.14 0.15 -26.55
CA LEU A 917 0.14 0.00 -25.12
C LEU A 917 0.14 1.34 -24.38
N HIS A 918 -0.06 1.30 -23.07
CA HIS A 918 0.29 2.39 -22.17
C HIS A 918 1.62 2.06 -21.48
N TYR A 919 2.62 2.93 -21.61
CA TYR A 919 3.74 2.96 -20.70
C TYR A 919 3.27 3.52 -19.36
N ASN A 920 3.47 2.75 -18.29
CA ASN A 920 3.11 3.08 -16.92
C ASN A 920 4.34 2.85 -16.02
N ARG A 921 5.25 3.83 -16.03
CA ARG A 921 6.47 4.02 -15.20
C ARG A 921 7.42 2.82 -15.03
N PHE A 922 6.96 1.69 -14.49
CA PHE A 922 7.70 0.45 -14.30
C PHE A 922 7.17 -0.75 -15.12
N ARG A 923 5.98 -0.67 -15.71
CA ARG A 923 5.37 -1.71 -16.56
C ARG A 923 4.73 -1.15 -17.84
N TYR A 924 4.48 -2.03 -18.80
CA TYR A 924 3.67 -1.77 -19.99
C TYR A 924 2.30 -2.44 -19.83
N TYR A 925 1.26 -1.61 -19.91
CA TYR A 925 -0.14 -2.00 -19.77
C TYR A 925 -0.79 -2.10 -21.15
N SER A 926 -1.60 -3.14 -21.38
CA SER A 926 -2.43 -3.27 -22.57
C SER A 926 -3.88 -2.91 -22.22
N PRO A 927 -4.42 -1.77 -22.71
CA PRO A 927 -5.85 -1.44 -22.54
C PRO A 927 -6.76 -2.44 -23.26
N TRP A 928 -6.29 -3.05 -24.36
CA TRP A 928 -6.99 -4.13 -25.06
C TRP A 928 -7.16 -5.38 -24.17
N LEU A 929 -6.08 -5.86 -23.55
CA LEU A 929 -6.12 -7.03 -22.65
C LEU A 929 -6.59 -6.72 -21.22
N GLY A 930 -6.74 -5.44 -20.86
CA GLY A 930 -7.04 -4.99 -19.50
C GLY A 930 -5.96 -5.34 -18.46
N ARG A 931 -4.70 -5.56 -18.88
CA ARG A 931 -3.64 -6.12 -18.02
C ARG A 931 -2.21 -5.78 -18.46
N TYR A 932 -1.24 -6.03 -17.59
CA TYR A 932 0.20 -5.82 -17.85
C TYR A 932 0.84 -6.97 -18.64
N LEU A 933 1.89 -6.63 -19.41
CA LEU A 933 2.73 -7.61 -20.12
C LEU A 933 3.81 -8.25 -19.23
N GLN A 934 4.18 -7.59 -18.13
CA GLN A 934 5.18 -8.06 -17.17
C GLN A 934 4.54 -8.50 -15.85
N VAL A 935 5.24 -9.43 -15.17
CA VAL A 935 5.07 -9.72 -13.74
C VAL A 935 5.37 -8.47 -12.91
N ASP A 936 4.63 -8.27 -11.83
CA ASP A 936 4.85 -7.20 -10.87
C ASP A 936 6.23 -7.27 -10.22
N ARG A 937 6.93 -6.13 -10.12
CA ARG A 937 8.30 -6.07 -9.62
C ARG A 937 8.38 -6.29 -8.11
N ILE A 938 7.30 -5.99 -7.39
CA ILE A 938 7.15 -6.33 -5.96
C ILE A 938 6.45 -7.68 -5.75
N GLY A 939 6.22 -8.44 -6.83
CA GLY A 939 5.57 -9.75 -6.81
C GLY A 939 4.19 -9.70 -6.16
N GLU A 940 3.90 -10.67 -5.29
CA GLU A 940 2.58 -10.84 -4.69
C GLU A 940 2.20 -9.71 -3.69
N GLN A 941 3.14 -8.80 -3.36
CA GLN A 941 2.83 -7.56 -2.64
C GLN A 941 2.00 -6.56 -3.48
N GLY A 942 2.07 -6.63 -4.81
CA GLY A 942 1.16 -5.93 -5.74
C GLY A 942 -0.21 -6.63 -5.86
N GLY A 943 -0.29 -7.89 -5.41
CA GLY A 943 -1.49 -8.73 -5.40
C GLY A 943 -1.27 -10.08 -6.09
N MET A 944 -2.06 -11.08 -5.72
CA MET A 944 -1.95 -12.51 -6.12
C MET A 944 -2.07 -12.80 -7.62
N ASN A 945 -2.29 -11.78 -8.45
CA ASN A 945 -2.28 -11.85 -9.89
C ASN A 945 -1.35 -10.77 -10.42
N VAL A 946 -0.07 -11.10 -10.47
CA VAL A 946 1.05 -10.20 -10.80
C VAL A 946 1.00 -9.53 -12.18
N TYR A 947 -0.02 -9.81 -13.00
CA TYR A 947 -0.28 -9.12 -14.28
C TYR A 947 -1.55 -8.26 -14.27
N ALA A 948 -2.40 -8.39 -13.25
CA ALA A 948 -3.69 -7.70 -13.20
C ALA A 948 -3.52 -6.19 -13.05
N TYR A 949 -4.45 -5.45 -13.65
CA TYR A 949 -4.67 -4.04 -13.34
C TYR A 949 -5.64 -3.90 -12.15
N ALA A 950 -6.09 -2.69 -11.84
CA ALA A 950 -7.13 -2.47 -10.82
C ALA A 950 -8.39 -3.29 -11.08
N SER A 951 -8.95 -3.87 -10.01
CA SER A 951 -10.18 -4.68 -10.05
C SER A 951 -11.43 -3.84 -10.33
N ASP A 952 -11.40 -2.57 -9.90
CA ASP A 952 -12.26 -1.52 -10.43
C ASP A 952 -11.40 -0.36 -10.97
N PRO A 953 -11.23 -0.25 -12.30
CA PRO A 953 -10.51 0.85 -12.93
C PRO A 953 -11.40 2.10 -13.16
N LEU A 954 -12.62 2.15 -12.62
CA LEU A 954 -13.46 3.36 -12.57
C LEU A 954 -13.12 4.28 -11.39
N GLY A 955 -12.62 3.69 -10.29
CA GLY A 955 -12.26 4.41 -9.06
C GLY A 955 -10.78 4.30 -8.64
N ARG A 956 -9.95 3.51 -9.34
CA ARG A 956 -8.52 3.30 -8.98
C ARG A 956 -7.60 3.39 -10.20
N VAL A 957 -6.38 3.87 -9.96
CA VAL A 957 -5.30 3.98 -10.95
C VAL A 957 -3.99 3.49 -10.31
N ASP A 958 -3.29 2.57 -10.98
CA ASP A 958 -1.92 2.19 -10.60
C ASP A 958 -0.95 3.18 -11.25
N LEU A 959 -0.56 4.23 -10.53
CA LEU A 959 0.27 5.34 -11.05
C LEU A 959 1.71 4.94 -11.40
N ARG A 960 2.18 3.79 -10.90
CA ARG A 960 3.57 3.33 -11.04
C ARG A 960 3.72 2.05 -11.85
N GLY A 961 2.65 1.27 -11.97
CA GLY A 961 2.77 -0.09 -12.47
C GLY A 961 3.39 -1.01 -11.43
N LEU A 962 3.00 -0.89 -10.15
CA LEU A 962 3.53 -1.67 -9.02
C LEU A 962 2.50 -2.09 -7.96
N ASN A 963 1.41 -1.34 -7.77
CA ASN A 963 0.37 -1.75 -6.83
C ASN A 963 -0.98 -1.09 -7.17
N PRO A 964 -1.90 -1.80 -7.85
CA PRO A 964 -3.23 -1.27 -8.17
C PRO A 964 -4.18 -1.15 -6.97
N ASN A 965 -3.74 -1.52 -5.76
CA ASN A 965 -4.57 -1.64 -4.56
C ASN A 965 -3.99 -0.91 -3.33
N SER A 966 -3.08 0.05 -3.52
CA SER A 966 -2.54 0.89 -2.44
C SER A 966 -3.59 1.86 -1.88
N LYS A 967 -4.55 1.33 -1.10
CA LYS A 967 -5.55 2.11 -0.37
C LYS A 967 -4.88 3.08 0.60
N SER A 968 -4.86 4.36 0.26
CA SER A 968 -4.61 5.47 1.18
C SER A 968 -5.79 5.65 2.14
N GLY A 969 -6.01 4.66 3.00
CA GLY A 969 -7.10 4.59 3.99
C GLY A 969 -7.98 3.32 3.89
N CYS A 970 -8.35 2.76 5.04
CA CYS A 970 -9.35 1.70 5.19
C CYS A 970 -9.09 0.34 4.49
N GLY A 971 -8.07 -0.40 4.94
CA GLY A 971 -8.15 -1.87 5.06
C GLY A 971 -8.12 -2.72 3.78
N GLY A 972 -7.01 -3.43 3.61
CA GLY A 972 -6.87 -4.63 2.78
C GLY A 972 -5.88 -5.57 3.46
N GLY A 973 -6.23 -6.85 3.63
CA GLY A 973 -5.54 -7.78 4.53
C GLY A 973 -4.22 -8.36 4.01
N GLY A 974 -3.22 -7.52 3.76
CA GLY A 974 -1.81 -7.93 3.68
C GLY A 974 -1.16 -8.00 5.07
N GLY A 975 -0.19 -8.89 5.26
CA GLY A 975 0.38 -9.25 6.57
C GLY A 975 1.30 -8.23 7.26
N GLN A 976 1.05 -6.93 7.15
CA GLN A 976 1.82 -5.92 7.88
C GLN A 976 1.35 -5.83 9.35
N GLN A 977 2.30 -5.81 10.29
CA GLN A 977 1.98 -5.65 11.71
C GLN A 977 1.38 -4.26 11.96
N VAL A 978 0.19 -4.21 12.58
CA VAL A 978 -0.38 -2.95 13.07
C VAL A 978 0.40 -2.53 14.32
N SER A 979 1.48 -1.77 14.13
CA SER A 979 2.12 -1.05 15.22
C SER A 979 1.16 0.00 15.76
N GLU A 980 0.96 -0.01 17.09
CA GLU A 980 0.03 0.89 17.76
C GLU A 980 0.54 2.34 17.61
N ARG A 981 -0.08 3.15 16.73
CA ARG A 981 0.17 4.60 16.71
C ARG A 981 -0.32 5.17 18.04
N GLU A 982 0.55 5.84 18.78
CA GLU A 982 0.12 6.70 19.88
C GLU A 982 -0.36 8.04 19.32
N ASP A 983 -1.60 8.41 19.61
CA ASP A 983 -2.12 9.73 19.27
C ASP A 983 -1.40 10.83 20.07
N GLY A 984 -0.91 11.84 19.35
CA GLY A 984 -0.54 13.16 19.85
C GLY A 984 -1.55 14.18 19.32
N GLY A 985 -2.12 14.99 20.20
CA GLY A 985 -3.33 15.77 19.91
C GLY A 985 -3.12 17.05 19.10
N ASP A 986 -4.24 17.61 18.64
CA ASP A 986 -4.31 18.86 17.88
C ASP A 986 -3.75 20.07 18.65
N SER A 987 -3.13 21.00 17.91
CA SER A 987 -3.10 22.42 18.28
C SER A 987 -3.06 23.30 17.03
N ALA A 988 -3.84 24.38 17.00
CA ALA A 988 -4.00 25.24 15.84
C ALA A 988 -4.10 26.73 16.24
N GLY A 989 -3.35 27.60 15.55
CA GLY A 989 -3.32 29.06 15.76
C GLY A 989 -2.59 29.53 17.03
N THR A 990 -1.99 30.72 17.10
CA THR A 990 -1.92 31.89 16.19
C THR A 990 -0.60 32.69 16.42
N PRO A 991 -0.22 33.71 15.60
CA PRO A 991 1.20 33.96 15.29
C PRO A 991 1.82 35.35 15.67
N ASP A 992 3.17 35.39 15.61
CA ASP A 992 4.08 36.52 15.27
C ASP A 992 4.12 37.78 16.20
N PRO A 993 5.03 38.78 16.04
CA PRO A 993 6.43 38.76 15.55
C PRO A 993 7.46 39.30 16.59
N THR A 994 8.75 39.06 16.36
CA THR A 994 9.82 40.11 16.23
C THR A 994 11.20 39.48 15.99
N GLY A 995 12.02 40.12 15.15
CA GLY A 995 13.30 39.55 14.68
C GLY A 995 14.56 40.08 15.38
N ALA A 996 15.64 39.30 15.27
CA ALA A 996 17.03 39.73 15.46
C ALA A 996 17.92 38.97 14.46
N GLU A 997 18.93 39.65 13.90
CA GLU A 997 19.84 39.08 12.91
C GLU A 997 20.84 38.10 13.54
N VAL A 998 21.10 36.96 12.90
CA VAL A 998 22.18 36.03 13.29
C VAL A 998 23.33 36.13 12.27
N PRO A 999 24.49 36.71 12.63
CA PRO A 999 25.62 36.85 11.72
C PRO A 999 26.41 35.54 11.54
N SER A 1000 27.14 35.45 10.43
CA SER A 1000 27.94 34.26 10.06
C SER A 1000 29.12 33.99 11.01
N PRO A 1001 29.55 32.72 11.17
CA PRO A 1001 30.62 32.35 12.09
C PRO A 1001 32.02 32.81 11.59
N PRO A 1002 32.89 33.35 12.48
CA PRO A 1002 34.27 33.68 12.14
C PRO A 1002 35.21 32.46 12.15
N ARG A 1003 36.40 32.63 11.56
CA ARG A 1003 37.44 31.59 11.48
C ARG A 1003 38.21 31.38 12.79
N ALA A 1004 38.84 30.20 12.90
CA ALA A 1004 39.61 29.74 14.06
C ALA A 1004 40.91 30.54 14.33
N HIS A 1005 41.39 30.47 15.58
CA HIS A 1005 42.79 30.72 15.97
C HIS A 1005 43.14 29.96 17.27
N ASP A 1006 44.45 29.88 17.57
CA ASP A 1006 45.07 28.87 18.44
C ASP A 1006 45.09 29.14 19.96
N GLY A 1007 45.08 28.04 20.72
CA GLY A 1007 45.81 27.89 21.99
C GLY A 1007 45.03 28.10 23.30
N PRO A 1008 45.65 27.82 24.47
CA PRO A 1008 47.02 27.33 24.69
C PRO A 1008 47.09 25.88 25.23
N ARG A 1009 48.31 25.30 25.26
CA ARG A 1009 48.59 24.04 25.99
C ARG A 1009 48.85 24.32 27.49
N PRO A 1010 48.33 23.50 28.42
CA PRO A 1010 48.84 23.45 29.79
C PRO A 1010 50.28 22.91 29.85
N VAL A 1011 51.02 23.30 30.88
CA VAL A 1011 52.39 22.86 31.16
C VAL A 1011 52.36 21.73 32.19
N ILE A 1012 53.27 20.75 32.05
CA ILE A 1012 53.46 19.64 32.99
C ILE A 1012 54.22 20.17 34.22
N ASP A 1013 53.83 19.73 35.42
CA ASP A 1013 54.68 19.75 36.61
C ASP A 1013 54.77 18.32 37.17
N ASP A 1014 55.96 17.93 37.62
CA ASP A 1014 56.29 16.53 37.92
C ASP A 1014 56.04 16.19 39.40
N ASN A 1015 55.45 15.02 39.68
CA ASN A 1015 56.10 13.93 40.45
C ASN A 1015 55.19 12.69 40.69
N ILE A 1016 55.72 11.52 40.32
CA ILE A 1016 55.56 10.19 40.95
C ILE A 1016 54.12 9.65 41.18
N GLY A 1017 53.77 8.52 40.52
CA GLY A 1017 52.79 7.58 41.13
C GLY A 1017 51.91 6.68 40.27
N ALA A 1018 52.41 6.05 39.19
CA ALA A 1018 51.82 4.86 38.55
C ALA A 1018 50.27 4.79 38.42
N GLY A 1019 49.70 5.41 37.36
CA GLY A 1019 48.31 5.21 36.95
C GLY A 1019 48.17 4.94 35.45
N ARG A 1020 47.33 3.97 35.07
CA ARG A 1020 46.74 3.90 33.72
C ARG A 1020 45.33 4.48 33.80
N THR A 1021 44.87 5.19 32.77
CA THR A 1021 43.49 5.68 32.75
C THR A 1021 42.49 4.52 32.55
N PRO A 1022 41.23 4.66 33.01
CA PRO A 1022 40.17 3.72 32.64
C PRO A 1022 39.96 3.63 31.12
N GLU A 1023 40.18 4.73 30.40
CA GLU A 1023 40.07 4.82 28.94
C GLU A 1023 41.14 3.98 28.21
N ASP A 1024 42.39 4.01 28.66
CA ASP A 1024 43.44 3.14 28.12
C ASP A 1024 43.15 1.66 28.41
N ALA A 1025 42.58 1.34 29.58
CA ALA A 1025 42.17 -0.01 29.91
C ALA A 1025 41.01 -0.50 29.01
N ALA A 1026 39.99 0.35 28.79
CA ALA A 1026 38.87 0.08 27.90
C ALA A 1026 39.33 -0.10 26.44
N ARG A 1027 40.21 0.78 25.92
CA ARG A 1027 40.76 0.67 24.56
C ARG A 1027 41.56 -0.63 24.37
N ILE A 1028 42.43 -0.98 25.33
CA ILE A 1028 43.21 -2.23 25.28
C ILE A 1028 42.30 -3.47 25.39
N MET A 1029 41.19 -3.39 26.13
CA MET A 1029 40.21 -4.47 26.21
C MET A 1029 39.41 -4.61 24.91
N HIS A 1030 38.95 -3.50 24.32
CA HIS A 1030 38.32 -3.44 23.01
C HIS A 1030 39.25 -4.01 21.91
N GLU A 1031 40.49 -3.53 21.79
CA GLU A 1031 41.48 -4.03 20.82
C GLU A 1031 41.75 -5.54 20.98
N ARG A 1032 41.80 -6.05 22.22
CA ARG A 1032 41.99 -7.47 22.51
C ARG A 1032 40.77 -8.32 22.16
N THR A 1033 39.58 -7.87 22.52
CA THR A 1033 38.33 -8.56 22.16
C THR A 1033 38.16 -8.57 20.66
N ARG A 1034 38.30 -7.42 19.98
CA ARG A 1034 38.20 -7.30 18.52
C ARG A 1034 39.17 -8.25 17.83
N ARG A 1035 40.45 -8.26 18.23
CA ARG A 1035 41.45 -9.17 17.66
C ARG A 1035 41.18 -10.65 17.94
N HIS A 1036 40.70 -10.99 19.14
CA HIS A 1036 40.35 -12.37 19.46
C HIS A 1036 39.15 -12.84 18.63
N VAL A 1037 38.15 -11.98 18.45
CA VAL A 1037 36.98 -12.22 17.60
C VAL A 1037 37.38 -12.31 16.13
N GLU A 1038 38.26 -11.44 15.62
CA GLU A 1038 38.82 -11.53 14.26
C GLU A 1038 39.57 -12.86 14.02
N GLU A 1039 40.43 -13.27 14.95
CA GLU A 1039 41.20 -14.51 14.86
C GLU A 1039 40.29 -15.76 14.98
N GLN A 1040 39.28 -15.73 15.87
CA GLN A 1040 38.24 -16.75 16.00
C GLN A 1040 37.35 -16.83 14.74
N ALA A 1041 36.87 -15.70 14.22
CA ALA A 1041 36.03 -15.61 13.04
C ALA A 1041 36.77 -16.13 11.81
N ALA A 1042 38.05 -15.80 11.64
CA ALA A 1042 38.86 -16.35 10.56
C ALA A 1042 39.05 -17.88 10.65
N GLU A 1043 39.16 -18.49 11.84
CA GLU A 1043 39.16 -19.96 11.96
C GLU A 1043 37.75 -20.56 11.76
N ARG A 1044 36.71 -19.90 12.27
CA ARG A 1044 35.30 -20.33 12.15
C ARG A 1044 34.78 -20.24 10.72
N ALA A 1045 35.08 -19.19 9.96
CA ALA A 1045 34.74 -19.06 8.55
C ALA A 1045 35.28 -20.22 7.71
N ARG A 1046 36.48 -20.73 8.02
CA ARG A 1046 37.05 -21.94 7.38
C ARG A 1046 36.31 -23.23 7.75
N ARG A 1047 35.63 -23.28 8.90
CA ARG A 1047 34.68 -24.36 9.24
C ARG A 1047 33.32 -24.16 8.58
N VAL A 1048 32.80 -22.93 8.57
CA VAL A 1048 31.52 -22.54 7.94
C VAL A 1048 31.55 -22.81 6.45
N GLN A 1049 32.64 -22.49 5.73
CA GLN A 1049 32.82 -22.87 4.32
C GLN A 1049 32.65 -24.39 4.17
N SER A 1050 33.32 -25.19 5.00
CA SER A 1050 33.17 -26.65 4.98
C SER A 1050 31.78 -27.15 5.42
N MET A 1051 30.94 -26.30 6.01
CA MET A 1051 29.55 -26.60 6.39
C MET A 1051 28.57 -26.16 5.29
N ALA A 1052 28.80 -25.03 4.62
CA ALA A 1052 28.11 -24.63 3.39
C ALA A 1052 28.36 -25.66 2.27
N ASP A 1053 29.61 -26.11 2.10
CA ASP A 1053 29.97 -27.21 1.19
C ASP A 1053 29.20 -28.51 1.55
N ARG A 1054 28.95 -28.76 2.84
CA ARG A 1054 28.19 -29.91 3.32
C ARG A 1054 26.67 -29.72 3.19
N ASP A 1055 26.15 -28.50 3.22
CA ASP A 1055 24.72 -28.24 3.07
C ASP A 1055 24.30 -28.13 1.60
N ALA A 1056 25.17 -27.64 0.72
CA ALA A 1056 25.06 -27.86 -0.73
C ALA A 1056 25.01 -29.37 -1.08
N GLN A 1057 25.73 -30.21 -0.32
CA GLN A 1057 25.67 -31.68 -0.45
C GLN A 1057 24.45 -32.31 0.27
N ARG A 1058 23.83 -31.63 1.24
CA ARG A 1058 22.68 -32.15 2.02
C ARG A 1058 21.33 -31.65 1.53
N ALA A 1059 21.21 -30.54 0.82
CA ALA A 1059 19.94 -30.08 0.27
C ALA A 1059 19.22 -31.17 -0.58
N PRO A 1060 19.91 -31.95 -1.44
CA PRO A 1060 19.29 -33.07 -2.16
C PRO A 1060 18.89 -34.24 -1.25
N LEU A 1061 19.52 -34.40 -0.08
CA LEU A 1061 19.18 -35.40 0.92
C LEU A 1061 17.97 -34.97 1.75
N ARG A 1062 17.92 -33.72 2.23
CA ARG A 1062 16.75 -33.14 2.93
C ARG A 1062 15.50 -33.18 2.05
N ALA A 1063 15.64 -32.98 0.74
CA ALA A 1063 14.56 -33.14 -0.23
C ALA A 1063 14.04 -34.59 -0.28
N ARG A 1064 14.94 -35.57 -0.42
CA ARG A 1064 14.60 -37.02 -0.40
C ARG A 1064 14.07 -37.50 0.94
N GLU A 1065 14.49 -36.90 2.05
CA GLU A 1065 13.95 -37.18 3.39
C GLU A 1065 12.54 -36.61 3.55
N ARG A 1066 12.22 -35.45 2.96
CA ARG A 1066 10.84 -34.94 2.84
C ARG A 1066 9.98 -35.82 1.94
N GLU A 1067 10.48 -36.31 0.81
CA GLU A 1067 9.79 -37.30 -0.03
C GLU A 1067 9.55 -38.61 0.75
N ALA A 1068 10.56 -39.14 1.43
CA ALA A 1068 10.46 -40.35 2.25
C ALA A 1068 9.53 -40.18 3.46
N ALA A 1069 9.42 -38.98 4.05
CA ALA A 1069 8.43 -38.68 5.08
C ALA A 1069 7.00 -38.65 4.51
N MET A 1070 6.80 -38.08 3.32
CA MET A 1070 5.53 -38.19 2.59
C MET A 1070 5.19 -39.65 2.23
N GLU A 1071 6.18 -40.46 1.85
CA GLU A 1071 6.02 -41.89 1.52
C GLU A 1071 5.76 -42.77 2.76
N ALA A 1072 6.38 -42.43 3.90
CA ALA A 1072 6.08 -43.03 5.20
C ALA A 1072 4.65 -42.67 5.64
N GLY A 1073 4.20 -41.43 5.39
CA GLY A 1073 2.80 -41.03 5.54
C GLY A 1073 1.82 -41.84 4.69
N ARG A 1074 2.26 -42.33 3.50
CA ARG A 1074 1.48 -43.24 2.64
C ARG A 1074 1.48 -44.70 3.10
N THR A 1075 2.37 -45.10 4.01
CA THR A 1075 2.59 -46.53 4.37
C THR A 1075 2.50 -46.84 5.87
N GLY A 1076 2.36 -45.84 6.74
CA GLY A 1076 2.40 -45.95 8.20
C GLY A 1076 1.11 -46.38 8.91
N ARG A 1077 0.51 -47.55 8.59
CA ARG A 1077 -0.56 -48.11 9.45
C ARG A 1077 -0.67 -49.64 9.50
N ARG A 1078 0.17 -50.29 10.32
CA ARG A 1078 -0.10 -51.64 10.88
C ARG A 1078 0.61 -51.86 12.22
N VAL A 1079 -0.08 -52.60 13.11
CA VAL A 1079 0.30 -52.94 14.50
C VAL A 1079 0.27 -51.75 15.46
N GLY A 1080 -0.61 -51.80 16.48
CA GLY A 1080 -0.77 -50.74 17.49
C GLY A 1080 -2.22 -50.56 17.97
N GLU A 1081 -2.78 -51.58 18.64
CA GLU A 1081 -4.01 -51.43 19.42
C GLU A 1081 -3.64 -50.88 20.82
N THR A 1082 -4.44 -50.09 21.56
CA THR A 1082 -5.90 -50.03 21.68
C THR A 1082 -6.38 -48.64 22.14
N GLN A 1083 -7.66 -48.34 21.82
CA GLN A 1083 -8.66 -47.49 22.48
C GLN A 1083 -9.43 -46.60 21.47
N ARG A 1084 -10.70 -46.32 21.76
CA ARG A 1084 -11.68 -45.72 20.84
C ARG A 1084 -12.55 -44.71 21.57
N ASP A 1085 -12.92 -43.63 20.87
CA ASP A 1085 -13.98 -42.71 21.27
C ASP A 1085 -15.07 -42.67 20.15
N PRO A 1086 -16.40 -42.71 20.42
CA PRO A 1086 -17.38 -43.14 19.42
C PRO A 1086 -18.46 -42.09 19.08
N THR A 1087 -18.14 -41.08 18.25
CA THR A 1087 -19.07 -39.96 17.94
C THR A 1087 -19.10 -39.52 16.46
N ALA A 1088 -19.11 -40.45 15.50
CA ALA A 1088 -19.38 -40.14 14.08
C ALA A 1088 -20.17 -41.28 13.41
N SER A 1089 -21.10 -40.96 12.49
CA SER A 1089 -21.92 -42.00 11.85
C SER A 1089 -21.20 -42.70 10.70
N ASP A 1090 -21.44 -44.00 10.53
CA ASP A 1090 -20.79 -44.76 9.46
C ASP A 1090 -21.30 -44.37 8.05
N SER A 1091 -22.47 -43.73 7.96
CA SER A 1091 -23.00 -43.12 6.73
C SER A 1091 -22.17 -41.93 6.22
N GLU A 1092 -21.64 -41.10 7.13
CA GLU A 1092 -20.79 -39.97 6.75
C GLU A 1092 -19.41 -40.45 6.29
N ARG A 1093 -18.88 -41.48 6.97
CA ARG A 1093 -17.59 -42.12 6.62
C ARG A 1093 -17.62 -42.82 5.26
N ALA A 1094 -18.71 -43.53 4.95
CA ALA A 1094 -18.87 -44.19 3.65
C ALA A 1094 -18.87 -43.18 2.50
N ARG A 1095 -19.56 -42.04 2.67
CA ARG A 1095 -19.68 -41.00 1.64
C ARG A 1095 -18.35 -40.29 1.38
N ALA A 1096 -17.66 -39.84 2.43
CA ALA A 1096 -16.35 -39.20 2.30
C ALA A 1096 -15.29 -40.10 1.66
N LEU A 1097 -15.37 -41.43 1.85
CA LEU A 1097 -14.49 -42.38 1.17
C LEU A 1097 -14.80 -42.45 -0.33
N GLN A 1098 -16.08 -42.49 -0.70
CA GLN A 1098 -16.53 -42.57 -2.08
C GLN A 1098 -16.20 -41.30 -2.88
N ASP A 1099 -16.39 -40.12 -2.27
CA ASP A 1099 -16.03 -38.82 -2.86
C ASP A 1099 -14.49 -38.74 -3.09
N HIS A 1100 -13.68 -39.26 -2.16
CA HIS A 1100 -12.22 -39.31 -2.29
C HIS A 1100 -11.75 -40.33 -3.35
N GLU A 1101 -12.41 -41.48 -3.50
CA GLU A 1101 -12.08 -42.44 -4.56
C GLU A 1101 -12.41 -41.89 -5.95
N GLN A 1102 -13.51 -41.15 -6.10
CA GLN A 1102 -13.86 -40.48 -7.35
C GLN A 1102 -12.85 -39.37 -7.73
N ALA A 1103 -12.53 -38.46 -6.79
CA ALA A 1103 -11.52 -37.41 -7.03
C ALA A 1103 -10.13 -37.99 -7.38
N ARG A 1104 -9.79 -39.16 -6.84
CA ARG A 1104 -8.56 -39.89 -7.20
C ARG A 1104 -8.60 -40.48 -8.62
N ALA A 1105 -9.75 -40.95 -9.09
CA ALA A 1105 -9.90 -41.45 -10.46
C ALA A 1105 -9.76 -40.30 -11.48
N GLU A 1106 -10.44 -39.18 -11.23
CA GLU A 1106 -10.37 -37.97 -12.07
C GLU A 1106 -8.93 -37.43 -12.17
N ARG A 1107 -8.19 -37.38 -11.05
CA ARG A 1107 -6.78 -36.92 -11.02
C ARG A 1107 -5.81 -37.86 -11.75
N ASN A 1108 -6.15 -39.15 -11.88
CA ASN A 1108 -5.33 -40.10 -12.64
C ASN A 1108 -5.58 -39.98 -14.14
N ALA A 1109 -6.84 -39.82 -14.58
CA ALA A 1109 -7.18 -39.64 -15.99
C ALA A 1109 -6.48 -38.41 -16.60
N ALA A 1110 -6.51 -37.27 -15.91
CA ALA A 1110 -5.82 -36.05 -16.34
C ALA A 1110 -4.29 -36.21 -16.44
N ALA A 1111 -3.69 -37.12 -15.66
CA ALA A 1111 -2.26 -37.40 -15.73
C ALA A 1111 -1.88 -38.29 -16.92
N GLU A 1112 -2.76 -39.22 -17.35
CA GLU A 1112 -2.55 -40.01 -18.57
C GLU A 1112 -2.73 -39.16 -19.83
N GLU A 1113 -3.70 -38.23 -19.85
CA GLU A 1113 -3.91 -37.26 -20.94
C GLU A 1113 -2.66 -36.38 -21.17
N LEU A 1114 -2.09 -35.82 -20.08
CA LEU A 1114 -0.88 -35.01 -20.14
C LEU A 1114 0.34 -35.82 -20.62
N ALA A 1115 0.47 -37.06 -20.13
CA ALA A 1115 1.55 -37.98 -20.53
C ALA A 1115 1.39 -38.53 -21.96
N GLU A 1116 0.26 -38.32 -22.63
CA GLU A 1116 0.06 -38.61 -24.05
C GLU A 1116 0.39 -37.41 -24.94
N PHE A 1117 0.12 -36.19 -24.47
CA PHE A 1117 0.51 -34.94 -25.14
C PHE A 1117 2.03 -34.81 -25.29
N ASP A 1118 2.81 -35.07 -24.23
CA ASP A 1118 4.28 -35.00 -24.28
C ASP A 1118 4.92 -36.02 -25.24
N ARG A 1119 4.23 -37.12 -25.56
CA ARG A 1119 4.68 -38.12 -26.54
C ARG A 1119 4.47 -37.69 -28.00
N ALA A 1120 3.74 -36.60 -28.26
CA ALA A 1120 3.34 -36.19 -29.60
C ALA A 1120 4.32 -35.22 -30.30
N ASN A 1121 5.30 -34.63 -29.60
CA ASN A 1121 6.08 -33.49 -30.14
C ASN A 1121 7.62 -33.58 -30.00
N PRO A 1122 8.32 -34.39 -30.82
CA PRO A 1122 9.79 -34.52 -30.80
C PRO A 1122 10.47 -33.83 -32.00
N ALA A 1123 10.92 -32.58 -31.86
CA ALA A 1123 11.74 -31.91 -32.87
C ALA A 1123 12.70 -30.84 -32.30
N THR A 1124 13.99 -31.14 -32.28
CA THR A 1124 15.09 -30.15 -32.27
C THR A 1124 15.77 -30.09 -33.63
N ASP A 1125 16.41 -28.95 -33.91
CA ASP A 1125 17.44 -28.71 -34.93
C ASP A 1125 17.23 -29.23 -36.37
N ARG A 1126 16.90 -28.29 -37.28
CA ARG A 1126 17.66 -28.06 -38.53
C ARG A 1126 17.26 -26.75 -39.22
N VAL A 1127 18.24 -25.90 -39.49
CA VAL A 1127 18.10 -24.72 -40.35
C VAL A 1127 18.64 -25.04 -41.75
N PRO A 1128 17.88 -24.80 -42.83
CA PRO A 1128 18.41 -24.68 -44.18
C PRO A 1128 18.62 -23.19 -44.55
N GLU A 1129 19.80 -22.85 -45.07
CA GLU A 1129 20.06 -21.50 -45.59
C GLU A 1129 19.30 -21.26 -46.91
N GLY A 1130 18.73 -20.06 -47.07
CA GLY A 1130 18.03 -19.64 -48.28
C GLY A 1130 18.13 -18.14 -48.47
N SER A 1131 18.58 -17.71 -49.65
CA SER A 1131 18.86 -16.30 -49.96
C SER A 1131 17.60 -15.47 -50.18
N ALA A 1132 17.48 -14.33 -49.49
CA ALA A 1132 16.48 -13.30 -49.77
C ALA A 1132 17.12 -12.10 -50.49
N GLU A 1133 16.50 -11.63 -51.58
CA GLU A 1133 16.77 -10.31 -52.16
C GLU A 1133 16.12 -9.20 -51.31
N PRO A 1134 16.64 -7.96 -51.35
CA PRO A 1134 16.13 -6.87 -50.50
C PRO A 1134 14.71 -6.44 -50.92
N GLY A 1135 13.71 -6.94 -50.20
CA GLY A 1135 12.31 -6.51 -50.29
C GLY A 1135 12.11 -5.07 -49.80
N ARG A 1136 10.98 -4.46 -50.20
CA ARG A 1136 10.58 -3.13 -49.73
C ARG A 1136 10.38 -3.13 -48.21
N VAL A 1137 10.75 -2.03 -47.56
CA VAL A 1137 10.24 -1.73 -46.21
C VAL A 1137 8.74 -1.50 -46.32
N TYR A 1138 7.98 -2.25 -45.51
CA TYR A 1138 6.57 -2.01 -45.27
C TYR A 1138 6.44 -1.42 -43.87
N GLU A 1139 5.82 -0.25 -43.76
CA GLU A 1139 5.51 0.36 -42.47
C GLU A 1139 4.15 -0.20 -41.97
N PRO A 1140 4.11 -0.94 -40.85
CA PRO A 1140 2.87 -1.38 -40.24
C PRO A 1140 2.32 -0.24 -39.37
N ALA A 1141 1.04 0.11 -39.58
CA ALA A 1141 0.33 1.12 -38.79
C ALA A 1141 -0.65 0.44 -37.82
N TYR A 1142 -0.78 0.97 -36.61
CA TYR A 1142 -1.81 0.51 -35.66
C TYR A 1142 -3.15 1.15 -36.00
N ASP A 1143 -4.18 0.34 -36.23
CA ASP A 1143 -5.57 0.75 -36.36
C ASP A 1143 -6.24 0.74 -34.97
N PRO A 1144 -6.60 1.91 -34.41
CA PRO A 1144 -7.22 1.99 -33.10
C PRO A 1144 -8.71 1.58 -33.08
N GLU A 1145 -9.40 1.50 -34.22
CA GLU A 1145 -10.79 1.05 -34.28
C GLU A 1145 -10.90 -0.48 -34.24
N THR A 1146 -9.96 -1.20 -34.87
CA THR A 1146 -9.93 -2.68 -34.85
C THR A 1146 -8.92 -3.30 -33.89
N GLY A 1147 -8.02 -2.50 -33.29
CA GLY A 1147 -6.97 -2.97 -32.38
C GLY A 1147 -5.86 -3.77 -33.07
N ARG A 1148 -5.67 -3.58 -34.39
CA ARG A 1148 -4.80 -4.41 -35.23
C ARG A 1148 -3.68 -3.61 -35.87
N MET A 1149 -2.56 -4.28 -36.12
CA MET A 1149 -1.55 -3.76 -37.04
C MET A 1149 -1.99 -4.03 -38.49
N VAL A 1150 -2.14 -2.99 -39.30
CA VAL A 1150 -2.43 -3.06 -40.73
C VAL A 1150 -1.20 -2.61 -41.53
N VAL A 1151 -0.89 -3.35 -42.58
CA VAL A 1151 0.16 -2.98 -43.54
C VAL A 1151 -0.42 -1.98 -44.55
N ALA A 1152 0.17 -0.77 -44.62
CA ALA A 1152 -0.25 0.25 -45.58
C ALA A 1152 0.01 -0.22 -47.03
N SER A 1153 -1.05 -0.60 -47.75
CA SER A 1153 -0.95 -1.12 -49.11
C SER A 1153 -0.86 0.00 -50.15
N SER A 1154 0.37 0.37 -50.51
CA SER A 1154 0.65 1.28 -51.64
C SER A 1154 0.31 0.61 -52.99
N GLY A 1155 -0.96 0.67 -53.37
CA GLY A 1155 -1.48 0.13 -54.62
C GLY A 1155 -0.86 0.80 -55.85
N PRO A 1156 -0.48 0.04 -56.90
CA PRO A 1156 0.12 0.60 -58.10
C PRO A 1156 -0.94 1.19 -59.06
N GLU A 1157 -0.68 2.37 -59.61
CA GLU A 1157 -1.43 2.86 -60.77
C GLU A 1157 -1.20 1.95 -62.01
N PRO A 1158 -2.23 1.66 -62.81
CA PRO A 1158 -2.11 0.75 -63.96
C PRO A 1158 -1.40 1.41 -65.13
N ALA A 1159 -0.23 0.90 -65.49
CA ALA A 1159 0.54 1.40 -66.63
C ALA A 1159 -0.19 1.19 -67.98
N SER A 1160 -0.30 2.26 -68.77
CA SER A 1160 -0.60 2.18 -70.21
C SER A 1160 0.66 2.50 -71.02
N SER A 1161 0.83 1.86 -72.18
CA SER A 1161 2.11 1.86 -72.90
C SER A 1161 2.02 2.52 -74.28
N ARG A 1162 3.06 3.30 -74.65
CA ARG A 1162 3.86 3.13 -75.89
C ARG A 1162 4.94 4.21 -76.09
N ILE A 1163 6.19 3.74 -76.10
CA ILE A 1163 7.27 4.05 -77.06
C ILE A 1163 7.31 5.47 -77.66
N ALA A 1164 8.26 6.31 -77.20
CA ALA A 1164 9.32 6.92 -78.04
C ALA A 1164 10.36 7.70 -77.19
N ARG A 1165 11.61 7.73 -77.68
CA ARG A 1165 12.70 8.70 -77.37
C ARG A 1165 12.93 9.54 -78.65
N PRO A 1166 13.63 10.71 -78.66
CA PRO A 1166 14.71 11.11 -77.74
C PRO A 1166 14.80 12.63 -77.37
N SER A 1167 15.96 12.99 -76.79
CA SER A 1167 16.76 14.23 -76.96
C SER A 1167 16.34 15.57 -76.29
N ASP A 1168 17.19 15.93 -75.30
CA ASP A 1168 17.99 17.18 -75.23
C ASP A 1168 17.55 18.43 -74.42
N ALA A 1169 18.60 19.05 -73.84
CA ALA A 1169 18.81 20.46 -73.49
C ALA A 1169 18.09 21.14 -72.30
N GLU A 1170 18.83 21.21 -71.19
CA GLU A 1170 19.29 22.47 -70.53
C GLU A 1170 18.32 23.66 -70.24
N SER A 1171 18.25 23.96 -68.93
CA SER A 1171 18.52 25.29 -68.33
C SER A 1171 17.41 26.35 -68.09
N LEU A 1172 17.45 26.86 -66.85
CA LEU A 1172 17.41 28.27 -66.42
C LEU A 1172 16.23 29.22 -66.76
N SER A 1173 15.58 29.65 -65.67
CA SER A 1173 15.27 31.05 -65.31
C SER A 1173 14.30 31.90 -66.16
N SER A 1174 13.05 31.93 -65.67
CA SER A 1174 12.39 33.16 -65.14
C SER A 1174 11.83 34.28 -66.05
N THR A 1175 10.84 34.99 -65.48
CA THR A 1175 10.32 36.35 -65.76
C THR A 1175 9.19 36.60 -66.79
N THR A 1176 8.32 37.54 -66.38
CA THR A 1176 7.41 38.43 -67.14
C THR A 1176 6.04 37.98 -67.67
N ARG A 1177 4.99 38.64 -67.12
CA ARG A 1177 3.69 39.01 -67.76
C ARG A 1177 3.95 40.16 -68.79
N PRO A 1178 2.96 40.80 -69.50
CA PRO A 1178 1.49 40.65 -69.52
C PRO A 1178 0.78 40.72 -70.91
N GLY A 1179 -0.57 40.58 -70.94
CA GLY A 1179 -1.45 41.01 -72.06
C GLY A 1179 -2.70 40.11 -72.25
N ARG A 1180 -3.92 40.49 -71.83
CA ARG A 1180 -4.94 41.36 -72.47
C ARG A 1180 -5.48 40.90 -73.85
N CYS A 1181 -6.68 40.30 -73.88
CA CYS A 1181 -7.97 40.93 -74.28
C CYS A 1181 -9.07 39.89 -74.60
N GLY A 1182 -10.37 40.16 -74.29
CA GLY A 1182 -11.46 39.25 -74.64
C GLY A 1182 -12.82 39.41 -73.91
N MET A 1183 -13.41 40.61 -73.90
CA MET A 1183 -14.82 40.88 -73.48
C MET A 1183 -15.76 40.73 -74.72
N PRO A 1184 -17.10 40.50 -74.63
CA PRO A 1184 -18.01 41.35 -73.82
C PRO A 1184 -19.39 40.78 -73.31
N ARG A 1185 -20.04 41.55 -72.40
CA ARG A 1185 -21.52 41.68 -72.14
C ARG A 1185 -22.26 40.46 -71.54
N ALA A 1186 -23.37 40.59 -70.78
CA ALA A 1186 -24.07 41.71 -70.10
C ALA A 1186 -24.96 41.09 -68.97
N ALA A 1187 -25.00 41.54 -67.71
CA ALA A 1187 -25.53 42.78 -67.11
C ALA A 1187 -27.03 42.71 -66.69
N GLY A 1188 -27.31 42.96 -65.38
CA GLY A 1188 -28.64 43.21 -64.80
C GLY A 1188 -29.07 42.23 -63.67
N ILE A 1189 -29.90 42.57 -62.67
CA ILE A 1189 -30.03 43.78 -61.81
C ILE A 1189 -31.08 43.50 -60.68
N LEU A 1190 -30.75 43.86 -59.42
CA LEU A 1190 -31.62 44.22 -58.27
C LEU A 1190 -32.80 43.34 -57.75
N VAL A 1191 -32.82 43.18 -56.40
CA VAL A 1191 -33.93 43.52 -55.44
C VAL A 1191 -34.92 42.45 -54.88
N ASP A 1192 -34.92 42.42 -53.54
CA ASP A 1192 -35.91 42.19 -52.46
C ASP A 1192 -36.81 40.93 -52.28
N ASP A 1193 -36.85 40.54 -50.99
CA ASP A 1193 -37.98 40.17 -50.12
C ASP A 1193 -38.73 38.80 -50.11
N ALA A 1194 -38.80 38.30 -48.86
CA ALA A 1194 -39.98 37.81 -48.11
C ALA A 1194 -40.79 36.56 -48.53
N ALA A 1195 -40.61 35.51 -47.71
CA ALA A 1195 -41.65 34.84 -46.90
C ALA A 1195 -42.73 33.90 -47.51
N ALA A 1196 -42.88 32.76 -46.81
CA ALA A 1196 -44.11 32.03 -46.50
C ALA A 1196 -44.85 31.14 -47.55
N ALA A 1197 -44.66 29.83 -47.38
CA ALA A 1197 -45.69 28.75 -47.32
C ALA A 1197 -46.70 28.52 -48.47
N GLY A 1198 -46.77 27.28 -48.99
CA GLY A 1198 -47.83 26.91 -49.96
C GLY A 1198 -47.87 25.46 -50.48
N ARG A 1199 -48.15 24.48 -49.61
CA ARG A 1199 -48.93 23.22 -49.81
C ARG A 1199 -48.80 22.31 -51.08
N GLU A 1200 -48.86 21.01 -50.77
CA GLU A 1200 -49.63 19.93 -51.46
C GLU A 1200 -49.12 19.28 -52.78
N ARG A 1201 -48.80 17.98 -52.62
CA ARG A 1201 -49.04 16.76 -53.45
C ARG A 1201 -50.22 16.84 -54.46
N PRO A 1202 -50.43 15.91 -55.44
CA PRO A 1202 -50.08 14.47 -55.39
C PRO A 1202 -49.75 13.66 -56.71
N GLU A 1203 -49.18 12.46 -56.49
CA GLU A 1203 -49.54 11.13 -57.08
C GLU A 1203 -49.30 10.67 -58.56
N VAL A 1204 -48.62 9.48 -58.67
CA VAL A 1204 -49.04 8.23 -59.39
C VAL A 1204 -48.87 8.23 -60.94
N VAL A 1205 -48.66 7.14 -61.71
CA VAL A 1205 -49.28 5.79 -61.72
C VAL A 1205 -48.41 4.65 -62.36
N THR A 1206 -48.47 3.41 -61.82
CA THR A 1206 -48.43 2.07 -62.51
C THR A 1206 -47.17 1.57 -63.31
N THR A 1207 -46.97 0.27 -63.66
CA THR A 1207 -47.76 -0.99 -63.55
C THR A 1207 -46.93 -2.31 -63.53
N GLN A 1208 -47.48 -3.37 -62.88
CA GLN A 1208 -47.47 -4.83 -63.22
C GLN A 1208 -46.23 -5.76 -63.22
N GLY A 1209 -46.36 -6.87 -62.44
CA GLY A 1209 -45.95 -8.26 -62.79
C GLY A 1209 -44.70 -8.85 -62.08
N GLY A 1210 -44.71 -10.06 -61.47
CA GLY A 1210 -45.81 -10.96 -61.09
C GLY A 1210 -45.38 -12.40 -60.68
N TYR A 1211 -46.15 -13.06 -59.80
CA TYR A 1211 -46.13 -14.50 -59.39
C TYR A 1211 -44.90 -15.03 -58.59
N SER A 1212 -44.97 -16.04 -57.71
CA SER A 1212 -45.97 -16.63 -56.75
C SER A 1212 -45.20 -17.69 -55.91
N PHE A 1213 -45.62 -18.31 -54.79
CA PHE A 1213 -46.88 -18.53 -54.03
C PHE A 1213 -46.59 -18.36 -52.50
N GLU A 1214 -47.52 -17.92 -51.64
CA GLU A 1214 -48.44 -18.68 -50.73
C GLU A 1214 -47.78 -19.67 -49.71
N ARG A 1215 -48.28 -19.84 -48.47
CA ARG A 1215 -49.69 -19.66 -48.02
C ARG A 1215 -49.93 -19.39 -46.51
N ASP A 1216 -50.96 -18.56 -46.24
CA ASP A 1216 -51.85 -18.33 -45.07
C ASP A 1216 -51.36 -18.46 -43.59
N GLY A 1217 -51.75 -17.58 -42.65
CA GLY A 1217 -52.49 -16.31 -42.82
C GLY A 1217 -53.14 -15.71 -41.54
N THR A 1218 -53.41 -14.39 -41.59
CA THR A 1218 -54.62 -13.65 -41.10
C THR A 1218 -55.10 -13.73 -39.63
N ILE A 1219 -55.69 -12.70 -38.99
CA ILE A 1219 -55.71 -11.21 -39.07
C ILE A 1219 -56.59 -10.70 -37.90
N GLN A 1220 -56.30 -9.54 -37.27
CA GLN A 1220 -57.29 -8.48 -36.93
C GLN A 1220 -56.70 -7.27 -36.15
N HIS A 1221 -57.08 -6.07 -36.58
CA HIS A 1221 -57.06 -4.78 -35.84
C HIS A 1221 -58.47 -4.56 -35.21
N VAL A 1222 -58.82 -3.53 -34.41
CA VAL A 1222 -58.89 -2.08 -34.74
C VAL A 1222 -59.06 -1.18 -33.49
N ASN A 1223 -58.19 -0.16 -33.43
CA ASN A 1223 -58.29 1.25 -32.97
C ASN A 1223 -59.36 1.77 -31.97
N ALA A 1224 -58.85 2.63 -31.06
CA ALA A 1224 -59.38 3.95 -30.63
C ALA A 1224 -60.71 3.99 -29.80
N CYS A 1225 -61.11 5.10 -29.17
CA CYS A 1225 -60.57 6.47 -29.10
C CYS A 1225 -60.84 7.12 -27.72
N ALA A 1226 -60.39 8.35 -27.47
CA ALA A 1226 -60.71 9.12 -26.26
C ALA A 1226 -61.14 10.56 -26.59
N ASN A 1227 -62.23 11.05 -25.96
CA ASN A 1227 -62.30 12.40 -25.34
C ASN A 1227 -63.68 12.81 -24.78
N CYS A 1228 -63.60 13.69 -23.77
CA CYS A 1228 -64.54 14.77 -23.38
C CYS A 1228 -65.96 14.52 -22.78
N HIS A 1229 -66.18 15.19 -21.64
CA HIS A 1229 -67.29 16.10 -21.26
C HIS A 1229 -68.74 15.79 -21.72
N ASP A 1230 -69.71 15.88 -20.79
CA ASP A 1230 -70.46 17.14 -20.56
C ASP A 1230 -71.26 17.16 -19.23
N ILE A 1231 -71.97 18.26 -18.95
CA ILE A 1231 -72.67 18.63 -17.70
C ILE A 1231 -74.20 18.53 -17.83
N ALA A 1232 -74.89 17.91 -16.86
CA ALA A 1232 -76.35 18.01 -16.72
C ALA A 1232 -76.86 18.03 -15.26
N GLN A 1233 -77.80 18.94 -14.98
CA GLN A 1233 -78.23 19.44 -13.68
C GLN A 1233 -79.34 18.62 -12.98
N ARG A 1234 -79.28 18.54 -11.62
CA ARG A 1234 -80.37 18.79 -10.63
C ARG A 1234 -81.72 18.02 -10.69
N PRO A 1235 -82.60 18.13 -9.65
CA PRO A 1235 -82.40 18.33 -8.21
C PRO A 1235 -82.76 17.02 -7.43
N ASP A 1236 -82.73 16.85 -6.10
CA ASP A 1236 -83.14 17.62 -4.91
C ASP A 1236 -82.49 16.95 -3.65
N ASN A 1237 -82.37 17.51 -2.44
CA ASN A 1237 -82.26 18.90 -1.95
C ASN A 1237 -81.77 18.87 -0.47
N ARG A 1238 -81.14 19.94 0.02
CA ARG A 1238 -80.83 20.26 1.46
C ARG A 1238 -79.79 19.34 2.17
N ILE A 1239 -78.61 19.85 2.61
CA ILE A 1239 -78.31 20.69 3.82
C ILE A 1239 -78.20 19.80 5.10
N ARG A 1240 -77.15 19.85 5.95
CA ARG A 1240 -75.99 20.79 6.07
C ARG A 1240 -74.76 20.15 6.76
N THR A 1241 -73.64 20.89 6.75
CA THR A 1241 -72.40 20.70 7.52
C THR A 1241 -72.54 20.99 9.03
N ALA A 1242 -71.75 20.33 9.90
CA ALA A 1242 -70.56 20.92 10.59
C ALA A 1242 -70.21 20.31 11.97
N GLY A 1243 -68.92 19.99 12.18
CA GLY A 1243 -68.17 20.14 13.45
C GLY A 1243 -68.30 19.08 14.56
N GLY A 1244 -67.19 18.83 15.28
CA GLY A 1244 -67.19 18.15 16.60
C GLY A 1244 -66.18 17.01 16.77
N LEU A 1245 -65.27 17.16 17.74
CA LEU A 1245 -64.52 16.08 18.44
C LEU A 1245 -65.34 15.59 19.66
N PRO A 1246 -64.99 14.50 20.36
CA PRO A 1246 -64.20 13.30 19.99
C PRO A 1246 -64.96 11.97 20.36
N ASP A 1247 -64.24 10.85 20.47
CA ASP A 1247 -64.38 9.76 21.47
C ASP A 1247 -64.50 8.29 20.99
N GLU A 1248 -63.72 7.46 21.70
CA GLU A 1248 -63.77 6.03 22.08
C GLU A 1248 -64.28 4.88 21.16
N VAL A 1249 -63.32 3.96 20.90
CA VAL A 1249 -63.35 2.47 20.73
C VAL A 1249 -64.17 1.75 21.85
N PRO A 1250 -64.67 0.46 21.78
CA PRO A 1250 -64.58 -0.68 20.81
C PRO A 1250 -66.01 -1.12 20.35
N PRO A 1251 -66.47 -2.40 20.20
CA PRO A 1251 -65.88 -3.75 19.91
C PRO A 1251 -66.37 -4.35 18.55
N ASP A 1252 -65.92 -5.47 17.94
CA ASP A 1252 -65.20 -6.73 18.27
C ASP A 1252 -66.09 -7.99 18.01
N THR A 1253 -65.48 -9.19 17.97
CA THR A 1253 -66.00 -10.59 17.85
C THR A 1253 -66.14 -11.23 16.45
N ALA A 1254 -66.08 -12.57 16.28
CA ALA A 1254 -65.06 -13.57 16.68
C ALA A 1254 -65.51 -15.03 16.36
N ALA A 1255 -64.56 -15.91 15.98
CA ALA A 1255 -64.55 -17.39 16.14
C ALA A 1255 -63.22 -17.92 15.51
N GLY A 1256 -62.53 -18.98 15.95
CA GLY A 1256 -62.77 -20.00 16.99
C GLY A 1256 -62.36 -21.38 16.42
N GLU A 1257 -61.63 -22.30 17.06
CA GLU A 1257 -61.05 -22.43 18.43
C GLU A 1257 -59.71 -23.25 18.31
N ARG A 1258 -58.99 -23.80 19.31
CA ARG A 1258 -59.15 -24.03 20.78
C ARG A 1258 -57.76 -24.19 21.47
N THR A 1259 -57.77 -24.48 22.78
CA THR A 1259 -56.69 -24.59 23.79
C THR A 1259 -56.52 -26.07 24.30
N PRO A 1260 -55.69 -26.48 25.32
CA PRO A 1260 -55.21 -25.71 26.50
C PRO A 1260 -53.86 -26.06 27.22
N LEU A 1261 -53.64 -25.35 28.36
CA LEU A 1261 -52.75 -25.62 29.52
C LEU A 1261 -51.31 -25.02 29.48
N GLN A 1262 -50.77 -24.40 30.55
CA GLN A 1262 -51.37 -23.90 31.81
C GLN A 1262 -50.45 -22.88 32.54
N GLN A 1263 -51.01 -21.76 33.04
CA GLN A 1263 -50.58 -20.86 34.15
C GLN A 1263 -49.09 -20.48 34.35
N GLN A 1264 -48.78 -19.19 34.20
CA GLN A 1264 -48.34 -18.30 35.31
C GLN A 1264 -48.43 -16.80 34.90
N GLY A 1265 -48.79 -15.91 35.85
CA GLY A 1265 -48.84 -14.44 35.70
C GLY A 1265 -47.53 -13.77 36.15
N GLU A 1266 -47.23 -12.50 35.84
CA GLU A 1266 -47.92 -11.24 36.24
C GLU A 1266 -47.92 -11.02 37.77
N THR A 1267 -47.54 -9.87 38.35
CA THR A 1267 -47.06 -8.54 37.81
C THR A 1267 -46.31 -7.77 38.94
N HIS A 1268 -45.69 -6.61 38.61
CA HIS A 1268 -45.40 -5.39 39.42
C HIS A 1268 -45.39 -5.46 40.98
N ASP A 1269 -44.46 -4.80 41.71
CA ASP A 1269 -43.68 -3.58 41.41
C ASP A 1269 -42.36 -3.48 42.23
N SER A 1270 -41.52 -2.50 41.89
CA SER A 1270 -40.39 -1.92 42.67
C SER A 1270 -39.30 -2.84 43.25
N GLU A 1271 -38.16 -2.94 42.57
CA GLU A 1271 -36.92 -2.16 42.84
C GLU A 1271 -36.02 -2.12 41.60
#